data_AF-A0A0V1H1Q5-F1
#
_entry.id   AF-A0A0V1H1Q5-F1
#
_cell.length_a   1.000
_cell.length_b   1.000
_cell.length_c   1.000
_cell.angle_alpha   90.00
_cell.angle_beta   90.00
_cell.angle_gamma   90.00
#
_symmetry.space_group_name_H-M   'P 1'
#
loop_
_entity.id
_entity.type
_entity.pdbx_description
1 polymer ?
#
loop_
_entity_poly.entity_id
_entity_poly.type
_entity_poly.pdbx_seq_one_letter_code
_entity_poly.pdbx_strand_id
1 'polypeptide(L)'
;MSHKFDSFLTLCIPSEPEKKFFNCKNFAVLHSKTGHKLCSASFSLSLFIAFIGKIGEQVGWHKLKMQFIKFNIEENEKFPRQAPRRQNFTGRYFTHAAVEESKKSESSNQYSGTFEELKNYIQQLSQTVQSDQANISEEEKDILFKNLLNECNGHEISVLREKECFNNLRIIIGNNASVAMELLWKIMQSRKKVILTLMASYGGSLEKLLAVAFNESEEPRKAKILLKLSEIAAENFDLLSVQHGGGHLLRRLGSAISGVEKGSHNSATQIFSTSNKNEPKRVEANFLNQAEFISVYNNLAGRVLNWKSIRKLANREPFSLLVQDFIAFDASFNSTFVNGLLPSILEENKKTIYSMLTNKQASRIWDQYIRFSSIENVLKLYENCLRGSVASLISDQYANYPLQQMIKKADDSFLAQDLCEEVLQCFTDIWKAQLFGVVHSLCIFVRGKQQLETRLLEKIKTRLNCRDPKIFETHFLRCLLSLQCYVEDKPLPKKVKYFGSVLTQTLATFSTKEFFFQQMLNLPNEDFLQISSSNLGSYAIEALVKAAETPDQRRAVVNKILPIMLKLAGGNIGSRVLECVWENCEVEERLPFMDAMSKLHFNSQAGKRLAAKFSLDKYNISCWSTAKMPNALPDLHTVQELKDIANKLRIHSIRATNASNSGHPTSCCSMAEIMSVLFFHTMKYDPKNPRDPHNDRFILSKGHAGPILYACWVEAGLIPENELLNLRKIDSDLEGHPTPRLSFVDVATGSLGQGLSCAAGMAYVMKFLDKIDSRVYCVLGDGESAEGSVWEALHFAGMYELDNLVAIFDINRLGQSQPASLGHRIDVYQQRLEAFGWNVECVDGHDVEALCRSFSSAAGVKHKPTAIVAKTFKGFGIPKVEDQENWHGKALGKEAAAALEAINSRIKNLDRHKLSINLPRIDPSNPLKANNFSSVQLSEPPNYKIGEKVATRLAYGTALVKLGKSCDRVVALDGDVKNSTFADKFKNAFPDRFIECFIAEQNMVWQLAAAREVERCLFVALLLHFLQEHLISFGWAPYLVPMSSAVDRMQACQLSIDCVNIPYRVNTGEDGPSQMGLEDIAMFRTLPGSTVFYPSDAVSCERAVELAARVNGICFIRTGRPNTPVIYANEEQFSIGQAKIVRHSDKDCLMIVSAGVTLFEAFTAADVLAKEKGLHVCICDLFTVKPIDKRTLAEQAKRVGGKVLTVEDHYPEGGIGDAVASALAEYSDIKLTSLAVNALPRSGPPDSLMDMFGISAKHIIEACIQLVA
;
A
#
# COMPACT_ATOMS: atom_id res chain seq x y z
N MET A 1 -0.90 -46.81 -3.17
CA MET A 1 0.44 -46.16 -3.05
C MET A 1 1.11 -46.29 -4.42
N SER A 2 1.68 -45.29 -5.08
CA SER A 2 1.68 -43.81 -4.97
C SER A 2 2.26 -43.30 -6.32
N HIS A 3 1.59 -42.44 -7.10
CA HIS A 3 1.53 -40.96 -6.98
C HIS A 3 2.92 -40.29 -6.90
N LYS A 4 3.23 -39.17 -7.58
CA LYS A 4 2.55 -38.23 -8.53
C LYS A 4 3.66 -37.30 -9.10
N PHE A 5 3.56 -36.51 -10.18
CA PHE A 5 2.75 -36.45 -11.40
C PHE A 5 3.43 -35.45 -12.37
N ASP A 6 3.15 -35.49 -13.68
CA ASP A 6 3.78 -34.61 -14.68
C ASP A 6 2.82 -33.58 -15.32
N SER A 7 3.32 -32.34 -15.45
CA SER A 7 3.15 -31.33 -16.54
C SER A 7 1.81 -31.01 -17.26
N PHE A 8 1.78 -29.76 -17.78
CA PHE A 8 0.93 -29.20 -18.86
C PHE A 8 -0.59 -29.01 -18.67
N LEU A 9 -1.06 -27.78 -19.00
CA LEU A 9 -1.90 -27.57 -20.18
C LEU A 9 -1.92 -26.11 -20.67
N THR A 10 -2.23 -25.94 -21.95
CA THR A 10 -2.46 -24.68 -22.69
C THR A 10 -3.90 -24.71 -23.19
N LEU A 11 -4.58 -23.57 -23.40
CA LEU A 11 -5.74 -23.52 -24.31
C LEU A 11 -6.00 -22.11 -24.90
N CYS A 12 -6.87 -22.06 -25.91
CA CYS A 12 -7.10 -20.91 -26.80
C CYS A 12 -8.59 -20.55 -26.88
N ILE A 13 -8.91 -19.32 -27.31
CA ILE A 13 -10.27 -18.91 -27.74
C ILE A 13 -10.16 -18.18 -29.10
N PRO A 14 -11.11 -18.34 -30.06
CA PRO A 14 -10.93 -17.94 -31.47
C PRO A 14 -11.74 -16.71 -31.95
N SER A 15 -11.34 -16.21 -33.13
CA SER A 15 -12.15 -15.54 -34.18
C SER A 15 -13.15 -14.40 -33.85
N GLU A 16 -12.82 -13.22 -34.38
CA GLU A 16 -13.70 -12.10 -34.80
C GLU A 16 -14.81 -12.52 -35.82
N PRO A 17 -15.84 -11.70 -36.19
CA PRO A 17 -15.73 -10.26 -36.55
C PRO A 17 -16.95 -9.30 -36.31
N GLU A 18 -16.83 -8.06 -36.83
CA GLU A 18 -17.88 -7.07 -37.25
C GLU A 18 -18.21 -5.83 -36.38
N LYS A 19 -17.34 -4.81 -36.47
CA LYS A 19 -17.60 -3.37 -36.81
C LYS A 19 -19.01 -2.75 -36.60
N LYS A 20 -19.07 -1.51 -36.05
CA LYS A 20 -19.38 -0.25 -36.81
C LYS A 20 -19.58 1.04 -35.98
N PHE A 21 -18.99 2.15 -36.47
CA PHE A 21 -19.33 3.58 -36.23
C PHE A 21 -19.29 4.10 -34.76
N PHE A 22 -19.18 5.40 -34.45
CA PHE A 22 -19.26 6.62 -35.28
C PHE A 22 -17.98 7.48 -35.26
N ASN A 23 -17.98 8.60 -36.01
CA ASN A 23 -16.81 9.45 -36.30
C ASN A 23 -17.21 10.94 -36.26
N CYS A 24 -16.41 11.80 -35.62
CA CYS A 24 -16.40 13.25 -35.87
C CYS A 24 -15.03 13.87 -35.56
N LYS A 25 -14.60 14.82 -36.42
CA LYS A 25 -13.38 15.63 -36.27
C LYS A 25 -13.78 17.07 -35.92
N ASN A 26 -12.85 17.87 -35.36
CA ASN A 26 -12.34 19.04 -36.09
C ASN A 26 -11.12 19.70 -35.44
N PHE A 27 -10.45 20.57 -36.22
CA PHE A 27 -9.15 21.19 -35.96
C PHE A 27 -9.26 22.61 -35.35
N ALA A 28 -8.18 23.05 -34.70
CA ALA A 28 -7.60 24.38 -34.91
C ALA A 28 -6.09 24.40 -34.56
N VAL A 29 -5.30 25.18 -35.30
CA VAL A 29 -3.86 25.44 -35.06
C VAL A 29 -3.60 26.92 -35.40
N LEU A 30 -2.74 27.61 -34.64
CA LEU A 30 -2.15 28.89 -35.06
C LEU A 30 -0.75 29.11 -34.45
N HIS A 31 -0.01 30.08 -34.99
CA HIS A 31 1.47 30.05 -35.01
C HIS A 31 2.18 31.17 -34.22
N SER A 32 3.47 30.94 -33.98
CA SER A 32 4.43 31.78 -33.24
C SER A 32 5.01 32.99 -34.02
N LYS A 33 5.69 33.93 -33.32
CA LYS A 33 7.07 34.37 -33.66
C LYS A 33 7.78 35.34 -32.68
N THR A 34 9.13 35.33 -32.80
CA THR A 34 10.16 36.29 -32.34
C THR A 34 10.37 36.54 -30.82
N GLY A 35 11.59 36.58 -30.27
CA GLY A 35 12.91 36.14 -30.79
C GLY A 35 14.12 36.99 -30.35
N HIS A 36 15.30 36.39 -30.16
CA HIS A 36 16.65 36.97 -30.40
C HIS A 36 17.74 35.86 -30.36
N LYS A 37 18.96 36.14 -30.84
CA LYS A 37 19.98 35.13 -31.20
C LYS A 37 21.41 35.69 -31.18
N LEU A 38 22.43 34.82 -31.29
CA LEU A 38 23.80 35.19 -31.67
C LEU A 38 24.56 34.03 -32.39
N CYS A 39 25.89 34.05 -32.36
CA CYS A 39 26.86 33.35 -33.22
C CYS A 39 27.98 32.69 -32.36
N SER A 40 28.86 31.77 -32.80
CA SER A 40 29.16 31.06 -34.07
C SER A 40 30.11 29.86 -33.73
N ALA A 41 30.86 29.13 -34.58
CA ALA A 41 31.27 29.21 -35.99
C ALA A 41 31.66 27.81 -36.55
N SER A 42 31.89 27.68 -37.86
CA SER A 42 32.15 26.41 -38.56
C SER A 42 33.06 26.58 -39.79
N PHE A 43 34.03 25.67 -39.99
CA PHE A 43 34.75 25.20 -41.22
C PHE A 43 35.99 24.40 -40.72
N SER A 44 36.57 23.37 -41.36
CA SER A 44 36.54 22.86 -42.74
C SER A 44 36.83 21.35 -42.77
N LEU A 45 36.48 20.63 -43.86
CA LEU A 45 37.32 19.64 -44.59
C LEU A 45 36.44 18.64 -45.37
N SER A 46 36.36 18.78 -46.69
CA SER A 46 35.56 17.89 -47.57
C SER A 46 36.26 17.64 -48.91
N LEU A 47 37.60 17.55 -48.90
CA LEU A 47 38.41 17.60 -50.12
C LEU A 47 39.76 16.85 -49.99
N PHE A 48 39.75 15.53 -49.78
CA PHE A 48 41.02 14.79 -49.91
C PHE A 48 40.95 13.36 -50.48
N ILE A 49 40.12 12.43 -49.97
CA ILE A 49 40.19 11.02 -50.40
C ILE A 49 38.89 10.51 -51.00
N ALA A 50 38.68 10.88 -52.26
CA ALA A 50 38.13 9.97 -53.26
C ALA A 50 39.22 9.72 -54.30
N PHE A 51 39.97 8.61 -54.20
CA PHE A 51 40.92 8.24 -55.27
C PHE A 51 41.28 6.76 -55.41
N ILE A 52 41.54 6.01 -54.32
CA ILE A 52 42.01 4.62 -54.43
C ILE A 52 40.88 3.62 -54.13
N GLY A 53 40.35 3.05 -55.20
CA GLY A 53 39.73 1.72 -55.22
C GLY A 53 40.31 0.90 -56.38
N LYS A 54 39.70 -0.27 -56.63
CA LYS A 54 40.02 -1.26 -57.70
C LYS A 54 41.28 -2.10 -57.54
N ILE A 55 41.20 -3.27 -58.21
CA ILE A 55 42.16 -4.36 -58.37
C ILE A 55 42.44 -5.14 -57.08
N GLY A 56 42.25 -6.47 -57.05
CA GLY A 56 41.69 -7.35 -58.07
C GLY A 56 41.90 -8.83 -57.72
N GLU A 57 40.96 -9.68 -58.12
CA GLU A 57 41.09 -11.14 -57.95
C GLU A 57 42.13 -11.72 -58.92
N GLN A 58 42.90 -12.72 -58.48
CA GLN A 58 42.91 -14.09 -59.04
C GLN A 58 44.14 -14.91 -58.58
N VAL A 59 44.12 -16.21 -58.91
CA VAL A 59 45.21 -17.20 -58.77
C VAL A 59 45.66 -17.49 -57.33
N GLY A 60 44.95 -18.42 -56.69
CA GLY A 60 45.55 -19.23 -55.63
C GLY A 60 46.45 -20.32 -56.23
N TRP A 61 47.69 -20.45 -55.72
CA TRP A 61 48.49 -21.67 -55.90
C TRP A 61 49.14 -22.11 -54.59
N HIS A 62 49.28 -23.42 -54.45
CA HIS A 62 49.70 -24.07 -53.22
C HIS A 62 51.23 -24.14 -53.11
N LYS A 63 51.77 -24.05 -51.88
CA LYS A 63 53.19 -24.07 -51.49
C LYS A 63 53.99 -22.77 -51.71
N LEU A 64 54.09 -21.97 -50.65
CA LEU A 64 55.40 -21.58 -50.11
C LEU A 64 55.34 -21.66 -48.57
N LYS A 65 56.49 -21.87 -47.93
CA LYS A 65 56.58 -22.40 -46.55
C LYS A 65 57.46 -21.49 -45.70
N MET A 66 57.13 -21.40 -44.41
CA MET A 66 57.86 -20.75 -43.29
C MET A 66 57.46 -19.30 -42.93
N GLN A 67 57.41 -19.09 -41.61
CA GLN A 67 57.31 -17.83 -40.85
C GLN A 67 55.94 -17.09 -40.77
N PHE A 68 55.79 -16.40 -39.62
CA PHE A 68 54.73 -15.48 -39.15
C PHE A 68 53.28 -15.97 -38.88
N ILE A 69 53.05 -16.25 -37.58
CA ILE A 69 51.91 -15.82 -36.73
C ILE A 69 50.47 -16.14 -37.20
N LYS A 70 50.03 -17.33 -36.79
CA LYS A 70 48.79 -17.63 -36.02
C LYS A 70 47.42 -17.08 -36.45
N PHE A 71 46.60 -18.07 -36.84
CA PHE A 71 45.17 -18.27 -36.55
C PHE A 71 44.13 -17.42 -37.28
N ASN A 72 43.53 -18.08 -38.28
CA ASN A 72 42.21 -17.77 -38.84
C ASN A 72 41.09 -18.44 -38.01
N ILE A 73 39.85 -18.10 -38.35
CA ILE A 73 38.60 -18.73 -37.88
C ILE A 73 38.48 -20.11 -38.59
N GLU A 74 38.01 -21.19 -37.95
CA GLU A 74 36.62 -21.72 -37.88
C GLU A 74 36.62 -22.92 -36.87
N GLU A 75 35.50 -23.46 -36.35
CA GLU A 75 34.20 -23.79 -36.95
C GLU A 75 32.98 -23.70 -36.00
N ASN A 76 31.80 -23.57 -36.61
CA ASN A 76 30.50 -24.16 -36.27
C ASN A 76 29.98 -24.13 -34.80
N GLU A 77 29.10 -23.17 -34.53
CA GLU A 77 27.75 -23.49 -34.02
C GLU A 77 26.70 -22.81 -34.91
N LYS A 78 25.54 -23.46 -35.11
CA LYS A 78 24.36 -22.92 -35.81
C LYS A 78 23.30 -22.51 -34.77
N PHE A 79 22.07 -22.23 -35.23
CA PHE A 79 20.87 -21.85 -34.46
C PHE A 79 20.76 -20.38 -34.03
N PRO A 80 19.54 -19.86 -33.78
CA PRO A 80 18.29 -20.09 -34.51
C PRO A 80 17.71 -18.77 -35.10
N ARG A 81 16.85 -18.88 -36.13
CA ARG A 81 16.21 -17.71 -36.79
C ARG A 81 15.04 -17.15 -35.97
N GLN A 82 15.04 -15.85 -35.67
CA GLN A 82 13.85 -15.10 -35.24
C GLN A 82 13.90 -13.65 -35.74
N ALA A 83 12.97 -13.22 -36.63
CA ALA A 83 12.58 -11.80 -36.84
C ALA A 83 11.46 -11.54 -37.90
N PRO A 84 10.35 -12.30 -38.04
CA PRO A 84 9.24 -11.92 -38.93
C PRO A 84 8.38 -10.76 -38.37
N ARG A 85 9.02 -9.76 -37.73
CA ARG A 85 8.34 -8.64 -37.02
C ARG A 85 9.00 -7.26 -37.16
N ARG A 86 10.22 -7.15 -37.71
CA ARG A 86 10.98 -5.88 -37.71
C ARG A 86 10.39 -4.73 -38.55
N GLN A 87 9.67 -5.03 -39.64
CA GLN A 87 9.03 -3.98 -40.47
C GLN A 87 7.72 -3.43 -39.88
N ASN A 88 7.13 -4.04 -38.85
CA ASN A 88 5.83 -3.64 -38.31
C ASN A 88 5.88 -2.68 -37.10
N PHE A 89 7.07 -2.37 -36.58
CA PHE A 89 7.20 -1.73 -35.25
C PHE A 89 7.88 -0.34 -35.19
N THR A 90 8.46 0.17 -36.28
CA THR A 90 8.78 1.61 -36.40
C THR A 90 7.64 2.41 -37.04
N GLY A 91 6.79 1.76 -37.83
CA GLY A 91 5.68 2.40 -38.57
C GLY A 91 4.37 2.60 -37.81
N ARG A 92 4.34 2.48 -36.47
CA ARG A 92 3.10 2.60 -35.67
C ARG A 92 2.89 3.91 -34.90
N TYR A 93 3.90 4.79 -34.82
CA TYR A 93 3.81 6.01 -33.99
C TYR A 93 3.97 7.34 -34.75
N PHE A 94 4.40 7.33 -36.01
CA PHE A 94 4.60 8.56 -36.80
C PHE A 94 4.07 8.40 -38.23
N THR A 95 3.33 9.38 -38.75
CA THR A 95 2.50 9.24 -39.96
C THR A 95 2.76 10.36 -40.99
N HIS A 96 2.84 10.02 -42.29
CA HIS A 96 2.34 10.87 -43.38
C HIS A 96 2.15 10.13 -44.72
N ALA A 97 1.50 10.80 -45.67
CA ALA A 97 0.70 10.24 -46.78
C ALA A 97 1.41 9.54 -47.96
N ALA A 98 2.65 9.06 -47.84
CA ALA A 98 3.43 8.54 -48.98
C ALA A 98 3.18 7.05 -49.35
N VAL A 99 2.11 6.42 -48.84
CA VAL A 99 1.99 4.94 -48.76
C VAL A 99 0.87 4.35 -49.63
N GLU A 100 0.00 5.15 -50.27
CA GLU A 100 -1.07 4.59 -51.11
C GLU A 100 -0.58 4.02 -52.46
N GLU A 101 0.55 4.49 -53.00
CA GLU A 101 1.02 4.09 -54.34
C GLU A 101 1.80 2.76 -54.39
N SER A 102 2.44 2.32 -53.30
CA SER A 102 3.42 1.21 -53.34
C SER A 102 2.83 -0.21 -53.26
N LYS A 103 1.51 -0.37 -53.44
CA LYS A 103 0.81 -1.69 -53.47
C LYS A 103 1.12 -2.55 -54.71
N LYS A 104 2.31 -2.44 -55.31
CA LYS A 104 2.66 -3.05 -56.61
C LYS A 104 4.13 -3.51 -56.70
N SER A 105 4.45 -4.68 -56.15
CA SER A 105 5.24 -5.74 -56.83
C SER A 105 5.69 -6.82 -55.84
N GLU A 106 5.54 -8.09 -56.21
CA GLU A 106 6.22 -9.20 -55.54
C GLU A 106 7.63 -9.38 -56.11
N SER A 107 8.62 -9.74 -55.29
CA SER A 107 9.58 -10.84 -55.53
C SER A 107 10.80 -10.82 -54.59
N SER A 108 11.34 -12.01 -54.34
CA SER A 108 12.68 -12.37 -53.83
C SER A 108 13.70 -11.27 -53.47
N ASN A 109 14.32 -11.37 -52.27
CA ASN A 109 15.66 -11.98 -52.16
C ASN A 109 16.15 -12.20 -50.71
N GLN A 110 17.29 -12.92 -50.59
CA GLN A 110 18.01 -13.19 -49.35
C GLN A 110 18.80 -11.94 -48.88
N TYR A 111 19.03 -11.77 -47.56
CA TYR A 111 20.08 -10.86 -47.06
C TYR A 111 20.61 -11.27 -45.66
N SER A 112 21.74 -10.67 -45.26
CA SER A 112 22.48 -10.93 -44.02
C SER A 112 22.94 -9.63 -43.36
N GLY A 113 22.71 -9.46 -42.06
CA GLY A 113 23.05 -8.24 -41.32
C GLY A 113 24.37 -8.29 -40.54
N THR A 114 24.83 -7.11 -40.10
CA THR A 114 26.16 -6.87 -39.51
C THR A 114 26.09 -6.10 -38.18
N PHE A 115 27.19 -6.11 -37.40
CA PHE A 115 27.28 -5.37 -36.13
C PHE A 115 27.08 -3.85 -36.29
N GLU A 116 27.37 -3.28 -37.48
CA GLU A 116 27.17 -1.86 -37.75
C GLU A 116 25.67 -1.50 -37.81
N GLU A 117 24.82 -2.41 -38.30
CA GLU A 117 23.35 -2.23 -38.26
C GLU A 117 22.83 -2.24 -36.81
N LEU A 118 23.39 -3.09 -35.95
CA LEU A 118 23.07 -3.09 -34.51
C LEU A 118 23.49 -1.77 -33.84
N LYS A 119 24.67 -1.23 -34.17
CA LYS A 119 25.11 0.09 -33.66
C LYS A 119 24.13 1.19 -34.06
N ASN A 120 23.73 1.24 -35.34
CA ASN A 120 22.78 2.21 -35.85
C ASN A 120 21.39 2.08 -35.19
N TYR A 121 20.89 0.85 -35.00
CA TYR A 121 19.63 0.57 -34.31
C TYR A 121 19.63 1.07 -32.85
N ILE A 122 20.70 0.78 -32.10
CA ILE A 122 20.86 1.24 -30.71
C ILE A 122 20.99 2.77 -30.64
N GLN A 123 21.65 3.41 -31.61
CA GLN A 123 21.74 4.87 -31.69
C GLN A 123 20.37 5.52 -31.93
N GLN A 124 19.57 5.01 -32.88
CA GLN A 124 18.21 5.50 -33.14
C GLN A 124 17.30 5.35 -31.92
N LEU A 125 17.30 4.17 -31.28
CA LEU A 125 16.53 3.94 -30.05
C LEU A 125 16.90 4.92 -28.93
N SER A 126 18.18 5.20 -28.72
CA SER A 126 18.62 6.13 -27.66
C SER A 126 18.16 7.58 -27.90
N GLN A 127 18.02 8.00 -29.15
CA GLN A 127 17.49 9.32 -29.50
C GLN A 127 15.98 9.41 -29.22
N THR A 128 15.21 8.39 -29.61
CA THR A 128 13.76 8.31 -29.33
C THR A 128 13.44 8.27 -27.84
N VAL A 129 14.21 7.50 -27.05
CA VAL A 129 14.05 7.44 -25.58
C VAL A 129 14.38 8.79 -24.91
N GLN A 130 15.23 9.62 -25.53
CA GLN A 130 15.52 10.97 -25.04
C GLN A 130 14.47 12.01 -25.46
N SER A 131 13.76 11.84 -26.58
CA SER A 131 12.73 12.79 -27.02
C SER A 131 11.40 12.59 -26.29
N ASP A 132 10.98 11.35 -26.06
CA ASP A 132 9.64 11.00 -25.52
C ASP A 132 9.66 10.57 -24.04
N GLN A 133 10.61 11.08 -23.26
CA GLN A 133 10.87 10.64 -21.88
C GLN A 133 9.67 10.80 -20.90
N ALA A 134 8.64 11.56 -21.29
CA ALA A 134 7.40 11.75 -20.53
C ALA A 134 6.18 10.94 -21.06
N ASN A 135 6.28 10.32 -22.24
CA ASN A 135 5.13 9.76 -22.96
C ASN A 135 5.13 8.22 -23.07
N ILE A 136 6.30 7.57 -22.96
CA ILE A 136 6.41 6.11 -23.13
C ILE A 136 5.93 5.39 -21.86
N SER A 137 4.95 4.48 -21.99
CA SER A 137 4.45 3.64 -20.91
C SER A 137 5.45 2.55 -20.48
N GLU A 138 5.25 1.94 -19.31
CA GLU A 138 6.13 0.83 -18.87
C GLU A 138 5.98 -0.42 -19.75
N GLU A 139 4.79 -0.72 -20.27
CA GLU A 139 4.59 -1.86 -21.18
C GLU A 139 5.35 -1.67 -22.51
N GLU A 140 5.34 -0.45 -23.06
CA GLU A 140 6.11 -0.10 -24.26
C GLU A 140 7.62 -0.17 -24.02
N LYS A 141 8.10 0.26 -22.84
CA LYS A 141 9.50 0.08 -22.42
C LYS A 141 9.86 -1.40 -22.34
N ASP A 142 9.02 -2.22 -21.72
CA ASP A 142 9.27 -3.65 -21.57
C ASP A 142 9.31 -4.41 -22.91
N ILE A 143 8.46 -4.03 -23.86
CA ILE A 143 8.50 -4.52 -25.25
C ILE A 143 9.79 -4.07 -25.95
N LEU A 144 10.17 -2.80 -25.81
CA LEU A 144 11.41 -2.23 -26.36
C LEU A 144 12.65 -2.95 -25.81
N PHE A 145 12.67 -3.24 -24.49
CA PHE A 145 13.74 -3.97 -23.83
C PHE A 145 13.83 -5.44 -24.25
N LYS A 146 12.70 -6.16 -24.34
CA LYS A 146 12.66 -7.55 -24.81
C LYS A 146 13.16 -7.66 -26.26
N ASN A 147 12.81 -6.70 -27.11
CA ASN A 147 13.37 -6.62 -28.48
C ASN A 147 14.88 -6.33 -28.45
N LEU A 148 15.35 -5.34 -27.69
CA LEU A 148 16.76 -4.98 -27.58
C LEU A 148 17.66 -6.15 -27.13
N LEU A 149 17.22 -6.93 -26.14
CA LEU A 149 17.95 -8.10 -25.63
C LEU A 149 18.06 -9.26 -26.64
N ASN A 150 17.17 -9.31 -27.63
CA ASN A 150 17.23 -10.26 -28.75
C ASN A 150 18.21 -9.80 -29.83
N GLU A 151 18.33 -8.48 -30.10
CA GLU A 151 19.29 -7.96 -31.09
C GLU A 151 20.74 -7.92 -30.58
N CYS A 152 20.93 -7.71 -29.27
CA CYS A 152 22.26 -7.82 -28.66
C CYS A 152 22.80 -9.27 -28.62
N ASN A 153 21.99 -10.28 -28.98
CA ASN A 153 22.29 -11.70 -28.81
C ASN A 153 23.46 -12.16 -29.70
N GLY A 154 24.59 -12.57 -29.11
CA GLY A 154 25.84 -12.87 -29.82
C GLY A 154 26.71 -11.64 -30.14
N HIS A 155 26.28 -10.45 -29.74
CA HIS A 155 27.01 -9.18 -29.92
C HIS A 155 27.28 -8.45 -28.59
N GLU A 156 26.92 -9.01 -27.43
CA GLU A 156 26.97 -8.39 -26.10
C GLU A 156 28.38 -7.88 -25.75
N ILE A 157 29.40 -8.66 -26.11
CA ILE A 157 30.81 -8.33 -25.93
C ILE A 157 31.21 -7.13 -26.81
N SER A 158 30.71 -7.06 -28.05
CA SER A 158 31.02 -5.99 -29.00
C SER A 158 30.32 -4.69 -28.61
N VAL A 159 29.06 -4.76 -28.18
CA VAL A 159 28.31 -3.63 -27.63
C VAL A 159 29.01 -3.02 -26.40
N LEU A 160 29.61 -3.83 -25.53
CA LEU A 160 30.39 -3.34 -24.37
C LEU A 160 31.73 -2.69 -24.73
N ARG A 161 32.34 -3.10 -25.86
CA ARG A 161 33.64 -2.61 -26.33
C ARG A 161 33.52 -1.29 -27.08
N GLU A 162 32.45 -1.14 -27.87
CA GLU A 162 32.17 0.08 -28.62
C GLU A 162 31.57 1.13 -27.65
N LYS A 163 32.33 2.21 -27.42
CA LYS A 163 32.06 3.20 -26.36
C LYS A 163 30.80 4.02 -26.61
N GLU A 164 30.47 4.30 -27.87
CA GLU A 164 29.29 5.07 -28.26
C GLU A 164 28.04 4.20 -28.17
N CYS A 165 28.11 2.97 -28.70
CA CYS A 165 27.09 1.94 -28.60
C CYS A 165 26.72 1.65 -27.13
N PHE A 166 27.71 1.47 -26.24
CA PHE A 166 27.44 1.26 -24.80
C PHE A 166 26.82 2.49 -24.10
N ASN A 167 27.17 3.71 -24.50
CA ASN A 167 26.54 4.91 -23.93
C ASN A 167 25.08 5.04 -24.38
N ASN A 168 24.79 4.77 -25.66
CA ASN A 168 23.44 4.74 -26.22
C ASN A 168 22.59 3.62 -25.58
N LEU A 169 23.18 2.43 -25.39
CA LEU A 169 22.55 1.33 -24.64
C LEU A 169 22.19 1.75 -23.20
N ARG A 170 23.09 2.45 -22.49
CA ARG A 170 22.83 2.97 -21.14
C ARG A 170 21.71 4.01 -21.10
N ILE A 171 21.55 4.82 -22.14
CA ILE A 171 20.45 5.78 -22.27
C ILE A 171 19.11 5.04 -22.38
N ILE A 172 19.07 3.93 -23.12
CA ILE A 172 17.87 3.10 -23.28
C ILE A 172 17.55 2.35 -21.97
N ILE A 173 18.50 1.58 -21.43
CA ILE A 173 18.30 0.76 -20.22
C ILE A 173 17.97 1.62 -18.99
N GLY A 174 18.54 2.83 -18.87
CA GLY A 174 18.32 3.72 -17.75
C GLY A 174 18.67 3.06 -16.41
N ASN A 175 17.66 2.84 -15.58
CA ASN A 175 17.76 2.16 -14.28
C ASN A 175 17.16 0.73 -14.28
N ASN A 176 16.72 0.17 -15.42
CA ASN A 176 16.11 -1.16 -15.46
C ASN A 176 17.17 -2.23 -15.12
N ALA A 177 17.08 -2.77 -13.91
CA ALA A 177 18.05 -3.71 -13.37
C ALA A 177 17.98 -5.09 -14.04
N SER A 178 16.78 -5.58 -14.37
CA SER A 178 16.60 -6.91 -14.96
C SER A 178 17.21 -7.00 -16.36
N VAL A 179 17.01 -5.97 -17.18
CA VAL A 179 17.61 -5.88 -18.52
C VAL A 179 19.13 -5.81 -18.44
N ALA A 180 19.68 -5.13 -17.43
CA ALA A 180 21.12 -5.11 -17.18
C ALA A 180 21.66 -6.45 -16.67
N MET A 181 20.89 -7.19 -15.87
CA MET A 181 21.25 -8.52 -15.36
C MET A 181 21.24 -9.58 -16.44
N GLU A 182 20.21 -9.63 -17.29
CA GLU A 182 20.11 -10.60 -18.39
C GLU A 182 21.27 -10.41 -19.39
N LEU A 183 21.61 -9.16 -19.71
CA LEU A 183 22.79 -8.86 -20.52
C LEU A 183 24.09 -9.35 -19.87
N LEU A 184 24.29 -9.09 -18.56
CA LEU A 184 25.45 -9.61 -17.82
C LEU A 184 25.47 -11.14 -17.77
N TRP A 185 24.31 -11.79 -17.62
CA TRP A 185 24.19 -13.24 -17.56
C TRP A 185 24.67 -13.89 -18.87
N LYS A 186 24.26 -13.34 -20.03
CA LYS A 186 24.78 -13.74 -21.35
C LYS A 186 26.30 -13.54 -21.43
N ILE A 187 26.82 -12.36 -21.05
CA ILE A 187 28.27 -12.08 -21.06
C ILE A 187 29.03 -13.06 -20.16
N MET A 188 28.47 -13.43 -18.99
CA MET A 188 29.09 -14.38 -18.07
C MET A 188 29.14 -15.83 -18.57
N GLN A 189 28.43 -16.20 -19.64
CA GLN A 189 28.64 -17.50 -20.30
C GLN A 189 29.95 -17.55 -21.12
N SER A 190 30.59 -16.41 -21.36
CA SER A 190 31.85 -16.33 -22.11
C SER A 190 33.02 -17.05 -21.43
N ARG A 191 33.99 -17.51 -22.26
CA ARG A 191 35.24 -18.11 -21.78
C ARG A 191 36.03 -17.12 -20.88
N LYS A 192 36.61 -17.63 -19.79
CA LYS A 192 37.34 -16.87 -18.73
C LYS A 192 38.30 -15.80 -19.26
N LYS A 193 39.06 -16.11 -20.32
CA LYS A 193 40.00 -15.17 -20.99
C LYS A 193 39.32 -13.96 -21.65
N VAL A 194 38.11 -14.13 -22.18
CA VAL A 194 37.32 -13.04 -22.79
C VAL A 194 36.78 -12.12 -21.71
N ILE A 195 36.29 -12.67 -20.60
CA ILE A 195 35.85 -11.91 -19.43
C ILE A 195 37.02 -11.11 -18.84
N LEU A 196 38.20 -11.73 -18.64
CA LEU A 196 39.41 -11.02 -18.19
C LEU A 196 39.80 -9.87 -19.13
N THR A 197 39.65 -10.04 -20.45
CA THR A 197 39.92 -8.99 -21.44
C THR A 197 38.94 -7.82 -21.30
N LEU A 198 37.65 -8.09 -21.02
CA LEU A 198 36.67 -7.06 -20.69
C LEU A 198 37.01 -6.37 -19.36
N MET A 199 37.39 -7.10 -18.32
CA MET A 199 37.75 -6.54 -17.00
C MET A 199 38.96 -5.60 -17.06
N ALA A 200 39.99 -5.98 -17.84
CA ALA A 200 41.20 -5.19 -18.02
C ALA A 200 40.98 -3.97 -18.92
N SER A 201 40.60 -4.19 -20.19
CA SER A 201 40.55 -3.13 -21.20
C SER A 201 39.25 -2.32 -21.20
N TYR A 202 38.15 -2.88 -20.70
CA TYR A 202 36.80 -2.30 -20.76
C TYR A 202 36.09 -2.27 -19.39
N GLY A 203 36.85 -2.40 -18.29
CA GLY A 203 36.30 -2.57 -16.93
C GLY A 203 35.38 -1.43 -16.48
N GLY A 204 35.56 -0.23 -17.03
CA GLY A 204 34.66 0.91 -16.78
C GLY A 204 33.28 0.81 -17.45
N SER A 205 33.13 0.05 -18.53
CA SER A 205 31.82 -0.29 -19.11
C SER A 205 31.15 -1.38 -18.28
N LEU A 206 31.91 -2.42 -17.90
CA LEU A 206 31.41 -3.52 -17.08
C LEU A 206 30.98 -3.06 -15.67
N GLU A 207 31.75 -2.20 -15.01
CA GLU A 207 31.41 -1.60 -13.71
C GLU A 207 30.12 -0.76 -13.77
N LYS A 208 29.92 -0.03 -14.87
CA LYS A 208 28.71 0.75 -15.15
C LYS A 208 27.47 -0.09 -15.41
N LEU A 209 27.62 -1.34 -15.84
CA LEU A 209 26.51 -2.27 -16.09
C LEU A 209 26.13 -3.02 -14.79
N LEU A 210 27.14 -3.51 -14.06
CA LEU A 210 26.99 -4.11 -12.72
C LEU A 210 26.27 -3.16 -11.74
N ALA A 211 26.58 -1.87 -11.81
CA ALA A 211 25.95 -0.83 -10.97
C ALA A 211 24.46 -0.57 -11.26
N VAL A 212 23.90 -1.10 -12.36
CA VAL A 212 22.45 -1.06 -12.65
C VAL A 212 21.83 -2.42 -12.32
N ALA A 213 22.43 -3.51 -12.78
CA ALA A 213 21.94 -4.88 -12.57
C ALA A 213 21.79 -5.27 -11.09
N PHE A 214 22.71 -4.83 -10.23
CA PHE A 214 22.67 -5.20 -8.81
C PHE A 214 21.56 -4.53 -8.00
N ASN A 215 20.72 -3.70 -8.63
CA ASN A 215 19.46 -3.21 -8.05
C ASN A 215 18.30 -4.22 -8.21
N GLU A 216 18.51 -5.35 -8.90
CA GLU A 216 17.51 -6.42 -9.04
C GLU A 216 17.45 -7.32 -7.78
N SER A 217 16.25 -7.88 -7.55
CA SER A 217 15.89 -8.80 -6.46
C SER A 217 16.28 -10.27 -6.70
N GLU A 218 16.69 -10.68 -7.91
CA GLU A 218 17.14 -12.05 -8.20
C GLU A 218 18.53 -12.37 -7.60
N GLU A 219 18.57 -12.75 -6.33
CA GLU A 219 19.81 -13.15 -5.64
C GLU A 219 20.59 -14.30 -6.32
N PRO A 220 19.97 -15.39 -6.82
CA PRO A 220 20.73 -16.55 -7.30
C PRO A 220 21.56 -16.29 -8.57
N ARG A 221 21.13 -15.38 -9.45
CA ARG A 221 21.95 -14.96 -10.62
C ARG A 221 23.04 -13.99 -10.19
N LYS A 222 22.67 -12.98 -9.39
CA LYS A 222 23.55 -11.96 -8.81
C LYS A 222 24.75 -12.60 -8.08
N ALA A 223 24.51 -13.62 -7.27
CA ALA A 223 25.55 -14.38 -6.56
C ALA A 223 26.54 -15.06 -7.51
N LYS A 224 26.04 -15.82 -8.51
CA LYS A 224 26.87 -16.55 -9.48
C LYS A 224 27.73 -15.61 -10.34
N ILE A 225 27.20 -14.45 -10.73
CA ILE A 225 27.95 -13.41 -11.46
C ILE A 225 29.06 -12.83 -10.58
N LEU A 226 28.75 -12.50 -9.32
CA LEU A 226 29.71 -11.94 -8.37
C LEU A 226 30.89 -12.88 -8.07
N LEU A 227 30.63 -14.16 -7.77
CA LEU A 227 31.68 -15.14 -7.52
C LEU A 227 32.62 -15.27 -8.73
N LYS A 228 32.06 -15.54 -9.91
CA LYS A 228 32.84 -15.74 -11.16
C LYS A 228 33.72 -14.53 -11.52
N LEU A 229 33.21 -13.31 -11.35
CA LEU A 229 34.02 -12.10 -11.57
C LEU A 229 35.11 -11.91 -10.52
N SER A 230 34.82 -12.26 -9.26
CA SER A 230 35.73 -12.02 -8.13
C SER A 230 36.86 -13.06 -8.05
N GLU A 231 36.60 -14.31 -8.46
CA GLU A 231 37.63 -15.33 -8.71
C GLU A 231 38.63 -14.87 -9.78
N ILE A 232 38.13 -14.44 -10.95
CA ILE A 232 38.95 -13.91 -12.05
C ILE A 232 39.76 -12.70 -11.57
N ALA A 233 39.17 -11.84 -10.75
CA ALA A 233 39.83 -10.67 -10.18
C ALA A 233 40.95 -11.04 -9.20
N ALA A 234 40.75 -12.04 -8.33
CA ALA A 234 41.74 -12.48 -7.36
C ALA A 234 42.95 -13.17 -8.02
N GLU A 235 42.71 -14.00 -9.05
CA GLU A 235 43.77 -14.61 -9.86
C GLU A 235 44.63 -13.59 -10.61
N ASN A 236 44.03 -12.48 -11.08
CA ASN A 236 44.66 -11.52 -11.99
C ASN A 236 44.89 -10.15 -11.34
N PHE A 237 45.02 -10.11 -10.01
CA PHE A 237 45.04 -8.88 -9.20
C PHE A 237 46.11 -7.86 -9.65
N ASP A 238 47.34 -8.30 -9.93
CA ASP A 238 48.45 -7.39 -10.28
C ASP A 238 48.25 -6.71 -11.65
N LEU A 239 47.50 -7.33 -12.55
CA LEU A 239 47.11 -6.75 -13.84
C LEU A 239 46.01 -5.70 -13.66
N LEU A 240 45.00 -6.01 -12.85
CA LEU A 240 43.79 -5.19 -12.70
C LEU A 240 43.99 -4.00 -11.76
N SER A 241 44.73 -4.16 -10.67
CA SER A 241 44.90 -3.16 -9.60
C SER A 241 45.66 -1.89 -10.02
N VAL A 242 46.48 -1.98 -11.08
CA VAL A 242 47.22 -0.84 -11.64
C VAL A 242 46.54 -0.18 -12.85
N GLN A 243 45.48 -0.79 -13.39
CA GLN A 243 44.71 -0.26 -14.52
C GLN A 243 43.50 0.53 -14.04
N HIS A 244 43.20 1.66 -14.69
CA HIS A 244 42.07 2.51 -14.29
C HIS A 244 40.70 1.79 -14.41
N GLY A 245 40.53 0.93 -15.42
CA GLY A 245 39.33 0.08 -15.59
C GLY A 245 39.24 -1.02 -14.52
N GLY A 246 40.30 -1.83 -14.40
CA GLY A 246 40.38 -2.92 -13.42
C GLY A 246 40.24 -2.45 -11.97
N GLY A 247 40.91 -1.37 -11.59
CA GLY A 247 40.80 -0.77 -10.26
C GLY A 247 39.38 -0.27 -9.95
N HIS A 248 38.69 0.34 -10.92
CA HIS A 248 37.28 0.74 -10.73
C HIS A 248 36.34 -0.45 -10.53
N LEU A 249 36.58 -1.55 -11.25
CA LEU A 249 35.83 -2.79 -11.13
C LEU A 249 36.09 -3.51 -9.80
N LEU A 250 37.36 -3.65 -9.38
CA LEU A 250 37.74 -4.21 -8.07
C LEU A 250 37.01 -3.49 -6.92
N ARG A 251 36.95 -2.16 -6.98
CA ARG A 251 36.22 -1.32 -6.02
C ARG A 251 34.71 -1.55 -6.04
N ARG A 252 34.12 -1.94 -7.18
CA ARG A 252 32.70 -2.29 -7.29
C ARG A 252 32.42 -3.70 -6.76
N LEU A 253 33.30 -4.67 -7.00
CA LEU A 253 33.18 -6.02 -6.44
C LEU A 253 33.31 -5.99 -4.91
N GLY A 254 34.32 -5.30 -4.37
CA GLY A 254 34.47 -5.11 -2.92
C GLY A 254 33.24 -4.45 -2.28
N SER A 255 32.70 -3.40 -2.91
CA SER A 255 31.45 -2.73 -2.48
C SER A 255 30.23 -3.67 -2.49
N ALA A 256 30.07 -4.48 -3.54
CA ALA A 256 28.94 -5.41 -3.67
C ALA A 256 29.01 -6.62 -2.72
N ILE A 257 30.21 -7.03 -2.30
CA ILE A 257 30.38 -8.13 -1.32
C ILE A 257 30.29 -7.62 0.12
N SER A 258 30.87 -6.46 0.43
CA SER A 258 30.90 -5.88 1.79
C SER A 258 29.62 -5.15 2.23
N GLY A 259 28.67 -4.93 1.30
CA GLY A 259 27.47 -4.12 1.52
C GLY A 259 27.73 -2.62 1.65
N VAL A 260 28.97 -2.16 1.49
CA VAL A 260 29.36 -0.76 1.69
C VAL A 260 29.37 0.01 0.37
N GLU A 261 28.71 1.17 0.31
CA GLU A 261 28.82 2.07 -0.86
C GLU A 261 30.27 2.52 -1.11
N LYS A 262 30.75 2.32 -2.34
CA LYS A 262 32.02 2.84 -2.89
C LYS A 262 32.13 4.36 -2.71
N GLY A 263 33.21 4.84 -2.07
CA GLY A 263 33.32 6.21 -1.58
C GLY A 263 33.34 7.30 -2.67
N SER A 264 32.73 8.46 -2.38
CA SER A 264 32.80 9.66 -3.24
C SER A 264 34.01 10.54 -2.88
N HIS A 265 35.20 10.16 -3.37
CA HIS A 265 36.48 10.80 -2.99
C HIS A 265 36.60 12.31 -3.34
N ASN A 266 35.68 12.86 -4.14
CA ASN A 266 35.60 14.29 -4.45
C ASN A 266 34.51 14.99 -3.62
N SER A 267 34.73 15.10 -2.30
CA SER A 267 33.88 15.91 -1.41
C SER A 267 34.68 16.45 -0.22
N ALA A 268 35.04 17.74 -0.29
CA ALA A 268 35.46 18.51 0.89
C ALA A 268 34.25 19.16 1.60
N THR A 269 33.04 18.70 1.28
CA THR A 269 31.78 19.44 1.40
C THR A 269 30.80 18.83 2.41
N GLN A 270 31.07 17.62 2.92
CA GLN A 270 30.25 16.95 3.94
C GLN A 270 30.92 17.02 5.31
N ILE A 271 30.76 18.16 6.00
CA ILE A 271 31.10 18.33 7.43
C ILE A 271 29.82 18.52 8.27
N PHE A 272 28.69 18.90 7.67
CA PHE A 272 27.43 19.20 8.37
C PHE A 272 26.45 18.02 8.35
N SER A 273 26.79 16.96 9.08
CA SER A 273 25.88 15.89 9.47
C SER A 273 25.97 15.71 10.99
N THR A 274 24.88 16.00 11.71
CA THR A 274 24.77 15.75 13.16
C THR A 274 24.63 14.26 13.50
N SER A 275 24.10 13.46 12.56
CA SER A 275 24.16 12.00 12.60
C SER A 275 25.57 11.47 12.28
N ASN A 276 25.93 10.30 12.81
CA ASN A 276 27.23 9.60 12.60
C ASN A 276 27.48 9.07 11.16
N LYS A 277 26.94 9.73 10.12
CA LYS A 277 27.08 9.40 8.68
C LYS A 277 28.49 9.63 8.10
N ASN A 278 29.53 9.53 8.94
CA ASN A 278 30.91 9.27 8.53
C ASN A 278 31.23 7.77 8.52
N GLU A 279 30.38 6.93 9.11
CA GLU A 279 30.32 5.51 8.72
C GLU A 279 29.95 5.40 7.24
N PRO A 280 30.54 4.46 6.49
CA PRO A 280 30.11 4.18 5.13
C PRO A 280 28.64 3.79 5.11
N LYS A 281 27.86 4.26 4.13
CA LYS A 281 26.50 3.77 3.94
C LYS A 281 26.53 2.26 3.73
N ARG A 282 25.93 1.54 4.68
CA ARG A 282 25.65 0.12 4.60
C ARG A 282 24.31 -0.08 3.90
N VAL A 283 24.34 -0.84 2.81
CA VAL A 283 23.17 -1.48 2.19
C VAL A 283 23.04 -2.87 2.84
N GLU A 284 21.83 -3.44 2.87
CA GLU A 284 21.63 -4.80 3.41
C GLU A 284 22.50 -5.81 2.65
N ALA A 285 23.35 -6.50 3.41
CA ALA A 285 24.56 -7.15 2.90
C ALA A 285 24.38 -8.67 2.78
N ASN A 286 23.40 -9.09 1.97
CA ASN A 286 22.85 -10.45 1.99
C ASN A 286 23.86 -11.59 1.70
N PHE A 287 25.02 -11.27 1.10
CA PHE A 287 26.09 -12.24 0.81
C PHE A 287 27.14 -12.40 1.92
N LEU A 288 27.18 -11.54 2.95
CA LEU A 288 28.21 -11.59 3.99
C LEU A 288 28.14 -12.85 4.88
N ASN A 289 26.99 -13.53 4.91
CA ASN A 289 26.81 -14.76 5.68
C ASN A 289 27.21 -16.04 4.91
N GLN A 290 27.74 -15.91 3.69
CA GLN A 290 28.08 -17.03 2.80
C GLN A 290 29.60 -17.26 2.74
N ALA A 291 30.04 -18.48 3.01
CA ALA A 291 31.47 -18.81 3.23
C ALA A 291 32.35 -18.56 2.00
N GLU A 292 31.80 -18.79 0.80
CA GLU A 292 32.42 -18.55 -0.50
C GLU A 292 32.75 -17.07 -0.68
N PHE A 293 31.82 -16.18 -0.33
CA PHE A 293 31.99 -14.73 -0.43
C PHE A 293 32.99 -14.19 0.58
N ILE A 294 32.98 -14.69 1.82
CA ILE A 294 33.99 -14.35 2.84
C ILE A 294 35.38 -14.77 2.35
N SER A 295 35.53 -15.99 1.81
CA SER A 295 36.79 -16.53 1.30
C SER A 295 37.37 -15.67 0.15
N VAL A 296 36.53 -15.34 -0.84
CA VAL A 296 36.93 -14.51 -1.99
C VAL A 296 37.20 -13.07 -1.59
N TYR A 297 36.42 -12.49 -0.67
CA TYR A 297 36.71 -11.16 -0.10
C TYR A 297 38.06 -11.14 0.60
N ASN A 298 38.35 -12.09 1.49
CA ASN A 298 39.61 -12.16 2.24
C ASN A 298 40.83 -12.29 1.31
N ASN A 299 40.70 -13.01 0.18
CA ASN A 299 41.76 -13.11 -0.84
C ASN A 299 42.02 -11.77 -1.54
N LEU A 300 40.97 -11.00 -1.86
CA LEU A 300 41.11 -9.65 -2.43
C LEU A 300 41.64 -8.64 -1.40
N ALA A 301 41.07 -8.63 -0.18
CA ALA A 301 41.46 -7.74 0.90
C ALA A 301 42.92 -7.94 1.30
N GLY A 302 43.38 -9.18 1.49
CA GLY A 302 44.78 -9.50 1.81
C GLY A 302 45.81 -9.13 0.73
N ARG A 303 45.37 -8.88 -0.51
CA ARG A 303 46.21 -8.38 -1.62
C ARG A 303 46.23 -6.85 -1.69
N VAL A 304 45.09 -6.20 -1.47
CA VAL A 304 44.96 -4.73 -1.46
C VAL A 304 45.57 -4.13 -0.19
N LEU A 305 45.18 -4.65 0.96
CA LEU A 305 45.57 -4.19 2.30
C LEU A 305 46.87 -4.86 2.74
N ASN A 306 47.88 -4.81 1.88
CA ASN A 306 49.21 -5.36 2.12
C ASN A 306 50.25 -4.25 2.15
N TRP A 307 51.00 -4.11 3.26
CA TRP A 307 51.95 -3.00 3.43
C TRP A 307 53.01 -2.93 2.33
N LYS A 308 53.51 -4.08 1.83
CA LYS A 308 54.49 -4.13 0.73
C LYS A 308 53.93 -3.58 -0.59
N SER A 309 52.64 -3.82 -0.86
CA SER A 309 51.92 -3.26 -2.01
C SER A 309 51.64 -1.77 -1.81
N ILE A 310 51.14 -1.37 -0.63
CA ILE A 310 50.84 0.01 -0.26
C ILE A 310 52.10 0.89 -0.37
N ARG A 311 53.20 0.52 0.31
CA ARG A 311 54.50 1.22 0.26
C ARG A 311 55.00 1.45 -1.18
N LYS A 312 54.77 0.48 -2.08
CA LYS A 312 55.24 0.53 -3.48
C LYS A 312 54.31 1.31 -4.42
N LEU A 313 53.00 1.32 -4.16
CA LEU A 313 51.98 1.75 -5.13
C LEU A 313 51.06 2.88 -4.64
N ALA A 314 51.11 3.29 -3.37
CA ALA A 314 50.27 4.35 -2.79
C ALA A 314 50.33 5.70 -3.54
N ASN A 315 51.42 5.97 -4.25
CA ASN A 315 51.58 7.20 -5.05
C ASN A 315 50.83 7.15 -6.40
N ARG A 316 50.27 5.98 -6.79
CA ARG A 316 49.45 5.82 -8.00
C ARG A 316 47.97 5.95 -7.67
N GLU A 317 47.31 6.92 -8.26
CA GLU A 317 45.90 7.26 -8.00
C GLU A 317 44.92 6.07 -8.10
N PRO A 318 44.93 5.21 -9.14
CA PRO A 318 44.02 4.06 -9.19
C PRO A 318 44.20 3.07 -8.03
N PHE A 319 45.43 2.89 -7.55
CA PHE A 319 45.75 2.00 -6.45
C PHE A 319 45.46 2.65 -5.09
N SER A 320 45.76 3.94 -4.92
CA SER A 320 45.40 4.68 -3.70
C SER A 320 43.88 4.69 -3.47
N LEU A 321 43.09 4.93 -4.52
CA LEU A 321 41.62 4.88 -4.45
C LEU A 321 41.09 3.47 -4.21
N LEU A 322 41.78 2.43 -4.68
CA LEU A 322 41.46 1.03 -4.39
C LEU A 322 41.73 0.69 -2.91
N VAL A 323 42.87 1.10 -2.37
CA VAL A 323 43.21 0.89 -0.95
C VAL A 323 42.26 1.66 -0.04
N GLN A 324 41.98 2.93 -0.32
CA GLN A 324 41.05 3.74 0.48
C GLN A 324 39.66 3.11 0.60
N ASP A 325 39.09 2.61 -0.50
CA ASP A 325 37.79 1.92 -0.45
C ASP A 325 37.87 0.59 0.29
N PHE A 326 38.93 -0.22 0.11
CA PHE A 326 39.08 -1.48 0.84
C PHE A 326 39.31 -1.28 2.35
N ILE A 327 39.96 -0.20 2.78
CA ILE A 327 40.04 0.17 4.20
C ILE A 327 38.63 0.41 4.78
N ALA A 328 37.72 1.01 3.99
CA ALA A 328 36.33 1.23 4.40
C ALA A 328 35.47 -0.04 4.31
N PHE A 329 35.72 -0.93 3.33
CA PHE A 329 35.04 -2.23 3.21
C PHE A 329 35.41 -3.18 4.37
N ASP A 330 36.65 -3.13 4.84
CA ASP A 330 37.14 -3.94 5.98
C ASP A 330 36.44 -3.58 7.30
N ALA A 331 35.77 -2.43 7.39
CA ALA A 331 34.92 -2.07 8.52
C ALA A 331 33.65 -2.96 8.64
N SER A 332 33.26 -3.69 7.59
CA SER A 332 32.27 -4.78 7.67
C SER A 332 32.85 -6.08 8.26
N PHE A 333 34.19 -6.17 8.39
CA PHE A 333 34.95 -7.32 8.88
C PHE A 333 35.81 -6.92 10.12
N ASN A 334 35.27 -6.04 10.97
CA ASN A 334 35.91 -5.53 12.21
C ASN A 334 37.29 -4.85 12.00
N SER A 335 37.55 -4.30 10.81
CA SER A 335 38.84 -3.71 10.43
C SER A 335 40.02 -4.68 10.63
N THR A 336 39.82 -5.98 10.37
CA THR A 336 40.80 -7.04 10.65
C THR A 336 42.10 -6.84 9.88
N PHE A 337 42.02 -6.61 8.55
CA PHE A 337 43.21 -6.38 7.72
C PHE A 337 43.82 -5.00 7.98
N VAL A 338 42.99 -3.98 8.20
CA VAL A 338 43.42 -2.60 8.51
C VAL A 338 44.22 -2.55 9.81
N ASN A 339 43.77 -3.20 10.88
CA ASN A 339 44.51 -3.28 12.13
C ASN A 339 45.77 -4.17 12.01
N GLY A 340 45.71 -5.23 11.19
CA GLY A 340 46.85 -6.09 10.88
C GLY A 340 48.03 -5.41 10.17
N LEU A 341 47.87 -4.20 9.63
CA LEU A 341 48.96 -3.44 9.00
C LEU A 341 49.97 -2.85 10.01
N LEU A 342 49.60 -2.63 11.28
CA LEU A 342 50.45 -1.87 12.21
C LEU A 342 51.86 -2.46 12.42
N PRO A 343 52.08 -3.77 12.61
CA PRO A 343 53.43 -4.31 12.84
C PRO A 343 54.41 -3.96 11.71
N SER A 344 54.01 -4.17 10.45
CA SER A 344 54.85 -3.83 9.29
C SER A 344 54.99 -2.33 9.04
N ILE A 345 54.09 -1.49 9.60
CA ILE A 345 54.25 -0.04 9.64
C ILE A 345 55.31 0.36 10.67
N LEU A 346 55.34 -0.26 11.85
CA LEU A 346 56.32 0.05 12.91
C LEU A 346 57.75 -0.42 12.56
N GLU A 347 57.88 -1.42 11.69
CA GLU A 347 59.16 -1.84 11.08
C GLU A 347 59.74 -0.81 10.07
N GLU A 348 58.93 0.16 9.61
CA GLU A 348 59.35 1.14 8.61
C GLU A 348 60.02 2.37 9.24
N ASN A 349 61.05 2.93 8.57
CA ASN A 349 61.74 4.10 9.10
C ASN A 349 60.87 5.37 9.05
N LYS A 350 61.04 6.26 10.04
CA LYS A 350 60.25 7.49 10.20
C LYS A 350 60.25 8.41 8.96
N LYS A 351 61.32 8.44 8.16
CA LYS A 351 61.38 9.28 6.94
C LYS A 351 60.48 8.75 5.82
N THR A 352 60.31 7.43 5.69
CA THR A 352 59.33 6.85 4.75
C THR A 352 57.91 7.18 5.19
N ILE A 353 57.59 6.98 6.47
CA ILE A 353 56.26 7.29 7.02
C ILE A 353 55.93 8.78 6.82
N TYR A 354 56.86 9.67 7.15
CA TYR A 354 56.74 11.11 6.91
C TYR A 354 56.50 11.43 5.42
N SER A 355 57.30 10.87 4.50
CA SER A 355 57.15 11.13 3.06
C SER A 355 55.86 10.57 2.45
N MET A 356 55.23 9.57 3.07
CA MET A 356 53.89 9.11 2.71
C MET A 356 52.78 10.01 3.30
N LEU A 357 52.96 10.53 4.52
CA LEU A 357 52.04 11.49 5.15
C LEU A 357 52.01 12.84 4.40
N THR A 358 53.13 13.27 3.80
CA THR A 358 53.21 14.48 2.97
C THR A 358 52.97 14.25 1.46
N ASN A 359 52.68 13.02 1.02
CA ASN A 359 52.38 12.76 -0.38
C ASN A 359 50.88 12.94 -0.69
N LYS A 360 50.54 13.67 -1.75
CA LYS A 360 49.15 13.92 -2.21
C LYS A 360 48.24 12.67 -2.28
N GLN A 361 48.77 11.51 -2.70
CA GLN A 361 47.99 10.28 -2.88
C GLN A 361 48.13 9.31 -1.69
N ALA A 362 49.30 9.21 -1.04
CA ALA A 362 49.47 8.33 0.12
C ALA A 362 48.89 8.92 1.43
N SER A 363 48.89 10.26 1.60
CA SER A 363 48.23 10.93 2.74
C SER A 363 46.73 10.62 2.85
N ARG A 364 46.08 10.32 1.71
CA ARG A 364 44.67 9.90 1.66
C ARG A 364 44.47 8.46 2.16
N ILE A 365 45.44 7.58 1.93
CA ILE A 365 45.45 6.24 2.54
C ILE A 365 45.62 6.38 4.07
N TRP A 366 46.51 7.27 4.53
CA TRP A 366 46.68 7.55 5.96
C TRP A 366 45.43 8.15 6.62
N ASP A 367 44.72 9.09 5.98
CA ASP A 367 43.42 9.61 6.46
C ASP A 367 42.41 8.47 6.70
N GLN A 368 42.31 7.51 5.77
CA GLN A 368 41.42 6.36 5.93
C GLN A 368 41.94 5.35 6.96
N TYR A 369 43.24 5.03 6.97
CA TYR A 369 43.86 4.13 7.95
C TYR A 369 43.57 4.63 9.38
N ILE A 370 43.93 5.88 9.67
CA ILE A 370 43.68 6.51 10.98
C ILE A 370 42.19 6.50 11.30
N ARG A 371 41.30 6.73 10.32
CA ARG A 371 39.85 6.69 10.50
C ARG A 371 39.30 5.29 10.84
N PHE A 372 39.88 4.20 10.35
CA PHE A 372 39.33 2.84 10.50
C PHE A 372 40.13 1.88 11.42
N SER A 373 41.36 2.22 11.82
CA SER A 373 42.12 1.49 12.86
C SER A 373 41.58 1.71 14.28
N SER A 374 41.96 0.84 15.23
CA SER A 374 41.72 1.07 16.67
C SER A 374 42.41 2.35 17.18
N ILE A 375 41.88 2.96 18.25
CA ILE A 375 42.54 4.11 18.90
C ILE A 375 43.93 3.75 19.42
N GLU A 376 44.08 2.56 20.01
CA GLU A 376 45.36 2.02 20.45
C GLU A 376 46.41 1.99 19.32
N ASN A 377 46.01 1.59 18.11
CA ASN A 377 46.91 1.58 16.94
C ASN A 377 47.29 2.99 16.48
N VAL A 378 46.37 3.96 16.56
CA VAL A 378 46.64 5.38 16.24
C VAL A 378 47.57 6.02 17.29
N LEU A 379 47.41 5.68 18.57
CA LEU A 379 48.28 6.17 19.65
C LEU A 379 49.68 5.54 19.58
N LYS A 380 49.80 4.24 19.28
CA LYS A 380 51.09 3.59 19.02
C LYS A 380 51.80 4.19 17.82
N LEU A 381 51.08 4.49 16.73
CA LEU A 381 51.61 5.21 15.56
C LEU A 381 52.10 6.62 15.94
N TYR A 382 51.35 7.37 16.75
CA TYR A 382 51.79 8.68 17.26
C TYR A 382 53.09 8.54 18.05
N GLU A 383 53.07 7.76 19.13
CA GLU A 383 54.19 7.56 20.05
C GLU A 383 55.47 7.13 19.33
N ASN A 384 55.38 6.08 18.50
CA ASN A 384 56.56 5.46 17.90
C ASN A 384 57.05 6.22 16.65
N CYS A 385 56.15 6.82 15.86
CA CYS A 385 56.51 7.38 14.56
C CYS A 385 56.46 8.92 14.47
N LEU A 386 55.59 9.60 15.22
CA LEU A 386 55.20 11.00 14.94
C LEU A 386 55.33 12.00 16.12
N ARG A 387 55.48 11.52 17.37
CA ARG A 387 55.62 12.33 18.58
C ARG A 387 56.80 13.31 18.48
N GLY A 388 56.58 14.57 18.85
CA GLY A 388 57.58 15.64 18.71
C GLY A 388 57.90 16.05 17.27
N SER A 389 57.11 15.59 16.30
CA SER A 389 57.26 15.91 14.86
C SER A 389 56.04 16.63 14.27
N VAL A 390 55.04 16.98 15.10
CA VAL A 390 53.78 17.58 14.63
C VAL A 390 54.03 18.99 14.08
N ALA A 391 54.94 19.76 14.68
CA ALA A 391 55.38 21.06 14.15
C ALA A 391 55.91 20.98 12.71
N SER A 392 56.65 19.91 12.38
CA SER A 392 57.16 19.66 11.02
C SER A 392 56.01 19.29 10.07
N LEU A 393 55.10 18.41 10.49
CA LEU A 393 53.93 18.00 9.70
C LEU A 393 52.98 19.17 9.40
N ILE A 394 52.85 20.14 10.32
CA ILE A 394 52.07 21.38 10.16
C ILE A 394 52.61 22.27 9.02
N SER A 395 53.86 22.09 8.58
CA SER A 395 54.40 22.82 7.42
C SER A 395 53.91 22.27 6.06
N ASP A 396 53.30 21.07 6.01
CA ASP A 396 52.90 20.41 4.77
C ASP A 396 51.37 20.35 4.59
N GLN A 397 50.91 20.76 3.40
CA GLN A 397 49.49 20.87 3.07
C GLN A 397 48.76 19.52 2.95
N TYR A 398 49.47 18.40 2.76
CA TYR A 398 48.89 17.07 2.59
C TYR A 398 48.80 16.31 3.91
N ALA A 399 49.78 16.48 4.81
CA ALA A 399 49.77 15.93 6.17
C ALA A 399 48.58 16.44 7.04
N ASN A 400 48.01 17.58 6.65
CA ASN A 400 46.79 18.18 7.21
C ASN A 400 45.62 17.19 7.37
N TYR A 401 45.37 16.28 6.42
CA TYR A 401 44.24 15.33 6.52
C TYR A 401 44.48 14.24 7.58
N PRO A 402 45.59 13.47 7.55
CA PRO A 402 45.98 12.59 8.65
C PRO A 402 45.94 13.24 10.03
N LEU A 403 46.53 14.44 10.18
CA LEU A 403 46.59 15.13 11.47
C LEU A 403 45.19 15.48 12.01
N GLN A 404 44.26 15.92 11.15
CA GLN A 404 42.86 16.14 11.54
C GLN A 404 42.20 14.87 12.07
N GLN A 405 42.45 13.70 11.47
CA GLN A 405 41.82 12.45 11.93
C GLN A 405 42.42 11.96 13.25
N MET A 406 43.73 12.15 13.47
CA MET A 406 44.38 11.83 14.75
C MET A 406 43.75 12.64 15.90
N ILE A 407 43.61 13.97 15.71
CA ILE A 407 43.00 14.85 16.72
C ILE A 407 41.50 14.54 16.94
N LYS A 408 40.76 14.13 15.90
CA LYS A 408 39.35 13.71 16.03
C LYS A 408 39.17 12.36 16.74
N LYS A 409 40.19 11.49 16.72
CA LYS A 409 40.18 10.22 17.44
C LYS A 409 40.81 10.26 18.83
N ALA A 410 41.58 11.30 19.12
CA ALA A 410 42.19 11.54 20.42
C ALA A 410 41.14 11.43 21.54
N ASP A 411 41.34 10.46 22.43
CA ASP A 411 40.55 10.21 23.62
C ASP A 411 41.10 11.01 24.82
N ASP A 412 40.70 10.68 26.05
CA ASP A 412 41.26 11.33 27.25
C ASP A 412 42.57 10.70 27.75
N SER A 413 43.21 9.82 26.97
CA SER A 413 44.50 9.23 27.34
C SER A 413 45.64 10.25 27.38
N PHE A 414 46.69 9.96 28.14
CA PHE A 414 47.86 10.84 28.25
C PHE A 414 48.52 11.13 26.89
N LEU A 415 48.63 10.13 26.01
CA LEU A 415 49.18 10.31 24.65
C LEU A 415 48.28 11.16 23.75
N ALA A 416 46.96 11.06 23.89
CA ALA A 416 46.01 11.91 23.18
C ALA A 416 46.05 13.37 23.66
N GLN A 417 46.23 13.60 24.97
CA GLN A 417 46.43 14.93 25.55
C GLN A 417 47.77 15.54 25.11
N ASP A 418 48.86 14.75 25.13
CA ASP A 418 50.21 15.14 24.68
C ASP A 418 50.22 15.60 23.21
N LEU A 419 49.59 14.81 22.31
CA LEU A 419 49.34 15.20 20.91
C LEU A 419 48.58 16.52 20.80
N CYS A 420 47.51 16.71 21.59
CA CYS A 420 46.69 17.91 21.50
C CYS A 420 47.37 19.15 22.08
N GLU A 421 48.26 19.01 23.08
CA GLU A 421 49.13 20.10 23.55
C GLU A 421 50.24 20.43 22.54
N GLU A 422 50.86 19.46 21.86
CA GLU A 422 51.83 19.71 20.78
C GLU A 422 51.18 20.55 19.65
N VAL A 423 49.93 20.22 19.29
CA VAL A 423 49.11 21.01 18.34
C VAL A 423 48.73 22.39 18.90
N LEU A 424 48.32 22.47 20.18
CA LEU A 424 47.91 23.73 20.82
C LEU A 424 49.08 24.71 21.02
N GLN A 425 50.31 24.22 21.18
CA GLN A 425 51.53 25.01 21.15
C GLN A 425 51.75 25.63 19.75
N CYS A 426 51.64 24.81 18.70
CA CYS A 426 51.80 25.22 17.30
C CYS A 426 50.66 26.10 16.73
N PHE A 427 49.63 26.43 17.53
CA PHE A 427 48.42 27.14 17.10
C PHE A 427 48.67 28.42 16.29
N THR A 428 49.69 29.20 16.64
CA THR A 428 50.05 30.43 15.92
C THR A 428 50.40 30.18 14.46
N ASP A 429 51.12 29.09 14.19
CA ASP A 429 51.63 28.76 12.86
C ASP A 429 50.61 27.94 12.06
N ILE A 430 49.80 27.10 12.72
CA ILE A 430 48.56 26.53 12.15
C ILE A 430 47.66 27.65 11.60
N TRP A 431 47.49 28.75 12.35
CA TRP A 431 46.68 29.89 11.93
C TRP A 431 47.32 30.68 10.78
N LYS A 432 48.64 30.90 10.78
CA LYS A 432 49.36 31.53 9.65
C LYS A 432 49.23 30.70 8.36
N ALA A 433 49.38 29.38 8.47
CA ALA A 433 49.28 28.42 7.38
C ALA A 433 47.83 28.16 6.91
N GLN A 434 46.83 28.83 7.52
CA GLN A 434 45.40 28.68 7.20
C GLN A 434 44.87 27.25 7.35
N LEU A 435 45.48 26.44 8.22
CA LEU A 435 45.13 25.05 8.48
C LEU A 435 43.92 24.93 9.43
N PHE A 436 42.85 25.66 9.12
CA PHE A 436 41.66 25.79 9.96
C PHE A 436 40.89 24.48 10.17
N GLY A 437 41.13 23.44 9.36
CA GLY A 437 40.64 22.07 9.62
C GLY A 437 41.27 21.43 10.85
N VAL A 438 42.56 21.71 11.12
CA VAL A 438 43.26 21.30 12.35
C VAL A 438 42.67 22.07 13.54
N VAL A 439 42.46 23.39 13.39
CA VAL A 439 41.79 24.23 14.41
C VAL A 439 40.40 23.69 14.74
N HIS A 440 39.62 23.29 13.72
CA HIS A 440 38.29 22.71 13.91
C HIS A 440 38.33 21.35 14.62
N SER A 441 39.28 20.49 14.26
CA SER A 441 39.50 19.20 14.94
C SER A 441 39.86 19.40 16.42
N LEU A 442 40.71 20.39 16.71
CA LEU A 442 41.06 20.78 18.07
C LEU A 442 39.85 21.36 18.84
N CYS A 443 38.96 22.12 18.18
CA CYS A 443 37.70 22.56 18.80
C CYS A 443 36.80 21.38 19.18
N ILE A 444 36.73 20.33 18.35
CA ILE A 444 35.97 19.10 18.67
C ILE A 444 36.58 18.40 19.90
N PHE A 445 37.92 18.29 19.98
CA PHE A 445 38.61 17.62 21.08
C PHE A 445 38.46 18.33 22.43
N VAL A 446 38.50 19.67 22.46
CA VAL A 446 38.39 20.43 23.73
C VAL A 446 36.95 20.64 24.20
N ARG A 447 35.95 20.33 23.38
CA ARG A 447 34.53 20.52 23.71
C ARG A 447 34.15 19.76 24.98
N GLY A 448 33.51 20.44 25.93
CA GLY A 448 33.19 19.94 27.27
C GLY A 448 34.33 20.07 28.28
N LYS A 449 35.57 20.33 27.83
CA LYS A 449 36.77 20.45 28.68
C LYS A 449 37.02 21.93 29.00
N GLN A 450 36.18 22.52 29.86
CA GLN A 450 36.06 23.97 30.11
C GLN A 450 37.38 24.77 30.18
N GLN A 451 38.42 24.24 30.85
CA GLN A 451 39.75 24.88 30.91
C GLN A 451 40.45 24.96 29.55
N LEU A 452 40.33 23.90 28.73
CA LEU A 452 40.89 23.84 27.37
C LEU A 452 40.04 24.64 26.38
N GLU A 453 38.71 24.63 26.50
CA GLU A 453 37.82 25.54 25.74
C GLU A 453 38.25 27.00 25.94
N THR A 454 38.48 27.41 27.19
CA THR A 454 38.90 28.77 27.55
C THR A 454 40.29 29.09 26.97
N ARG A 455 41.28 28.19 27.15
CA ARG A 455 42.64 28.36 26.59
C ARG A 455 42.64 28.45 25.05
N LEU A 456 41.77 27.71 24.37
CA LEU A 456 41.63 27.75 22.92
C LEU A 456 40.93 29.04 22.46
N LEU A 457 39.86 29.44 23.15
CA LEU A 457 39.11 30.66 22.83
C LEU A 457 39.99 31.90 22.97
N GLU A 458 40.82 32.01 24.03
CA GLU A 458 41.76 33.12 24.18
C GLU A 458 42.82 33.18 23.07
N LYS A 459 43.29 32.02 22.57
CA LYS A 459 44.16 31.99 21.38
C LYS A 459 43.43 32.48 20.13
N ILE A 460 42.14 32.15 19.96
CA ILE A 460 41.31 32.66 18.84
C ILE A 460 41.09 34.18 18.96
N LYS A 461 40.69 34.70 20.15
CA LYS A 461 40.57 36.15 20.42
C LYS A 461 41.86 36.90 20.08
N THR A 462 42.99 36.34 20.50
CA THR A 462 44.34 36.88 20.22
C THR A 462 44.62 36.93 18.72
N ARG A 463 44.31 35.87 17.97
CA ARG A 463 44.54 35.83 16.51
C ARG A 463 43.60 36.73 15.72
N LEU A 464 42.39 37.02 16.23
CA LEU A 464 41.41 37.91 15.62
C LEU A 464 41.49 39.37 16.10
N ASN A 465 42.46 39.72 16.97
CA ASN A 465 42.62 41.06 17.57
C ASN A 465 41.37 41.53 18.36
N CYS A 466 40.67 40.61 19.01
CA CYS A 466 39.44 40.86 19.76
C CYS A 466 39.63 40.54 21.26
N ARG A 467 40.65 41.15 21.89
CA ARG A 467 40.96 40.99 23.33
C ARG A 467 40.29 42.02 24.22
N ASP A 468 40.09 43.25 23.73
CA ASP A 468 39.32 44.26 24.45
C ASP A 468 37.84 43.80 24.59
N PRO A 469 37.21 43.92 25.77
CA PRO A 469 35.85 43.44 25.98
C PRO A 469 34.79 44.04 25.04
N LYS A 470 34.87 45.34 24.70
CA LYS A 470 33.88 46.02 23.84
C LYS A 470 34.05 45.61 22.39
N ILE A 471 35.29 45.52 21.92
CA ILE A 471 35.62 45.00 20.58
C ILE A 471 35.20 43.53 20.47
N PHE A 472 35.47 42.74 21.50
CA PHE A 472 35.07 41.34 21.59
C PHE A 472 33.53 41.22 21.47
N GLU A 473 32.77 41.89 22.33
CA GLU A 473 31.31 41.89 22.36
C GLU A 473 30.64 42.37 21.06
N THR A 474 31.24 43.34 20.36
CA THR A 474 30.62 43.99 19.18
C THR A 474 31.07 43.39 17.84
N HIS A 475 32.28 42.83 17.74
CA HIS A 475 32.91 42.50 16.46
C HIS A 475 33.41 41.07 16.30
N PHE A 476 33.65 40.31 17.39
CA PHE A 476 34.29 39.00 17.32
C PHE A 476 33.60 38.00 16.38
N LEU A 477 32.26 37.87 16.43
CA LEU A 477 31.49 37.01 15.52
C LEU A 477 31.72 37.35 14.04
N ARG A 478 31.82 38.63 13.67
CA ARG A 478 32.11 39.07 12.28
C ARG A 478 33.55 38.71 11.88
N CYS A 479 34.51 38.94 12.78
CA CYS A 479 35.92 38.59 12.59
C CYS A 479 36.13 37.07 12.46
N LEU A 480 35.39 36.27 13.24
CA LEU A 480 35.39 34.81 13.20
C LEU A 480 34.79 34.28 11.89
N LEU A 481 33.60 34.75 11.50
CA LEU A 481 32.94 34.34 10.26
C LEU A 481 33.78 34.64 9.00
N SER A 482 34.56 35.74 9.02
CA SER A 482 35.43 36.16 7.92
C SER A 482 36.87 35.64 8.00
N LEU A 483 37.28 35.12 9.16
CA LEU A 483 38.67 34.77 9.52
C LEU A 483 39.66 35.93 9.29
N GLN A 484 39.23 37.16 9.62
CA GLN A 484 40.02 38.38 9.51
C GLN A 484 40.05 39.14 10.84
N CYS A 485 41.19 39.73 11.17
CA CYS A 485 41.38 40.46 12.42
C CYS A 485 40.54 41.74 12.46
N TYR A 486 40.10 42.15 13.65
CA TYR A 486 39.62 43.50 13.88
C TYR A 486 40.76 44.51 13.66
N VAL A 487 40.45 45.61 12.96
CA VAL A 487 41.33 46.76 12.79
C VAL A 487 40.47 48.00 12.94
N GLU A 488 40.90 48.90 13.82
CA GLU A 488 40.24 50.18 14.10
C GLU A 488 40.11 51.04 12.83
N ASP A 489 39.05 51.85 12.75
CA ASP A 489 38.66 52.69 11.61
C ASP A 489 38.53 51.99 10.23
N LYS A 490 38.52 50.65 10.17
CA LYS A 490 38.32 49.90 8.91
C LYS A 490 36.94 49.24 8.85
N PRO A 491 36.29 49.24 7.66
CA PRO A 491 34.97 48.64 7.49
C PRO A 491 35.02 47.12 7.75
N LEU A 492 34.07 46.62 8.55
CA LEU A 492 34.05 45.25 9.02
C LEU A 492 33.90 44.23 7.86
N PRO A 493 34.60 43.08 7.90
CA PRO A 493 34.56 42.09 6.82
C PRO A 493 33.17 41.49 6.54
N LYS A 494 32.62 41.77 5.35
CA LYS A 494 31.26 41.31 4.96
C LYS A 494 31.19 39.90 4.32
N LYS A 495 32.32 39.20 4.13
CA LYS A 495 32.36 37.90 3.40
C LYS A 495 32.67 36.73 4.33
N VAL A 496 31.65 35.91 4.61
CA VAL A 496 31.79 34.65 5.36
C VAL A 496 32.72 33.68 4.63
N LYS A 497 33.63 33.04 5.37
CA LYS A 497 34.53 31.97 4.92
C LYS A 497 34.00 30.61 5.38
N TYR A 498 34.33 29.55 4.63
CA TYR A 498 33.90 28.18 4.95
C TYR A 498 34.28 27.79 6.38
N PHE A 499 35.56 27.89 6.72
CA PHE A 499 36.03 27.57 8.06
C PHE A 499 35.58 28.56 9.15
N GLY A 500 35.27 29.82 8.81
CA GLY A 500 34.68 30.76 9.76
C GLY A 500 33.29 30.32 10.20
N SER A 501 32.48 29.82 9.26
CA SER A 501 31.20 29.17 9.54
C SER A 501 31.36 27.87 10.34
N VAL A 502 32.23 26.95 9.89
CA VAL A 502 32.49 25.66 10.58
C VAL A 502 32.92 25.87 12.04
N LEU A 503 33.83 26.80 12.29
CA LEU A 503 34.31 27.12 13.64
C LEU A 503 33.21 27.77 14.50
N THR A 504 32.42 28.69 13.94
CA THR A 504 31.28 29.30 14.66
C THR A 504 30.29 28.24 15.13
N GLN A 505 29.95 27.27 14.28
CA GLN A 505 29.01 26.19 14.62
C GLN A 505 29.54 25.25 15.71
N THR A 506 30.86 25.00 15.74
CA THR A 506 31.45 24.14 16.77
C THR A 506 31.63 24.89 18.10
N LEU A 507 31.98 26.17 18.06
CA LEU A 507 32.05 27.05 19.23
C LEU A 507 30.67 27.29 19.87
N ALA A 508 29.58 27.26 19.08
CA ALA A 508 28.21 27.26 19.59
C ALA A 508 27.86 26.03 20.46
N THR A 509 28.72 25.00 20.50
CA THR A 509 28.56 23.80 21.35
C THR A 509 29.46 23.80 22.60
N PHE A 510 30.21 24.88 22.85
CA PHE A 510 31.08 25.02 24.04
C PHE A 510 30.28 25.44 25.28
N SER A 511 30.85 25.27 26.48
CA SER A 511 30.31 25.83 27.72
C SER A 511 30.17 27.35 27.69
N THR A 512 30.90 28.03 26.80
CA THR A 512 30.89 29.48 26.58
C THR A 512 29.94 29.96 25.47
N LYS A 513 29.08 29.08 24.93
CA LYS A 513 28.16 29.37 23.81
C LYS A 513 27.26 30.59 24.02
N GLU A 514 26.87 30.90 25.26
CA GLU A 514 25.99 32.03 25.59
C GLU A 514 26.53 33.36 25.05
N PHE A 515 27.84 33.57 25.12
CA PHE A 515 28.45 34.78 24.58
C PHE A 515 28.19 34.93 23.07
N PHE A 516 28.32 33.84 22.30
CA PHE A 516 28.10 33.83 20.86
C PHE A 516 26.62 34.04 20.50
N PHE A 517 25.72 33.56 21.36
CA PHE A 517 24.28 33.82 21.24
C PHE A 517 23.97 35.32 21.39
N GLN A 518 24.49 35.98 22.44
CA GLN A 518 24.32 37.42 22.63
C GLN A 518 24.96 38.24 21.49
N GLN A 519 26.14 37.84 20.98
CA GLN A 519 26.74 38.46 19.79
C GLN A 519 25.82 38.44 18.57
N MET A 520 25.11 37.34 18.34
CA MET A 520 24.18 37.20 17.22
C MET A 520 22.99 38.16 17.34
N LEU A 521 22.43 38.32 18.54
CA LEU A 521 21.35 39.28 18.80
C LEU A 521 21.82 40.74 18.61
N ASN A 522 23.07 41.04 18.95
CA ASN A 522 23.68 42.37 18.83
C ASN A 522 24.09 42.76 17.38
N LEU A 523 24.05 41.85 16.40
CA LEU A 523 24.29 42.20 14.98
C LEU A 523 23.21 43.14 14.45
N PRO A 524 23.52 44.24 13.73
CA PRO A 524 22.50 45.04 13.03
C PRO A 524 21.66 44.18 12.09
N ASN A 525 20.36 44.49 11.95
CA ASN A 525 19.42 43.63 11.23
C ASN A 525 19.79 43.46 9.73
N GLU A 526 20.48 44.43 9.12
CA GLU A 526 21.02 44.30 7.75
C GLU A 526 22.21 43.34 7.66
N ASP A 527 23.13 43.39 8.62
CA ASP A 527 24.27 42.45 8.71
C ASP A 527 23.77 41.03 9.01
N PHE A 528 22.82 40.88 9.94
CA PHE A 528 22.18 39.59 10.26
C PHE A 528 21.52 39.00 9.01
N LEU A 529 20.75 39.82 8.26
CA LEU A 529 20.12 39.42 7.00
C LEU A 529 21.18 39.04 5.95
N GLN A 530 22.23 39.84 5.76
CA GLN A 530 23.30 39.57 4.79
C GLN A 530 24.05 38.26 5.10
N ILE A 531 24.36 37.99 6.37
CA ILE A 531 25.01 36.75 6.81
C ILE A 531 24.06 35.57 6.60
N SER A 532 22.83 35.65 7.10
CA SER A 532 21.81 34.59 7.02
C SER A 532 21.43 34.23 5.57
N SER A 533 21.43 35.20 4.65
CA SER A 533 21.17 34.97 3.23
C SER A 533 22.36 34.43 2.44
N SER A 534 23.53 34.24 3.08
CA SER A 534 24.73 33.66 2.45
C SER A 534 24.86 32.16 2.78
N ASN A 535 25.21 31.34 1.78
CA ASN A 535 25.23 29.86 1.90
C ASN A 535 26.23 29.31 2.95
N LEU A 536 27.10 30.16 3.51
CA LEU A 536 27.99 29.80 4.61
C LEU A 536 27.54 30.43 5.92
N GLY A 537 26.94 31.62 5.89
CA GLY A 537 26.43 32.28 7.09
C GLY A 537 25.15 31.65 7.64
N SER A 538 24.27 31.10 6.79
CA SER A 538 23.03 30.44 7.24
C SER A 538 23.33 29.33 8.26
N TYR A 539 24.19 28.36 7.91
CA TYR A 539 24.59 27.26 8.80
C TYR A 539 25.18 27.76 10.13
N ALA A 540 25.91 28.89 10.13
CA ALA A 540 26.49 29.46 11.34
C ALA A 540 25.43 30.09 12.24
N ILE A 541 24.46 30.81 11.66
CA ILE A 541 23.32 31.36 12.40
C ILE A 541 22.40 30.22 12.89
N GLU A 542 22.20 29.16 12.11
CA GLU A 542 21.39 27.99 12.50
C GLU A 542 21.94 27.30 13.76
N ALA A 543 23.25 27.17 13.92
CA ALA A 543 23.86 26.60 15.12
C ALA A 543 23.75 27.54 16.34
N LEU A 544 23.77 28.86 16.13
CA LEU A 544 23.58 29.85 17.19
C LEU A 544 22.11 29.98 17.61
N VAL A 545 21.17 29.79 16.68
CA VAL A 545 19.73 29.59 16.98
C VAL A 545 19.54 28.32 17.81
N LYS A 546 20.20 27.22 17.44
CA LYS A 546 20.18 25.94 18.17
C LYS A 546 20.91 25.96 19.52
N ALA A 547 21.59 27.05 19.87
CA ALA A 547 22.16 27.27 21.20
C ALA A 547 21.19 27.97 22.18
N ALA A 548 19.98 28.34 21.74
CA ALA A 548 18.95 28.96 22.58
C ALA A 548 18.17 27.93 23.41
N GLU A 549 18.69 27.60 24.59
CA GLU A 549 18.14 26.53 25.45
C GLU A 549 16.92 26.98 26.26
N THR A 550 16.82 28.26 26.63
CA THR A 550 15.70 28.80 27.40
C THR A 550 14.59 29.43 26.52
N PRO A 551 13.33 29.47 26.99
CA PRO A 551 12.23 30.12 26.27
C PRO A 551 12.48 31.61 25.97
N ASP A 552 13.10 32.33 26.90
CA ASP A 552 13.38 33.77 26.73
C ASP A 552 14.43 34.03 25.63
N GLN A 553 15.43 33.15 25.51
CA GLN A 553 16.40 33.18 24.41
C GLN A 553 15.72 32.88 23.07
N ARG A 554 14.83 31.88 23.01
CA ARG A 554 14.10 31.57 21.76
C ARG A 554 13.17 32.71 21.35
N ARG A 555 12.45 33.33 22.30
CA ARG A 555 11.70 34.58 22.03
C ARG A 555 12.59 35.72 21.56
N ALA A 556 13.81 35.87 22.09
CA ALA A 556 14.77 36.87 21.61
C ALA A 556 15.21 36.60 20.16
N VAL A 557 15.39 35.34 19.75
CA VAL A 557 15.64 34.94 18.34
C VAL A 557 14.46 35.27 17.43
N VAL A 558 13.23 34.95 17.85
CA VAL A 558 12.01 35.27 17.08
C VAL A 558 11.90 36.79 16.90
N ASN A 559 12.04 37.56 17.98
CA ASN A 559 12.05 39.04 17.95
C ASN A 559 13.16 39.62 17.07
N LYS A 560 14.34 38.96 17.01
CA LYS A 560 15.45 39.38 16.15
C LYS A 560 15.14 39.24 14.66
N ILE A 561 14.38 38.21 14.30
CA ILE A 561 14.15 37.78 12.93
C ILE A 561 12.84 38.34 12.36
N LEU A 562 11.84 38.61 13.21
CA LEU A 562 10.54 39.15 12.83
C LEU A 562 10.61 40.37 11.87
N PRO A 563 11.49 41.38 12.07
CA PRO A 563 11.57 42.55 11.18
C PRO A 563 12.17 42.27 9.79
N ILE A 564 12.75 41.08 9.59
CA ILE A 564 13.45 40.70 8.35
C ILE A 564 12.93 39.39 7.73
N MET A 565 11.94 38.74 8.36
CA MET A 565 11.35 37.45 7.97
C MET A 565 11.01 37.38 6.47
N LEU A 566 10.32 38.40 5.93
CA LEU A 566 9.97 38.48 4.51
C LEU A 566 11.19 38.46 3.57
N LYS A 567 12.28 39.14 3.93
CA LYS A 567 13.50 39.23 3.12
C LYS A 567 14.28 37.91 3.16
N LEU A 568 14.27 37.21 4.29
CA LEU A 568 14.82 35.86 4.43
C LEU A 568 13.99 34.84 3.61
N ALA A 569 12.67 34.86 3.75
CA ALA A 569 11.74 33.96 3.07
C ALA A 569 11.80 34.06 1.54
N GLY A 570 12.04 35.27 1.00
CA GLY A 570 12.22 35.48 -0.43
C GLY A 570 13.48 34.84 -1.04
N GLY A 571 14.45 34.41 -0.22
CA GLY A 571 15.70 33.81 -0.66
C GLY A 571 15.82 32.31 -0.35
N ASN A 572 16.25 31.52 -1.33
CA ASN A 572 16.45 30.07 -1.20
C ASN A 572 17.41 29.67 -0.05
N ILE A 573 18.29 30.57 0.38
CA ILE A 573 19.25 30.36 1.47
C ILE A 573 18.73 30.92 2.79
N GLY A 574 18.34 32.20 2.83
CA GLY A 574 17.92 32.87 4.08
C GLY A 574 16.69 32.23 4.72
N SER A 575 15.82 31.64 3.90
CA SER A 575 14.63 30.92 4.35
C SER A 575 14.94 29.62 5.12
N ARG A 576 16.18 29.13 5.09
CA ARG A 576 16.67 27.99 5.91
C ARG A 576 16.93 28.35 7.37
N VAL A 577 17.32 29.61 7.64
CA VAL A 577 17.39 30.11 9.02
C VAL A 577 15.99 30.15 9.64
N LEU A 578 14.96 30.51 8.86
CA LEU A 578 13.57 30.47 9.31
C LEU A 578 13.09 29.04 9.60
N GLU A 579 13.42 28.05 8.76
CA GLU A 579 13.15 26.63 9.03
C GLU A 579 13.75 26.20 10.37
N CYS A 580 15.01 26.55 10.63
CA CYS A 580 15.68 26.23 11.88
C CYS A 580 14.97 26.83 13.12
N VAL A 581 14.52 28.08 13.05
CA VAL A 581 13.77 28.70 14.16
C VAL A 581 12.40 28.04 14.32
N TRP A 582 11.72 27.73 13.22
CA TRP A 582 10.41 27.04 13.22
C TRP A 582 10.51 25.60 13.75
N GLU A 583 11.64 24.91 13.54
CA GLU A 583 11.91 23.58 14.10
C GLU A 583 12.23 23.60 15.61
N ASN A 584 12.81 24.69 16.14
CA ASN A 584 13.45 24.69 17.47
C ASN A 584 12.75 25.60 18.51
N CYS A 585 11.69 26.31 18.13
CA CYS A 585 10.82 27.06 19.05
C CYS A 585 9.53 26.30 19.34
N GLU A 586 8.94 26.49 20.52
CA GLU A 586 7.62 25.96 20.87
C GLU A 586 6.46 26.78 20.24
N VAL A 587 5.23 26.27 20.31
CA VAL A 587 4.06 26.90 19.64
C VAL A 587 3.83 28.33 20.10
N GLU A 588 3.91 28.58 21.41
CA GLU A 588 3.74 29.90 22.04
C GLU A 588 4.82 30.90 21.59
N GLU A 589 6.03 30.39 21.32
CA GLU A 589 7.18 31.18 20.88
C GLU A 589 7.07 31.53 19.38
N ARG A 590 6.38 30.70 18.58
CA ARG A 590 6.11 30.94 17.14
C ARG A 590 4.98 31.93 16.87
N LEU A 591 4.12 32.23 17.86
CA LEU A 591 2.95 33.11 17.70
C LEU A 591 3.25 34.45 17.00
N PRO A 592 4.37 35.16 17.26
CA PRO A 592 4.69 36.41 16.56
C PRO A 592 4.92 36.22 15.05
N PHE A 593 5.50 35.09 14.62
CA PHE A 593 5.60 34.76 13.20
C PHE A 593 4.24 34.39 12.61
N MET A 594 3.40 33.65 13.35
CA MET A 594 2.05 33.27 12.89
C MET A 594 1.16 34.51 12.69
N ASP A 595 1.21 35.48 13.62
CA ASP A 595 0.55 36.79 13.50
C ASP A 595 1.11 37.64 12.33
N ALA A 596 2.43 37.69 12.17
CA ALA A 596 3.03 38.39 11.03
C ALA A 596 2.74 37.70 9.69
N MET A 597 2.51 36.39 9.66
CA MET A 597 2.10 35.65 8.47
C MET A 597 0.61 35.79 8.16
N SER A 598 -0.28 35.83 9.16
CA SER A 598 -1.73 36.04 8.93
C SER A 598 -2.04 37.44 8.37
N LYS A 599 -1.20 38.42 8.70
CA LYS A 599 -1.23 39.79 8.13
C LYS A 599 -0.71 39.89 6.69
N LEU A 600 -0.17 38.81 6.14
CA LEU A 600 0.16 38.70 4.72
C LEU A 600 -0.98 38.00 3.99
N HIS A 601 -1.48 38.59 2.91
CA HIS A 601 -2.41 37.87 2.04
C HIS A 601 -1.74 36.60 1.51
N PHE A 602 -2.25 35.43 1.90
CA PHE A 602 -1.77 34.13 1.41
C PHE A 602 -1.88 34.01 -0.12
N ASN A 603 -2.71 34.82 -0.78
CA ASN A 603 -2.76 34.89 -2.24
C ASN A 603 -1.54 35.59 -2.89
N SER A 604 -0.71 36.30 -2.13
CA SER A 604 0.58 36.82 -2.61
C SER A 604 1.60 35.71 -2.86
N GLN A 605 2.51 35.91 -3.81
CA GLN A 605 3.54 34.90 -4.13
C GLN A 605 4.50 34.65 -2.94
N ALA A 606 4.67 35.63 -2.04
CA ALA A 606 5.39 35.46 -0.78
C ALA A 606 4.59 34.58 0.21
N GLY A 607 3.30 34.86 0.39
CA GLY A 607 2.39 34.09 1.26
C GLY A 607 2.31 32.61 0.88
N LYS A 608 2.12 32.29 -0.41
CA LYS A 608 2.08 30.89 -0.88
C LYS A 608 3.40 30.13 -0.63
N ARG A 609 4.54 30.81 -0.80
CA ARG A 609 5.86 30.22 -0.52
C ARG A 609 6.09 30.00 0.98
N LEU A 610 5.67 30.94 1.84
CA LEU A 610 5.75 30.80 3.29
C LEU A 610 4.88 29.64 3.80
N ALA A 611 3.61 29.58 3.38
CA ALA A 611 2.67 28.56 3.83
C ALA A 611 3.13 27.13 3.50
N ALA A 612 3.48 26.89 2.23
CA ALA A 612 3.99 25.59 1.77
C ALA A 612 5.32 25.21 2.44
N LYS A 613 6.23 26.18 2.65
CA LYS A 613 7.56 25.90 3.22
C LYS A 613 7.52 25.52 4.69
N PHE A 614 6.62 26.11 5.49
CA PHE A 614 6.46 25.74 6.91
C PHE A 614 5.39 24.67 7.16
N SER A 615 4.77 24.13 6.10
CA SER A 615 3.67 23.15 6.18
C SER A 615 2.57 23.62 7.14
N LEU A 616 2.13 24.88 7.01
CA LEU A 616 1.18 25.49 7.95
C LEU A 616 -0.17 24.76 8.03
N ASP A 617 -0.47 23.97 6.99
CA ASP A 617 -1.59 23.04 6.91
C ASP A 617 -1.56 22.00 8.06
N LYS A 618 -0.36 21.53 8.46
CA LYS A 618 -0.17 20.63 9.62
C LYS A 618 -0.40 21.32 10.97
N TYR A 619 -0.30 22.64 11.01
CA TYR A 619 -0.54 23.45 12.22
C TYR A 619 -1.97 24.02 12.25
N ASN A 620 -2.85 23.54 11.36
CA ASN A 620 -4.24 23.99 11.22
C ASN A 620 -4.41 25.52 11.02
N ILE A 621 -3.39 26.19 10.47
CA ILE A 621 -3.47 27.61 10.05
C ILE A 621 -4.13 27.69 8.65
N SER A 622 -5.25 26.99 8.50
CA SER A 622 -6.08 26.88 7.29
C SER A 622 -7.16 27.96 7.22
N CYS A 623 -7.27 28.81 8.25
CA CYS A 623 -7.68 30.20 8.06
C CYS A 623 -6.45 31.02 7.61
N TRP A 624 -6.48 31.80 6.52
CA TRP A 624 -7.62 32.48 5.91
C TRP A 624 -7.58 32.45 4.37
N SER A 625 -8.78 32.43 3.75
CA SER A 625 -9.07 32.73 2.34
C SER A 625 -8.62 31.71 1.25
N THR A 626 -9.44 30.68 1.03
CA THR A 626 -10.11 30.51 -0.30
C THR A 626 -11.35 29.60 -0.28
N ALA A 627 -11.54 28.76 0.74
CA ALA A 627 -12.84 28.11 0.95
C ALA A 627 -13.90 29.16 1.32
N LYS A 628 -15.10 29.07 0.72
CA LYS A 628 -16.31 29.57 1.38
C LYS A 628 -16.54 28.66 2.58
N MET A 629 -16.27 29.13 3.79
CA MET A 629 -16.55 28.39 5.04
C MET A 629 -18.02 27.95 5.07
N PRO A 630 -18.34 26.65 5.00
CA PRO A 630 -19.67 26.15 5.27
C PRO A 630 -19.80 26.06 6.80
N ASN A 631 -20.55 26.99 7.38
CA ASN A 631 -20.70 27.22 8.83
C ASN A 631 -19.42 27.71 9.53
N ALA A 632 -19.62 28.26 10.74
CA ALA A 632 -18.53 28.69 11.62
C ALA A 632 -17.96 27.50 12.39
N LEU A 633 -16.70 27.63 12.84
CA LEU A 633 -16.16 26.73 13.88
C LEU A 633 -17.05 26.82 15.13
N PRO A 634 -17.30 25.70 15.85
CA PRO A 634 -18.01 25.73 17.12
C PRO A 634 -17.29 26.63 18.11
N ASP A 635 -18.04 27.43 18.87
CA ASP A 635 -17.45 28.29 19.89
C ASP A 635 -16.89 27.49 21.08
N LEU A 636 -16.10 28.15 21.92
CA LEU A 636 -15.44 27.52 23.07
C LEU A 636 -16.43 26.94 24.09
N HIS A 637 -17.68 27.41 24.13
CA HIS A 637 -18.75 26.83 24.96
C HIS A 637 -19.21 25.50 24.36
N THR A 638 -19.54 25.47 23.08
CA THR A 638 -19.93 24.29 22.30
C THR A 638 -18.84 23.21 22.36
N VAL A 639 -17.57 23.58 22.15
CA VAL A 639 -16.43 22.66 22.26
C VAL A 639 -16.27 22.11 23.69
N GLN A 640 -16.62 22.89 24.73
CA GLN A 640 -16.59 22.39 26.11
C GLN A 640 -17.78 21.49 26.43
N GLU A 641 -19.00 21.81 26.00
CA GLU A 641 -20.17 20.94 26.18
C GLU A 641 -19.96 19.59 25.48
N LEU A 642 -19.39 19.57 24.28
CA LEU A 642 -19.04 18.33 23.58
C LEU A 642 -17.97 17.50 24.32
N LYS A 643 -17.01 18.14 25.00
CA LYS A 643 -16.03 17.46 25.88
C LYS A 643 -16.67 16.94 27.17
N ASP A 644 -17.63 17.67 27.74
CA ASP A 644 -18.38 17.25 28.92
C ASP A 644 -19.30 16.05 28.59
N ILE A 645 -20.00 16.09 27.45
CA ILE A 645 -20.80 14.97 26.92
C ILE A 645 -19.90 13.74 26.68
N ALA A 646 -18.74 13.89 26.03
CA ALA A 646 -17.82 12.76 25.81
C ALA A 646 -17.43 12.07 27.14
N ASN A 647 -17.22 12.84 28.21
CA ASN A 647 -16.94 12.29 29.54
C ASN A 647 -18.17 11.65 30.20
N LYS A 648 -19.39 12.17 30.01
CA LYS A 648 -20.63 11.48 30.40
C LYS A 648 -20.81 10.15 29.67
N LEU A 649 -20.56 10.12 28.36
CA LEU A 649 -20.60 8.90 27.55
C LEU A 649 -19.62 7.82 28.06
N ARG A 650 -18.42 8.20 28.53
CA ARG A 650 -17.50 7.30 29.24
C ARG A 650 -18.08 6.80 30.56
N ILE A 651 -18.58 7.70 31.40
CA ILE A 651 -19.18 7.38 32.72
C ILE A 651 -20.31 6.37 32.56
N HIS A 652 -21.24 6.62 31.62
CA HIS A 652 -22.35 5.74 31.29
C HIS A 652 -21.88 4.37 30.81
N SER A 653 -20.90 4.32 29.91
CA SER A 653 -20.32 3.06 29.41
C SER A 653 -19.64 2.24 30.52
N ILE A 654 -18.93 2.91 31.44
CA ILE A 654 -18.28 2.27 32.60
C ILE A 654 -19.33 1.75 33.59
N ARG A 655 -20.32 2.58 33.96
CA ARG A 655 -21.42 2.19 34.87
C ARG A 655 -22.18 0.98 34.35
N ALA A 656 -22.60 1.02 33.09
CA ALA A 656 -23.35 -0.06 32.44
C ALA A 656 -22.54 -1.38 32.45
N THR A 657 -21.30 -1.35 31.96
CA THR A 657 -20.47 -2.57 31.85
C THR A 657 -20.01 -3.13 33.20
N ASN A 658 -19.85 -2.28 34.23
CA ASN A 658 -19.65 -2.75 35.60
C ASN A 658 -20.93 -3.36 36.20
N ALA A 659 -22.11 -2.80 35.93
CA ALA A 659 -23.38 -3.37 36.40
C ALA A 659 -23.67 -4.75 35.79
N SER A 660 -23.32 -4.95 34.51
CA SER A 660 -23.38 -6.25 33.83
C SER A 660 -22.15 -7.14 34.05
N ASN A 661 -21.19 -6.71 34.88
CA ASN A 661 -19.88 -7.32 35.15
C ASN A 661 -19.13 -7.81 33.89
N SER A 662 -19.40 -7.21 32.73
CA SER A 662 -18.95 -7.67 31.41
C SER A 662 -19.20 -6.60 30.34
N GLY A 663 -18.38 -6.58 29.29
CA GLY A 663 -18.50 -5.63 28.17
C GLY A 663 -17.21 -4.90 27.88
N HIS A 664 -17.27 -3.83 27.08
CA HIS A 664 -16.10 -3.25 26.44
C HIS A 664 -15.92 -1.74 26.76
N PRO A 665 -15.83 -1.33 28.04
CA PRO A 665 -15.70 0.09 28.41
C PRO A 665 -14.46 0.74 27.78
N THR A 666 -13.37 -0.01 27.61
CA THR A 666 -12.14 0.48 26.97
C THR A 666 -12.30 0.75 25.47
N SER A 667 -13.06 -0.07 24.74
CA SER A 667 -13.46 0.18 23.35
C SER A 667 -14.52 1.28 23.21
N CYS A 668 -15.23 1.63 24.29
CA CYS A 668 -16.14 2.78 24.31
C CYS A 668 -15.35 4.08 24.48
N CYS A 669 -14.42 4.11 25.43
CA CYS A 669 -13.68 5.31 25.83
C CYS A 669 -12.71 5.84 24.76
N SER A 670 -12.26 5.02 23.80
CA SER A 670 -11.42 5.47 22.68
C SER A 670 -12.14 6.44 21.73
N MET A 671 -13.46 6.32 21.59
CA MET A 671 -14.24 7.04 20.59
C MET A 671 -15.30 7.98 21.19
N ALA A 672 -15.20 8.35 22.47
CA ALA A 672 -16.25 9.13 23.13
C ALA A 672 -16.38 10.56 22.58
N GLU A 673 -15.27 11.20 22.18
CA GLU A 673 -15.31 12.48 21.45
C GLU A 673 -15.92 12.32 20.06
N ILE A 674 -15.58 11.25 19.32
CA ILE A 674 -16.16 10.92 18.01
C ILE A 674 -17.68 10.78 18.12
N MET A 675 -18.16 9.99 19.10
CA MET A 675 -19.59 9.80 19.36
C MET A 675 -20.28 11.11 19.78
N SER A 676 -19.65 11.90 20.65
CA SER A 676 -20.17 13.20 21.11
C SER A 676 -20.35 14.17 19.93
N VAL A 677 -19.31 14.36 19.12
CA VAL A 677 -19.37 15.26 17.96
C VAL A 677 -20.35 14.75 16.89
N LEU A 678 -20.45 13.43 16.67
CA LEU A 678 -21.46 12.88 15.76
C LEU A 678 -22.89 13.18 16.23
N PHE A 679 -23.26 12.76 17.43
CA PHE A 679 -24.65 12.81 17.91
C PHE A 679 -25.11 14.22 18.31
N PHE A 680 -24.22 15.10 18.78
CA PHE A 680 -24.62 16.38 19.38
C PHE A 680 -24.10 17.63 18.63
N HIS A 681 -23.52 17.44 17.43
CA HIS A 681 -23.11 18.55 16.56
C HIS A 681 -23.30 18.24 15.07
N THR A 682 -22.85 17.08 14.58
CA THR A 682 -22.76 16.76 13.16
C THR A 682 -24.07 16.24 12.56
N MET A 683 -24.63 15.16 13.12
CA MET A 683 -25.74 14.43 12.51
C MET A 683 -27.08 15.16 12.63
N LYS A 684 -27.99 14.87 11.69
CA LYS A 684 -29.35 15.38 11.65
C LYS A 684 -30.35 14.24 11.84
N TYR A 685 -31.05 14.19 12.97
CA TYR A 685 -32.02 13.15 13.27
C TYR A 685 -33.07 13.64 14.27
N ASP A 686 -34.29 13.09 14.25
CA ASP A 686 -35.26 13.26 15.33
C ASP A 686 -35.05 12.18 16.41
N PRO A 687 -34.67 12.55 17.65
CA PRO A 687 -34.53 11.58 18.74
C PRO A 687 -35.83 10.86 19.11
N LYS A 688 -37.00 11.44 18.77
CA LYS A 688 -38.32 10.86 19.02
C LYS A 688 -38.78 9.91 17.92
N ASN A 689 -38.20 10.02 16.72
CA ASN A 689 -38.47 9.15 15.58
C ASN A 689 -37.16 8.62 14.97
N PRO A 690 -36.42 7.70 15.64
CA PRO A 690 -35.11 7.26 15.18
C PRO A 690 -35.11 6.60 13.80
N ARG A 691 -36.21 5.91 13.42
CA ARG A 691 -36.34 5.26 12.11
C ARG A 691 -36.73 6.24 10.97
N ASP A 692 -37.00 7.53 11.23
CA ASP A 692 -37.41 8.48 10.18
C ASP A 692 -36.49 8.39 8.95
N PRO A 693 -37.03 8.24 7.73
CA PRO A 693 -36.20 8.01 6.55
C PRO A 693 -35.36 9.23 6.15
N HIS A 694 -35.62 10.42 6.70
CA HIS A 694 -34.79 11.61 6.46
C HIS A 694 -33.63 11.75 7.46
N ASN A 695 -33.64 11.01 8.58
CA ASN A 695 -32.51 11.01 9.53
C ASN A 695 -31.22 10.53 8.85
N ASP A 696 -30.11 11.23 9.12
CA ASP A 696 -28.77 10.69 8.91
C ASP A 696 -28.65 9.35 9.64
N ARG A 697 -27.96 8.37 9.05
CA ARG A 697 -27.81 7.03 9.62
C ARG A 697 -26.46 6.83 10.29
N PHE A 698 -26.46 6.09 11.39
CA PHE A 698 -25.28 5.80 12.20
C PHE A 698 -25.10 4.30 12.36
N ILE A 699 -23.98 3.77 11.85
CA ILE A 699 -23.63 2.35 11.95
C ILE A 699 -22.41 2.20 12.86
N LEU A 700 -22.60 1.51 13.99
CA LEU A 700 -21.50 1.12 14.85
C LEU A 700 -20.95 -0.24 14.41
N SER A 701 -20.05 -0.25 13.41
CA SER A 701 -19.45 -1.48 12.88
C SER A 701 -18.67 -2.26 13.95
N LYS A 702 -17.92 -1.55 14.80
CA LYS A 702 -17.35 -2.11 16.05
C LYS A 702 -18.41 -2.28 17.15
N GLY A 703 -19.47 -3.05 16.86
CA GLY A 703 -20.68 -3.21 17.67
C GLY A 703 -20.44 -3.69 19.11
N HIS A 704 -19.28 -4.27 19.40
CA HIS A 704 -18.88 -4.60 20.78
C HIS A 704 -18.84 -3.36 21.71
N ALA A 705 -18.70 -2.16 21.15
CA ALA A 705 -18.81 -0.89 21.88
C ALA A 705 -20.26 -0.39 22.07
N GLY A 706 -21.29 -1.22 21.84
CA GLY A 706 -22.72 -0.89 22.01
C GLY A 706 -23.11 -0.03 23.23
N PRO A 707 -22.54 -0.21 24.45
CA PRO A 707 -22.85 0.62 25.61
C PRO A 707 -22.71 2.13 25.40
N ILE A 708 -21.81 2.60 24.53
CA ILE A 708 -21.69 4.05 24.26
C ILE A 708 -22.70 4.56 23.25
N LEU A 709 -23.20 3.70 22.35
CA LEU A 709 -24.37 4.03 21.52
C LEU A 709 -25.60 4.21 22.42
N TYR A 710 -25.82 3.30 23.37
CA TYR A 710 -26.91 3.41 24.34
C TYR A 710 -26.77 4.68 25.20
N ALA A 711 -25.54 5.01 25.61
CA ALA A 711 -25.26 6.27 26.32
C ALA A 711 -25.58 7.53 25.49
N CYS A 712 -25.36 7.52 24.17
CA CYS A 712 -25.76 8.63 23.30
C CYS A 712 -27.28 8.80 23.26
N TRP A 713 -28.02 7.68 23.21
CA TRP A 713 -29.49 7.70 23.22
C TRP A 713 -30.10 8.02 24.60
N VAL A 714 -29.32 7.91 25.68
CA VAL A 714 -29.66 8.49 27.00
C VAL A 714 -29.51 10.00 27.02
N GLU A 715 -28.35 10.55 26.63
CA GLU A 715 -28.14 12.01 26.61
C GLU A 715 -29.12 12.70 25.63
N ALA A 716 -29.36 12.09 24.45
CA ALA A 716 -30.38 12.52 23.49
C ALA A 716 -31.83 12.36 23.99
N GLY A 717 -32.07 11.64 25.10
CA GLY A 717 -33.34 11.61 25.83
C GLY A 717 -34.37 10.60 25.36
N LEU A 718 -33.98 9.59 24.57
CA LEU A 718 -34.86 8.48 24.19
C LEU A 718 -34.88 7.38 25.26
N ILE A 719 -33.74 7.12 25.90
CA ILE A 719 -33.56 6.07 26.90
C ILE A 719 -33.43 6.72 28.30
N PRO A 720 -34.14 6.23 29.34
CA PRO A 720 -33.89 6.65 30.72
C PRO A 720 -32.51 6.18 31.21
N GLU A 721 -31.74 7.05 31.90
CA GLU A 721 -30.36 6.73 32.33
C GLU A 721 -30.27 5.44 33.18
N ASN A 722 -31.29 5.15 34.00
CA ASN A 722 -31.34 3.97 34.83
C ASN A 722 -31.35 2.64 34.03
N GLU A 723 -31.84 2.65 32.79
CA GLU A 723 -31.86 1.44 31.94
C GLU A 723 -30.47 0.99 31.52
N LEU A 724 -29.46 1.87 31.51
CA LEU A 724 -28.07 1.47 31.26
C LEU A 724 -27.56 0.43 32.28
N LEU A 725 -28.12 0.40 33.48
CA LEU A 725 -27.80 -0.59 34.52
C LEU A 725 -28.50 -1.95 34.27
N ASN A 726 -29.32 -2.04 33.22
CA ASN A 726 -29.96 -3.26 32.72
C ASN A 726 -29.24 -3.85 31.48
N LEU A 727 -28.11 -3.27 31.05
CA LEU A 727 -27.24 -3.82 30.01
C LEU A 727 -27.04 -5.34 30.18
N ARG A 728 -27.22 -6.12 29.10
CA ARG A 728 -27.01 -7.58 29.03
C ARG A 728 -27.88 -8.43 29.97
N LYS A 729 -28.91 -7.88 30.63
CA LYS A 729 -29.90 -8.69 31.35
C LYS A 729 -30.90 -9.30 30.37
N ILE A 730 -31.48 -10.44 30.74
CA ILE A 730 -32.39 -11.22 29.88
C ILE A 730 -33.73 -10.50 29.59
N ASP A 731 -34.10 -9.58 30.47
CA ASP A 731 -35.30 -8.75 30.46
C ASP A 731 -35.06 -7.35 29.85
N SER A 732 -33.91 -7.11 29.20
CA SER A 732 -33.54 -5.82 28.62
C SER A 732 -33.29 -5.89 27.12
N ASP A 733 -33.82 -4.91 26.37
CA ASP A 733 -33.46 -4.67 24.96
C ASP A 733 -32.02 -4.09 24.81
N LEU A 734 -31.35 -3.66 25.89
CA LEU A 734 -29.96 -3.20 25.86
C LEU A 734 -28.99 -4.38 25.85
N GLU A 735 -28.91 -5.05 24.70
CA GLU A 735 -28.14 -6.27 24.50
C GLU A 735 -26.62 -6.04 24.47
N GLY A 736 -25.85 -7.13 24.51
CA GLY A 736 -24.38 -7.08 24.60
C GLY A 736 -23.65 -6.52 23.37
N HIS A 737 -24.37 -6.39 22.25
CA HIS A 737 -24.05 -5.75 20.98
C HIS A 737 -25.36 -5.11 20.45
N PRO A 738 -25.34 -4.05 19.63
CA PRO A 738 -26.54 -3.48 19.03
C PRO A 738 -27.27 -4.50 18.15
N THR A 739 -28.60 -4.56 18.27
CA THR A 739 -29.50 -5.33 17.39
C THR A 739 -30.74 -4.51 17.01
N PRO A 740 -31.41 -4.81 15.87
CA PRO A 740 -32.63 -4.12 15.44
C PRO A 740 -33.85 -4.27 16.37
N ARG A 741 -33.71 -4.94 17.52
CA ARG A 741 -34.68 -4.78 18.63
C ARG A 741 -34.77 -3.31 19.05
N LEU A 742 -33.66 -2.59 19.06
CA LEU A 742 -33.62 -1.17 19.37
C LEU A 742 -34.00 -0.35 18.14
N SER A 743 -35.01 0.51 18.26
CA SER A 743 -35.54 1.31 17.13
C SER A 743 -34.48 2.17 16.45
N PHE A 744 -33.50 2.64 17.22
CA PHE A 744 -32.36 3.45 16.79
C PHE A 744 -31.16 2.63 16.26
N VAL A 745 -31.33 1.32 16.06
CA VAL A 745 -30.34 0.44 15.44
C VAL A 745 -30.97 -0.13 14.17
N ASP A 746 -30.45 0.25 13.01
CA ASP A 746 -30.90 -0.32 11.74
C ASP A 746 -30.36 -1.76 11.53
N VAL A 747 -29.10 -2.05 11.86
CA VAL A 747 -28.46 -3.38 11.61
C VAL A 747 -27.68 -3.90 12.82
N ALA A 748 -27.64 -5.23 12.97
CA ALA A 748 -26.81 -5.89 13.98
C ALA A 748 -25.33 -5.90 13.55
N THR A 749 -24.41 -5.59 14.48
CA THR A 749 -22.97 -5.41 14.20
C THR A 749 -22.07 -6.12 15.22
N GLY A 750 -22.56 -7.24 15.77
CA GLY A 750 -21.80 -8.06 16.72
C GLY A 750 -20.59 -8.77 16.09
N SER A 751 -20.67 -9.11 14.80
CA SER A 751 -19.52 -9.56 14.01
C SER A 751 -18.92 -8.38 13.24
N LEU A 752 -17.58 -8.34 13.16
CA LEU A 752 -16.82 -7.19 12.67
C LEU A 752 -16.77 -7.16 11.14
N GLY A 753 -16.48 -5.97 10.59
CA GLY A 753 -16.30 -5.72 9.16
C GLY A 753 -17.60 -5.54 8.37
N GLN A 754 -18.71 -6.10 8.88
CA GLN A 754 -20.03 -6.07 8.23
C GLN A 754 -20.62 -4.65 8.11
N GLY A 755 -20.38 -3.79 9.10
CA GLY A 755 -21.04 -2.49 9.22
C GLY A 755 -20.66 -1.46 8.14
N LEU A 756 -19.46 -1.54 7.54
CA LEU A 756 -19.08 -0.64 6.45
C LEU A 756 -19.82 -0.98 5.15
N SER A 757 -19.97 -2.26 4.83
CA SER A 757 -20.79 -2.73 3.70
C SER A 757 -22.26 -2.34 3.87
N CYS A 758 -22.80 -2.50 5.09
CA CYS A 758 -24.13 -2.02 5.44
C CYS A 758 -24.29 -0.50 5.19
N ALA A 759 -23.33 0.29 5.69
CA ALA A 759 -23.34 1.75 5.52
C ALA A 759 -23.25 2.17 4.04
N ALA A 760 -22.45 1.47 3.23
CA ALA A 760 -22.35 1.70 1.80
C ALA A 760 -23.66 1.41 1.05
N GLY A 761 -24.38 0.34 1.44
CA GLY A 761 -25.70 0.02 0.88
C GLY A 761 -26.74 1.10 1.17
N MET A 762 -26.81 1.58 2.41
CA MET A 762 -27.69 2.71 2.78
C MET A 762 -27.34 3.98 2.02
N ALA A 763 -26.04 4.32 1.95
CA ALA A 763 -25.55 5.51 1.25
C ALA A 763 -25.90 5.47 -0.25
N TYR A 764 -25.74 4.31 -0.90
CA TYR A 764 -26.15 4.09 -2.28
C TYR A 764 -27.65 4.36 -2.47
N VAL A 765 -28.52 3.77 -1.65
CA VAL A 765 -29.98 3.94 -1.77
C VAL A 765 -30.41 5.39 -1.54
N MET A 766 -29.87 6.05 -0.52
CA MET A 766 -30.14 7.47 -0.25
C MET A 766 -29.72 8.38 -1.42
N LYS A 767 -28.57 8.09 -2.05
CA LYS A 767 -28.02 8.88 -3.15
C LYS A 767 -28.73 8.66 -4.47
N PHE A 768 -28.90 7.41 -4.89
CA PHE A 768 -29.34 7.07 -6.25
C PHE A 768 -30.84 6.77 -6.38
N LEU A 769 -31.46 6.19 -5.35
CA LEU A 769 -32.86 5.73 -5.42
C LEU A 769 -33.84 6.71 -4.76
N ASP A 770 -33.54 7.15 -3.54
CA ASP A 770 -34.39 8.11 -2.80
C ASP A 770 -34.09 9.57 -3.16
N LYS A 771 -32.81 9.86 -3.43
CA LYS A 771 -32.27 11.18 -3.81
C LYS A 771 -32.52 12.24 -2.73
N ILE A 772 -32.03 11.95 -1.52
CA ILE A 772 -32.16 12.82 -0.33
C ILE A 772 -30.80 13.32 0.19
N ASP A 773 -30.82 14.47 0.89
CA ASP A 773 -29.63 15.14 1.46
C ASP A 773 -28.97 14.36 2.63
N SER A 774 -29.57 13.26 3.10
CA SER A 774 -29.15 12.50 4.28
C SER A 774 -27.82 11.76 4.08
N ARG A 775 -27.03 11.67 5.15
CA ARG A 775 -25.70 11.08 5.19
C ARG A 775 -25.67 9.79 6.01
N VAL A 776 -24.64 8.98 5.79
CA VAL A 776 -24.39 7.75 6.56
C VAL A 776 -23.01 7.84 7.20
N TYR A 777 -22.96 7.63 8.52
CA TYR A 777 -21.75 7.66 9.33
C TYR A 777 -21.48 6.25 9.87
N CYS A 778 -20.30 5.70 9.62
CA CYS A 778 -19.93 4.36 10.06
C CYS A 778 -18.66 4.39 10.92
N VAL A 779 -18.71 3.92 12.16
CA VAL A 779 -17.56 3.86 13.07
C VAL A 779 -17.05 2.42 13.16
N LEU A 780 -15.79 2.20 12.76
CA LEU A 780 -15.12 0.91 12.75
C LEU A 780 -13.77 0.94 13.48
N GLY A 781 -13.31 -0.21 13.96
CA GLY A 781 -12.04 -0.34 14.68
C GLY A 781 -10.82 -0.59 13.79
N ASP A 782 -9.63 -0.26 14.30
CA ASP A 782 -8.35 -0.66 13.70
C ASP A 782 -8.17 -2.17 13.55
N GLY A 783 -8.48 -2.96 14.58
CA GLY A 783 -8.45 -4.42 14.51
C GLY A 783 -9.48 -5.00 13.54
N GLU A 784 -10.62 -4.32 13.38
CA GLU A 784 -11.70 -4.67 12.44
C GLU A 784 -11.33 -4.38 10.98
N SER A 785 -10.51 -3.36 10.72
CA SER A 785 -10.01 -3.07 9.36
C SER A 785 -9.10 -4.15 8.74
N ALA A 786 -8.84 -5.25 9.47
CA ALA A 786 -8.21 -6.45 8.94
C ALA A 786 -9.18 -7.33 8.12
N GLU A 787 -10.50 -7.19 8.31
CA GLU A 787 -11.52 -8.01 7.63
C GLU A 787 -11.63 -7.69 6.14
N GLY A 788 -11.70 -8.71 5.28
CA GLY A 788 -11.76 -8.56 3.82
C GLY A 788 -12.98 -7.76 3.34
N SER A 789 -14.13 -7.96 3.99
CA SER A 789 -15.38 -7.26 3.73
C SER A 789 -15.28 -5.74 3.86
N VAL A 790 -14.40 -5.22 4.73
CA VAL A 790 -14.11 -3.77 4.82
C VAL A 790 -13.50 -3.26 3.53
N TRP A 791 -12.58 -4.02 2.92
CA TRP A 791 -11.91 -3.63 1.67
C TRP A 791 -12.82 -3.75 0.46
N GLU A 792 -13.70 -4.76 0.43
CA GLU A 792 -14.79 -4.84 -0.55
C GLU A 792 -15.72 -3.60 -0.47
N ALA A 793 -16.12 -3.19 0.75
CA ALA A 793 -16.96 -2.01 0.97
C ALA A 793 -16.25 -0.70 0.58
N LEU A 794 -14.96 -0.56 0.92
CA LEU A 794 -14.12 0.56 0.48
C LEU A 794 -14.08 0.66 -1.05
N HIS A 795 -13.94 -0.47 -1.76
CA HIS A 795 -13.90 -0.50 -3.22
C HIS A 795 -15.24 -0.05 -3.82
N PHE A 796 -16.35 -0.66 -3.37
CA PHE A 796 -17.69 -0.34 -3.82
C PHE A 796 -18.04 1.15 -3.62
N ALA A 797 -17.78 1.68 -2.43
CA ALA A 797 -18.13 3.06 -2.10
C ALA A 797 -17.26 4.09 -2.84
N GLY A 798 -15.98 3.77 -3.09
CA GLY A 798 -15.10 4.59 -3.91
C GLY A 798 -15.55 4.62 -5.38
N MET A 799 -15.90 3.45 -5.93
CA MET A 799 -16.32 3.29 -7.33
C MET A 799 -17.70 3.90 -7.61
N TYR A 800 -18.67 3.80 -6.69
CA TYR A 800 -19.96 4.49 -6.77
C TYR A 800 -19.95 5.95 -6.25
N GLU A 801 -18.76 6.54 -6.03
CA GLU A 801 -18.59 7.94 -5.61
C GLU A 801 -19.46 8.35 -4.40
N LEU A 802 -19.58 7.51 -3.36
CA LEU A 802 -20.54 7.69 -2.26
C LEU A 802 -20.20 8.85 -1.29
N ASP A 803 -20.29 10.09 -1.77
CA ASP A 803 -20.01 11.34 -1.03
C ASP A 803 -21.01 11.70 0.08
N ASN A 804 -22.07 10.91 0.27
CA ASN A 804 -22.91 10.90 1.46
C ASN A 804 -22.45 9.92 2.55
N LEU A 805 -21.44 9.06 2.28
CA LEU A 805 -20.83 8.15 3.26
C LEU A 805 -19.61 8.79 3.94
N VAL A 806 -19.56 8.65 5.26
CA VAL A 806 -18.38 8.96 6.09
C VAL A 806 -18.02 7.73 6.93
N ALA A 807 -16.83 7.19 6.72
CA ALA A 807 -16.25 6.15 7.56
C ALA A 807 -15.32 6.79 8.61
N ILE A 808 -15.37 6.33 9.85
CA ILE A 808 -14.49 6.79 10.93
C ILE A 808 -13.74 5.58 11.48
N PHE A 809 -12.43 5.58 11.30
CA PHE A 809 -11.53 4.54 11.78
C PHE A 809 -10.99 4.93 13.15
N ASP A 810 -11.43 4.23 14.20
CA ASP A 810 -10.95 4.38 15.59
C ASP A 810 -9.61 3.66 15.75
N ILE A 811 -8.51 4.34 15.40
CA ILE A 811 -7.14 3.79 15.48
C ILE A 811 -6.63 3.91 16.92
N ASN A 812 -7.15 3.02 17.77
CA ASN A 812 -6.92 2.93 19.21
C ASN A 812 -5.66 2.10 19.58
N ARG A 813 -4.88 1.68 18.58
CA ARG A 813 -3.68 0.83 18.57
C ARG A 813 -3.92 -0.66 18.87
N LEU A 814 -5.04 -1.05 19.47
CA LEU A 814 -5.18 -2.34 20.16
C LEU A 814 -6.38 -3.16 19.68
N GLY A 815 -6.13 -4.42 19.32
CA GLY A 815 -7.16 -5.42 19.03
C GLY A 815 -7.81 -6.00 20.30
N GLN A 816 -8.18 -7.28 20.26
CA GLN A 816 -8.71 -8.01 21.41
C GLN A 816 -7.60 -8.56 22.32
N SER A 817 -6.60 -9.23 21.74
CA SER A 817 -5.55 -9.99 22.45
C SER A 817 -4.15 -9.37 22.38
N GLN A 818 -3.94 -8.45 21.44
CA GLN A 818 -2.63 -7.88 21.07
C GLN A 818 -2.84 -6.54 20.32
N PRO A 819 -1.78 -5.78 19.99
CA PRO A 819 -1.88 -4.63 19.11
C PRO A 819 -2.47 -4.95 17.73
N ALA A 820 -3.19 -3.98 17.16
CA ALA A 820 -3.62 -4.05 15.75
C ALA A 820 -2.37 -4.07 14.84
N SER A 821 -2.45 -4.75 13.69
CA SER A 821 -1.28 -5.05 12.83
C SER A 821 -0.51 -3.83 12.31
N LEU A 822 -1.14 -2.66 12.28
CA LEU A 822 -0.53 -1.38 11.93
C LEU A 822 -0.30 -0.45 13.15
N GLY A 823 -0.88 -0.74 14.32
CA GLY A 823 -0.83 0.15 15.48
C GLY A 823 -1.22 1.59 15.13
N HIS A 824 -0.38 2.57 15.51
CA HIS A 824 -0.54 3.99 15.12
C HIS A 824 0.20 4.37 13.83
N ARG A 825 0.35 3.46 12.84
CA ARG A 825 0.84 3.79 11.48
C ARG A 825 -0.27 4.47 10.65
N ILE A 826 -0.67 5.66 11.09
CA ILE A 826 -1.73 6.50 10.49
C ILE A 826 -1.43 6.77 9.01
N ASP A 827 -0.15 6.92 8.65
CA ASP A 827 0.34 7.06 7.29
C ASP A 827 -0.04 5.87 6.38
N VAL A 828 0.00 4.64 6.89
CA VAL A 828 -0.34 3.43 6.14
C VAL A 828 -1.86 3.26 6.03
N TYR A 829 -2.61 3.61 7.07
CA TYR A 829 -4.08 3.70 7.00
C TYR A 829 -4.49 4.71 5.91
N GLN A 830 -3.90 5.90 5.91
CA GLN A 830 -4.16 6.93 4.90
C GLN A 830 -3.87 6.44 3.48
N GLN A 831 -2.65 5.97 3.21
CA GLN A 831 -2.24 5.48 1.87
C GLN A 831 -3.16 4.37 1.34
N ARG A 832 -3.60 3.45 2.22
CA ARG A 832 -4.53 2.39 1.84
C ARG A 832 -5.92 2.92 1.47
N LEU A 833 -6.44 3.90 2.21
CA LEU A 833 -7.77 4.47 1.97
C LEU A 833 -7.79 5.37 0.72
N GLU A 834 -6.74 6.17 0.51
CA GLU A 834 -6.54 6.98 -0.70
C GLU A 834 -6.46 6.10 -1.95
N ALA A 835 -5.79 4.94 -1.88
CA ALA A 835 -5.68 3.99 -2.98
C ALA A 835 -7.03 3.36 -3.39
N PHE A 836 -8.02 3.34 -2.50
CA PHE A 836 -9.39 2.89 -2.79
C PHE A 836 -10.30 4.05 -3.25
N GLY A 837 -9.73 5.24 -3.52
CA GLY A 837 -10.41 6.38 -4.13
C GLY A 837 -11.00 7.40 -3.15
N TRP A 838 -10.96 7.13 -1.85
CA TRP A 838 -11.58 7.94 -0.79
C TRP A 838 -10.91 9.31 -0.61
N ASN A 839 -11.67 10.30 -0.12
CA ASN A 839 -11.08 11.45 0.57
C ASN A 839 -10.66 11.02 1.98
N VAL A 840 -9.48 11.41 2.46
CA VAL A 840 -8.96 10.93 3.75
C VAL A 840 -8.47 12.08 4.62
N GLU A 841 -8.93 12.11 5.87
CA GLU A 841 -8.59 13.14 6.86
C GLU A 841 -8.07 12.48 8.14
N CYS A 842 -6.79 12.72 8.46
CA CYS A 842 -6.14 12.16 9.64
C CYS A 842 -6.21 13.15 10.81
N VAL A 843 -6.79 12.74 11.94
CA VAL A 843 -7.05 13.61 13.09
C VAL A 843 -6.61 12.97 14.41
N ASP A 844 -6.39 13.80 15.43
CA ASP A 844 -6.45 13.33 16.82
C ASP A 844 -7.93 13.08 17.16
N GLY A 845 -8.28 11.83 17.47
CA GLY A 845 -9.64 11.42 17.77
C GLY A 845 -10.15 11.88 19.14
N HIS A 846 -9.31 12.54 19.94
CA HIS A 846 -9.68 13.19 21.20
C HIS A 846 -9.69 14.72 21.09
N ASP A 847 -9.29 15.31 19.95
CA ASP A 847 -9.55 16.72 19.67
C ASP A 847 -10.94 16.92 19.04
N VAL A 848 -11.91 17.27 19.89
CA VAL A 848 -13.26 17.70 19.51
C VAL A 848 -13.27 18.79 18.43
N GLU A 849 -12.30 19.72 18.40
CA GLU A 849 -12.27 20.78 17.38
C GLU A 849 -11.77 20.26 16.02
N ALA A 850 -10.77 19.36 15.99
CA ALA A 850 -10.37 18.63 14.79
C ALA A 850 -11.51 17.78 14.24
N LEU A 851 -12.25 17.07 15.11
CA LEU A 851 -13.41 16.29 14.71
C LEU A 851 -14.53 17.16 14.10
N CYS A 852 -14.93 18.26 14.76
CA CYS A 852 -15.96 19.16 14.22
C CYS A 852 -15.55 19.75 12.86
N ARG A 853 -14.28 20.12 12.68
CA ARG A 853 -13.72 20.55 11.39
C ARG A 853 -13.79 19.44 10.34
N SER A 854 -13.38 18.22 10.69
CA SER A 854 -13.30 17.12 9.74
C SER A 854 -14.67 16.64 9.26
N PHE A 855 -15.66 16.55 10.16
CA PHE A 855 -17.04 16.27 9.76
C PHE A 855 -17.66 17.38 8.89
N SER A 856 -17.31 18.65 9.16
CA SER A 856 -17.74 19.79 8.33
C SER A 856 -17.07 19.78 6.94
N SER A 857 -15.78 19.40 6.86
CA SER A 857 -15.05 19.17 5.62
C SER A 857 -15.68 18.04 4.80
N ALA A 858 -15.91 16.88 5.42
CA ALA A 858 -16.53 15.70 4.81
C ALA A 858 -17.93 15.98 4.21
N ALA A 859 -18.70 16.90 4.78
CA ALA A 859 -19.98 17.34 4.21
C ALA A 859 -19.82 18.20 2.93
N GLY A 860 -18.72 18.94 2.82
CA GLY A 860 -18.33 19.72 1.65
C GLY A 860 -17.75 18.89 0.49
N VAL A 861 -17.15 17.73 0.78
CA VAL A 861 -16.63 16.78 -0.23
C VAL A 861 -17.75 16.30 -1.16
N LYS A 862 -17.42 16.14 -2.44
CA LYS A 862 -18.32 15.63 -3.50
C LYS A 862 -17.58 14.62 -4.37
N HIS A 863 -18.32 13.72 -5.01
CA HIS A 863 -17.80 12.66 -5.89
C HIS A 863 -16.85 11.64 -5.23
N LYS A 864 -16.71 11.65 -3.90
CA LYS A 864 -15.88 10.70 -3.14
C LYS A 864 -16.46 10.46 -1.74
N PRO A 865 -16.51 9.21 -1.24
CA PRO A 865 -16.71 8.94 0.18
C PRO A 865 -15.53 9.49 1.01
N THR A 866 -15.75 9.80 2.29
CA THR A 866 -14.72 10.35 3.18
C THR A 866 -14.38 9.42 4.34
N ALA A 867 -13.09 9.17 4.57
CA ALA A 867 -12.59 8.39 5.69
C ALA A 867 -11.85 9.30 6.68
N ILE A 868 -12.33 9.34 7.92
CA ILE A 868 -11.69 10.05 9.03
C ILE A 868 -10.85 9.04 9.79
N VAL A 869 -9.52 9.16 9.70
CA VAL A 869 -8.57 8.28 10.39
C VAL A 869 -8.25 8.92 11.73
N ALA A 870 -9.03 8.57 12.75
CA ALA A 870 -8.91 9.13 14.09
C ALA A 870 -7.88 8.35 14.90
N LYS A 871 -6.74 8.97 15.21
CA LYS A 871 -5.77 8.40 16.16
C LYS A 871 -6.33 8.55 17.58
N THR A 872 -6.53 7.45 18.28
CA THR A 872 -7.10 7.41 19.63
C THR A 872 -6.28 6.49 20.54
N PHE A 873 -6.66 6.38 21.81
CA PHE A 873 -6.09 5.40 22.75
C PHE A 873 -7.19 4.53 23.35
N LYS A 874 -6.98 3.20 23.38
CA LYS A 874 -7.97 2.30 24.00
C LYS A 874 -8.05 2.56 25.51
N GLY A 875 -9.25 2.75 26.03
CA GLY A 875 -9.44 3.14 27.43
C GLY A 875 -9.10 4.59 27.77
N PHE A 876 -9.00 5.50 26.79
CA PHE A 876 -8.68 6.91 27.03
C PHE A 876 -9.53 7.55 28.14
N GLY A 877 -8.86 8.23 29.06
CA GLY A 877 -9.44 8.83 30.26
C GLY A 877 -9.38 7.95 31.52
N ILE A 878 -9.03 6.66 31.39
CA ILE A 878 -9.00 5.71 32.52
C ILE A 878 -7.54 5.51 33.00
N PRO A 879 -7.16 6.00 34.20
CA PRO A 879 -5.80 5.83 34.72
C PRO A 879 -5.40 4.36 34.82
N LYS A 880 -4.15 4.03 34.43
CA LYS A 880 -3.57 2.66 34.42
C LYS A 880 -4.25 1.66 33.48
N VAL A 881 -5.22 2.08 32.67
CA VAL A 881 -5.95 1.25 31.69
C VAL A 881 -5.81 1.83 30.28
N GLU A 882 -5.67 3.15 30.16
CA GLU A 882 -5.37 3.84 28.91
C GLU A 882 -4.12 3.27 28.21
N ASP A 883 -4.29 2.95 26.93
CA ASP A 883 -3.31 2.30 26.05
C ASP A 883 -2.77 0.94 26.54
N GLN A 884 -3.43 0.30 27.52
CA GLN A 884 -2.99 -0.98 28.07
C GLN A 884 -3.64 -2.18 27.38
N GLU A 885 -2.82 -3.19 27.08
CA GLU A 885 -3.27 -4.50 26.62
C GLU A 885 -4.03 -5.25 27.72
N ASN A 886 -4.65 -6.39 27.37
CA ASN A 886 -5.44 -7.23 28.28
C ASN A 886 -6.71 -6.58 28.90
N TRP A 887 -7.11 -5.37 28.49
CA TRP A 887 -8.32 -4.69 28.98
C TRP A 887 -9.52 -4.65 28.00
N HIS A 888 -9.42 -5.31 26.84
CA HIS A 888 -10.59 -5.53 25.99
C HIS A 888 -11.51 -6.62 26.59
N GLY A 889 -12.83 -6.47 26.43
CA GLY A 889 -13.84 -7.44 26.90
C GLY A 889 -14.09 -7.47 28.41
N LYS A 890 -13.43 -6.60 29.20
CA LYS A 890 -13.48 -6.61 30.65
C LYS A 890 -14.15 -5.34 31.20
N ALA A 891 -15.09 -5.52 32.11
CA ALA A 891 -15.51 -4.47 33.03
C ALA A 891 -14.32 -4.02 33.90
N LEU A 892 -14.34 -2.77 34.38
CA LEU A 892 -13.23 -2.22 35.16
C LEU A 892 -13.18 -2.75 36.60
N GLY A 893 -14.31 -3.28 37.10
CA GLY A 893 -14.40 -3.87 38.44
C GLY A 893 -13.93 -2.88 39.50
N LYS A 894 -12.88 -3.25 40.26
CA LYS A 894 -12.26 -2.41 41.30
C LYS A 894 -11.68 -1.09 40.80
N GLU A 895 -11.22 -0.98 39.56
CA GLU A 895 -10.63 0.26 39.04
C GLU A 895 -11.70 1.30 38.65
N ALA A 896 -12.97 0.90 38.59
CA ALA A 896 -14.07 1.76 38.14
C ALA A 896 -14.30 3.00 39.01
N ALA A 897 -14.08 2.91 40.33
CA ALA A 897 -14.27 4.06 41.23
C ALA A 897 -13.28 5.19 40.88
N ALA A 898 -11.99 4.85 40.79
CA ALA A 898 -10.93 5.79 40.41
C ALA A 898 -11.08 6.27 38.95
N ALA A 899 -11.56 5.41 38.04
CA ALA A 899 -11.89 5.80 36.67
C ALA A 899 -12.99 6.86 36.62
N LEU A 900 -14.10 6.62 37.33
CA LEU A 900 -15.23 7.54 37.38
C LEU A 900 -14.84 8.87 38.04
N GLU A 901 -14.07 8.86 39.14
CA GLU A 901 -13.54 10.06 39.77
C GLU A 901 -12.64 10.88 38.80
N ALA A 902 -11.70 10.21 38.13
CA ALA A 902 -10.76 10.83 37.18
C ALA A 902 -11.40 11.32 35.86
N ILE A 903 -12.63 10.90 35.57
CA ILE A 903 -13.42 11.39 34.42
C ILE A 903 -14.39 12.50 34.85
N ASN A 904 -15.05 12.38 36.00
CA ASN A 904 -15.93 13.44 36.54
C ASN A 904 -15.17 14.74 36.78
N SER A 905 -13.91 14.69 37.26
CA SER A 905 -13.07 15.88 37.45
C SER A 905 -12.73 16.66 36.18
N ARG A 906 -13.04 16.12 34.99
CA ARG A 906 -12.87 16.76 33.68
C ARG A 906 -14.11 17.48 33.17
N ILE A 907 -15.28 17.18 33.75
CA ILE A 907 -16.57 17.76 33.36
C ILE A 907 -16.69 19.14 33.99
N LYS A 908 -16.94 20.17 33.18
CA LYS A 908 -17.15 21.54 33.67
C LYS A 908 -18.64 21.85 33.90
N ASN A 909 -19.51 21.33 33.05
CA ASN A 909 -20.96 21.49 33.14
C ASN A 909 -21.62 20.17 33.59
N LEU A 910 -21.99 20.09 34.86
CA LEU A 910 -22.63 18.90 35.44
C LEU A 910 -24.10 18.75 35.01
N ASP A 911 -24.79 19.87 34.76
CA ASP A 911 -26.17 19.90 34.25
C ASP A 911 -26.32 19.20 32.89
N ARG A 912 -27.58 18.95 32.47
CA ARG A 912 -27.86 18.48 31.11
C ARG A 912 -27.38 19.51 30.08
N HIS A 913 -26.74 19.03 29.00
CA HIS A 913 -26.22 19.90 27.94
C HIS A 913 -27.34 20.70 27.26
N LYS A 914 -27.01 21.89 26.76
CA LYS A 914 -27.95 22.81 26.10
C LYS A 914 -27.92 22.72 24.58
N LEU A 915 -26.95 21.97 24.02
CA LEU A 915 -26.89 21.67 22.58
C LEU A 915 -28.18 21.01 22.10
N SER A 916 -28.84 21.63 21.12
CA SER A 916 -29.98 21.09 20.39
C SER A 916 -29.52 20.15 19.28
N ILE A 917 -30.06 18.94 19.23
CA ILE A 917 -29.86 18.02 18.10
C ILE A 917 -30.50 18.61 16.84
N ASN A 918 -29.77 18.57 15.72
CA ASN A 918 -30.27 19.07 14.45
C ASN A 918 -31.35 18.13 13.90
N LEU A 919 -32.48 18.67 13.45
CA LEU A 919 -33.51 17.88 12.76
C LEU A 919 -33.16 17.67 11.28
N PRO A 920 -33.59 16.55 10.67
CA PRO A 920 -33.37 16.31 9.24
C PRO A 920 -34.15 17.29 8.36
N ARG A 921 -33.65 17.52 7.16
CA ARG A 921 -34.32 18.35 6.14
C ARG A 921 -35.27 17.47 5.32
N ILE A 922 -36.56 17.70 5.46
CA ILE A 922 -37.59 17.14 4.58
C ILE A 922 -37.74 18.06 3.36
N ASP A 923 -37.73 17.50 2.14
CA ASP A 923 -38.08 18.25 0.92
C ASP A 923 -39.54 17.96 0.54
N PRO A 924 -40.46 18.94 0.62
CA PRO A 924 -41.88 18.74 0.27
C PRO A 924 -42.13 18.39 -1.20
N SER A 925 -41.15 18.58 -2.09
CA SER A 925 -41.25 18.28 -3.52
C SER A 925 -40.84 16.85 -3.88
N ASN A 926 -40.11 16.14 -2.99
CA ASN A 926 -39.75 14.73 -3.14
C ASN A 926 -40.16 13.91 -1.90
N PRO A 927 -41.47 13.80 -1.59
CA PRO A 927 -41.94 13.04 -0.43
C PRO A 927 -41.68 11.54 -0.63
N LEU A 928 -40.92 10.94 0.30
CA LEU A 928 -40.68 9.50 0.31
C LEU A 928 -41.99 8.74 0.51
N LYS A 929 -42.32 7.85 -0.43
CA LYS A 929 -43.54 7.02 -0.37
C LYS A 929 -43.37 5.92 0.68
N ALA A 930 -44.42 5.67 1.46
CA ALA A 930 -44.53 4.45 2.26
C ALA A 930 -44.68 3.24 1.32
N ASN A 931 -43.87 2.21 1.51
CA ASN A 931 -43.79 1.07 0.59
C ASN A 931 -44.59 -0.13 1.12
N ASN A 932 -45.64 -0.56 0.40
CA ASN A 932 -46.33 -1.81 0.71
C ASN A 932 -45.90 -2.92 -0.26
N PHE A 933 -44.94 -3.75 0.18
CA PHE A 933 -44.42 -4.84 -0.64
C PHE A 933 -45.30 -6.09 -0.64
N SER A 934 -46.25 -6.22 0.30
CA SER A 934 -47.14 -7.41 0.40
C SER A 934 -48.03 -7.60 -0.85
N SER A 935 -48.29 -6.52 -1.59
CA SER A 935 -49.08 -6.51 -2.83
C SER A 935 -48.25 -6.58 -4.12
N VAL A 936 -46.93 -6.81 -4.05
CA VAL A 936 -46.10 -6.96 -5.25
C VAL A 936 -46.48 -8.25 -6.00
N GLN A 937 -46.52 -8.19 -7.32
CA GLN A 937 -46.89 -9.31 -8.19
C GLN A 937 -46.16 -9.23 -9.54
N LEU A 938 -46.14 -10.30 -10.32
CA LEU A 938 -45.61 -10.23 -11.69
C LEU A 938 -46.51 -9.31 -12.54
N SER A 939 -45.91 -8.47 -13.40
CA SER A 939 -46.68 -7.58 -14.30
C SER A 939 -47.56 -8.31 -15.32
N GLU A 940 -47.23 -9.58 -15.58
CA GLU A 940 -47.91 -10.50 -16.48
C GLU A 940 -47.65 -11.93 -15.97
N PRO A 941 -48.56 -12.91 -16.18
CA PRO A 941 -48.35 -14.28 -15.73
C PRO A 941 -47.15 -14.96 -16.45
N PRO A 942 -46.75 -16.16 -16.03
CA PRO A 942 -45.95 -17.06 -16.86
C PRO A 942 -46.53 -17.21 -18.27
N ASN A 943 -45.67 -17.43 -19.26
CA ASN A 943 -46.09 -17.55 -20.66
C ASN A 943 -45.15 -18.51 -21.42
N TYR A 944 -45.20 -19.77 -21.00
CA TYR A 944 -44.44 -20.88 -21.58
C TYR A 944 -45.40 -21.93 -22.16
N LYS A 945 -44.87 -22.79 -23.03
CA LYS A 945 -45.61 -23.96 -23.54
C LYS A 945 -45.23 -25.20 -22.75
N ILE A 946 -46.20 -26.06 -22.42
CA ILE A 946 -45.91 -27.37 -21.81
C ILE A 946 -45.00 -28.17 -22.75
N GLY A 947 -43.93 -28.75 -22.20
CA GLY A 947 -42.87 -29.43 -22.94
C GLY A 947 -41.77 -28.51 -23.53
N GLU A 948 -41.91 -27.19 -23.45
CA GLU A 948 -40.84 -26.24 -23.81
C GLU A 948 -39.64 -26.40 -22.88
N LYS A 949 -38.42 -26.46 -23.41
CA LYS A 949 -37.20 -26.65 -22.60
C LYS A 949 -36.60 -25.29 -22.23
N VAL A 950 -36.68 -24.91 -20.95
CA VAL A 950 -36.25 -23.61 -20.42
C VAL A 950 -35.50 -23.82 -19.10
N ALA A 951 -34.25 -23.33 -18.99
CA ALA A 951 -33.51 -23.40 -17.72
C ALA A 951 -34.13 -22.47 -16.67
N THR A 952 -34.27 -22.92 -15.42
CA THR A 952 -34.95 -22.12 -14.38
C THR A 952 -34.22 -20.82 -14.05
N ARG A 953 -32.89 -20.74 -14.21
CA ARG A 953 -32.15 -19.46 -14.16
C ARG A 953 -32.61 -18.44 -15.21
N LEU A 954 -32.98 -18.89 -16.42
CA LEU A 954 -33.46 -18.03 -17.50
C LEU A 954 -34.89 -17.53 -17.23
N ALA A 955 -35.69 -18.35 -16.55
CA ALA A 955 -37.02 -18.00 -16.05
C ALA A 955 -36.93 -16.98 -14.91
N TYR A 956 -36.04 -17.19 -13.93
CA TYR A 956 -35.74 -16.22 -12.87
C TYR A 956 -35.42 -14.82 -13.43
N GLY A 957 -34.44 -14.70 -14.35
CA GLY A 957 -34.12 -13.42 -15.00
C GLY A 957 -35.28 -12.81 -15.79
N THR A 958 -36.28 -13.60 -16.19
CA THR A 958 -37.52 -13.12 -16.82
C THR A 958 -38.51 -12.63 -15.77
N ALA A 959 -38.68 -13.36 -14.67
CA ALA A 959 -39.48 -12.97 -13.52
C ALA A 959 -39.00 -11.66 -12.90
N LEU A 960 -37.68 -11.44 -12.81
CA LEU A 960 -37.12 -10.18 -12.30
C LEU A 960 -37.60 -8.99 -13.12
N VAL A 961 -37.60 -9.10 -14.45
CA VAL A 961 -38.10 -8.03 -15.33
C VAL A 961 -39.60 -7.82 -15.14
N LYS A 962 -40.39 -8.89 -14.97
CA LYS A 962 -41.83 -8.81 -14.65
C LYS A 962 -42.13 -8.18 -13.29
N LEU A 963 -41.28 -8.41 -12.30
CA LEU A 963 -41.37 -7.81 -10.96
C LEU A 963 -40.93 -6.33 -10.99
N GLY A 964 -39.87 -6.02 -11.73
CA GLY A 964 -39.39 -4.64 -11.95
C GLY A 964 -40.39 -3.77 -12.73
N LYS A 965 -41.20 -4.37 -13.61
CA LYS A 965 -42.30 -3.68 -14.31
C LYS A 965 -43.45 -3.27 -13.37
N SER A 966 -43.70 -4.02 -12.30
CA SER A 966 -44.84 -3.78 -11.40
C SER A 966 -44.48 -2.96 -10.15
N CYS A 967 -43.21 -2.94 -9.75
CA CYS A 967 -42.73 -2.21 -8.58
C CYS A 967 -41.43 -1.44 -8.90
N ASP A 968 -41.47 -0.12 -8.73
CA ASP A 968 -40.33 0.81 -8.91
C ASP A 968 -39.23 0.63 -7.84
N ARG A 969 -39.59 0.05 -6.69
CA ARG A 969 -38.67 -0.28 -5.59
C ARG A 969 -38.03 -1.68 -5.69
N VAL A 970 -38.25 -2.41 -6.79
CA VAL A 970 -37.46 -3.61 -7.12
C VAL A 970 -36.08 -3.21 -7.61
N VAL A 971 -35.03 -3.80 -7.03
CA VAL A 971 -33.62 -3.51 -7.34
C VAL A 971 -32.83 -4.81 -7.34
N ALA A 972 -31.97 -5.04 -8.34
CA ALA A 972 -31.15 -6.23 -8.46
C ALA A 972 -29.68 -5.94 -8.11
N LEU A 973 -28.97 -6.89 -7.49
CA LEU A 973 -27.52 -6.84 -7.24
C LEU A 973 -26.87 -8.14 -7.70
N ASP A 974 -25.75 -8.10 -8.42
CA ASP A 974 -25.05 -9.30 -8.92
C ASP A 974 -23.51 -9.13 -8.87
N GLY A 975 -22.79 -10.23 -8.64
CA GLY A 975 -21.34 -10.29 -8.45
C GLY A 975 -20.52 -10.61 -9.71
N ASP A 976 -20.60 -9.75 -10.73
CA ASP A 976 -19.96 -9.88 -12.06
C ASP A 976 -20.39 -11.06 -12.97
N VAL A 977 -21.48 -11.75 -12.67
CA VAL A 977 -21.88 -13.00 -13.35
C VAL A 977 -23.36 -13.04 -13.80
N LYS A 978 -23.97 -11.85 -13.86
CA LYS A 978 -25.23 -11.41 -14.49
C LYS A 978 -25.65 -12.11 -15.79
N ASN A 979 -24.71 -12.55 -16.60
CA ASN A 979 -24.91 -13.28 -17.86
C ASN A 979 -25.13 -14.80 -17.66
N SER A 980 -24.60 -15.36 -16.57
CA SER A 980 -24.80 -16.75 -16.15
C SER A 980 -26.03 -16.92 -15.26
N THR A 981 -26.39 -15.88 -14.50
CA THR A 981 -27.61 -15.78 -13.67
C THR A 981 -28.85 -15.28 -14.43
N PHE A 982 -28.65 -14.57 -15.54
CA PHE A 982 -29.66 -13.85 -16.35
C PHE A 982 -30.29 -12.61 -15.71
N ALA A 983 -29.68 -11.97 -14.70
CA ALA A 983 -30.07 -10.60 -14.31
C ALA A 983 -29.47 -9.51 -15.20
N ASP A 984 -28.63 -9.87 -16.19
CA ASP A 984 -28.38 -9.00 -17.34
C ASP A 984 -29.70 -8.54 -18.00
N LYS A 985 -30.74 -9.37 -18.02
CA LYS A 985 -32.11 -9.00 -18.39
C LYS A 985 -32.66 -7.84 -17.55
N PHE A 986 -32.46 -7.88 -16.23
CA PHE A 986 -32.89 -6.80 -15.35
C PHE A 986 -32.05 -5.54 -15.57
N LYS A 987 -30.72 -5.68 -15.68
CA LYS A 987 -29.78 -4.59 -16.01
C LYS A 987 -30.16 -3.87 -17.31
N ASN A 988 -30.55 -4.64 -18.34
CA ASN A 988 -30.94 -4.13 -19.64
C ASN A 988 -32.33 -3.48 -19.64
N ALA A 989 -33.23 -3.88 -18.74
CA ALA A 989 -34.56 -3.28 -18.60
C ALA A 989 -34.58 -2.06 -17.67
N PHE A 990 -33.78 -2.08 -16.59
CA PHE A 990 -33.80 -1.13 -15.49
C PHE A 990 -32.37 -0.83 -14.98
N PRO A 991 -31.49 -0.20 -15.79
CA PRO A 991 -30.09 0.00 -15.43
C PRO A 991 -29.90 0.81 -14.14
N ASP A 992 -30.72 1.84 -13.94
CA ASP A 992 -30.72 2.69 -12.72
C ASP A 992 -31.16 1.94 -11.43
N ARG A 993 -31.56 0.66 -11.56
CA ARG A 993 -31.96 -0.23 -10.46
C ARG A 993 -31.18 -1.55 -10.47
N PHE A 994 -30.06 -1.61 -11.19
CA PHE A 994 -29.13 -2.73 -11.15
C PHE A 994 -27.81 -2.27 -10.53
N ILE A 995 -27.39 -2.94 -9.46
CA ILE A 995 -26.14 -2.68 -8.76
C ILE A 995 -25.13 -3.76 -9.17
N GLU A 996 -24.08 -3.36 -9.87
CA GLU A 996 -22.91 -4.22 -10.06
C GLU A 996 -22.11 -4.23 -8.75
N CYS A 997 -21.99 -5.39 -8.11
CA CYS A 997 -21.23 -5.55 -6.87
C CYS A 997 -19.79 -6.05 -7.10
N PHE A 998 -19.49 -6.55 -8.31
CA PHE A 998 -18.24 -7.25 -8.66
C PHE A 998 -18.02 -8.51 -7.80
N ILE A 999 -16.87 -9.16 -7.91
CA ILE A 999 -16.52 -10.38 -7.17
C ILE A 999 -16.22 -10.01 -5.70
N ALA A 1000 -17.30 -9.76 -4.94
CA ALA A 1000 -17.33 -9.21 -3.58
C ALA A 1000 -18.65 -9.58 -2.88
N GLU A 1001 -18.93 -10.88 -2.75
CA GLU A 1001 -20.23 -11.39 -2.30
C GLU A 1001 -20.56 -11.04 -0.84
N GLN A 1002 -19.55 -10.91 0.04
CA GLN A 1002 -19.78 -10.53 1.44
C GLN A 1002 -20.41 -9.14 1.48
N ASN A 1003 -19.79 -8.19 0.80
CA ASN A 1003 -20.23 -6.81 0.70
C ASN A 1003 -21.61 -6.67 0.06
N MET A 1004 -21.90 -7.41 -1.02
CA MET A 1004 -23.24 -7.45 -1.64
C MET A 1004 -24.34 -7.86 -0.64
N VAL A 1005 -24.12 -8.92 0.15
CA VAL A 1005 -25.12 -9.42 1.13
C VAL A 1005 -25.35 -8.42 2.28
N TRP A 1006 -24.34 -7.66 2.69
CA TRP A 1006 -24.48 -6.67 3.76
C TRP A 1006 -25.11 -5.35 3.30
N GLN A 1007 -24.82 -4.90 2.07
CA GLN A 1007 -25.52 -3.77 1.46
C GLN A 1007 -27.03 -4.01 1.39
N LEU A 1008 -27.40 -5.21 0.95
CA LEU A 1008 -28.77 -5.69 0.83
C LEU A 1008 -29.57 -5.57 2.14
N ALA A 1009 -29.03 -6.13 3.22
CA ALA A 1009 -29.66 -6.13 4.54
C ALA A 1009 -29.91 -4.70 5.05
N ALA A 1010 -28.88 -3.87 4.99
CA ALA A 1010 -28.89 -2.49 5.47
C ALA A 1010 -29.86 -1.60 4.69
N ALA A 1011 -29.92 -1.78 3.37
CA ALA A 1011 -30.81 -1.03 2.51
C ALA A 1011 -32.28 -1.50 2.58
N ARG A 1012 -32.56 -2.67 3.19
CA ARG A 1012 -33.92 -3.11 3.55
C ARG A 1012 -34.36 -2.60 4.92
N GLU A 1013 -33.49 -2.55 5.91
CA GLU A 1013 -33.81 -2.10 7.29
C GLU A 1013 -34.28 -0.63 7.37
N VAL A 1014 -33.93 0.19 6.38
CA VAL A 1014 -34.49 1.53 6.22
C VAL A 1014 -35.90 1.57 5.55
N GLU A 1015 -36.53 0.40 5.33
CA GLU A 1015 -37.82 0.12 4.67
C GLU A 1015 -37.93 0.56 3.20
N ARG A 1016 -36.79 0.66 2.50
CA ARG A 1016 -36.72 1.41 1.24
C ARG A 1016 -36.99 0.58 0.00
N CYS A 1017 -36.30 -0.53 -0.19
CA CYS A 1017 -36.41 -1.31 -1.43
C CYS A 1017 -36.86 -2.74 -1.16
N LEU A 1018 -37.51 -3.33 -2.16
CA LEU A 1018 -37.62 -4.77 -2.30
C LEU A 1018 -36.47 -5.21 -3.18
N PHE A 1019 -35.36 -5.59 -2.58
CA PHE A 1019 -34.26 -6.11 -3.36
C PHE A 1019 -34.51 -7.54 -3.81
N VAL A 1020 -33.97 -7.87 -4.97
CA VAL A 1020 -33.71 -9.22 -5.42
C VAL A 1020 -32.20 -9.33 -5.58
N ALA A 1021 -31.51 -9.68 -4.50
CA ALA A 1021 -30.07 -9.96 -4.56
C ALA A 1021 -29.79 -11.27 -5.29
N LEU A 1022 -28.63 -11.34 -5.92
CA LEU A 1022 -28.27 -12.44 -6.80
C LEU A 1022 -26.79 -12.76 -6.72
N LEU A 1023 -26.42 -13.56 -5.70
CA LEU A 1023 -25.46 -14.63 -5.94
C LEU A 1023 -25.39 -15.69 -4.85
N LEU A 1024 -25.24 -16.94 -5.28
CA LEU A 1024 -24.30 -17.88 -4.70
C LEU A 1024 -23.45 -18.40 -5.86
N HIS A 1025 -22.13 -18.16 -5.81
CA HIS A 1025 -21.18 -18.81 -6.70
C HIS A 1025 -19.87 -19.12 -5.96
N PHE A 1026 -19.16 -18.11 -5.47
CA PHE A 1026 -17.97 -18.31 -4.63
C PHE A 1026 -18.27 -18.42 -3.12
N LEU A 1027 -19.50 -18.13 -2.72
CA LEU A 1027 -19.94 -18.23 -1.33
C LEU A 1027 -19.82 -19.65 -0.75
N GLN A 1028 -19.89 -20.74 -1.52
CA GLN A 1028 -19.81 -22.08 -0.90
C GLN A 1028 -18.38 -22.47 -0.50
N GLU A 1029 -17.37 -22.32 -1.38
CA GLU A 1029 -15.98 -22.53 -0.98
C GLU A 1029 -15.51 -21.56 0.12
N HIS A 1030 -16.07 -20.34 0.20
CA HIS A 1030 -15.67 -19.34 1.20
C HIS A 1030 -16.44 -19.41 2.54
N LEU A 1031 -17.76 -19.64 2.54
CA LEU A 1031 -18.55 -19.76 3.76
C LEU A 1031 -18.17 -21.02 4.56
N ILE A 1032 -17.80 -22.12 3.87
CA ILE A 1032 -17.40 -23.39 4.50
C ILE A 1032 -15.98 -23.31 5.05
N SER A 1033 -15.01 -22.83 4.26
CA SER A 1033 -13.59 -22.77 4.67
C SER A 1033 -13.33 -21.88 5.90
N PHE A 1034 -14.23 -20.95 6.20
CA PHE A 1034 -14.12 -19.99 7.30
C PHE A 1034 -15.24 -20.11 8.36
N GLY A 1035 -16.18 -21.04 8.23
CA GLY A 1035 -17.21 -21.32 9.24
C GLY A 1035 -18.26 -20.21 9.43
N TRP A 1036 -18.91 -19.77 8.35
CA TRP A 1036 -19.71 -18.54 8.33
C TRP A 1036 -21.16 -18.62 8.87
N ALA A 1037 -21.64 -19.78 9.33
CA ALA A 1037 -22.97 -19.87 9.96
C ALA A 1037 -23.19 -18.79 11.07
N PRO A 1038 -22.29 -18.60 12.05
CA PRO A 1038 -22.37 -17.51 13.04
C PRO A 1038 -22.27 -16.07 12.49
N TYR A 1039 -22.12 -15.85 11.18
CA TYR A 1039 -22.08 -14.52 10.55
C TYR A 1039 -23.39 -14.17 9.83
N LEU A 1040 -24.16 -15.16 9.39
CA LEU A 1040 -25.57 -14.99 9.00
C LEU A 1040 -26.50 -15.06 10.23
N VAL A 1041 -26.06 -15.69 11.33
CA VAL A 1041 -26.82 -15.72 12.58
C VAL A 1041 -27.15 -14.33 13.15
N PRO A 1042 -26.29 -13.29 13.08
CA PRO A 1042 -26.66 -11.90 13.41
C PRO A 1042 -27.89 -11.36 12.67
N MET A 1043 -28.09 -11.70 11.39
CA MET A 1043 -29.36 -11.39 10.71
C MET A 1043 -30.50 -12.23 11.31
N SER A 1044 -30.25 -13.51 11.58
CA SER A 1044 -31.26 -14.37 12.22
C SER A 1044 -31.60 -14.00 13.67
N SER A 1045 -30.71 -13.32 14.41
CA SER A 1045 -30.99 -12.84 15.78
C SER A 1045 -31.85 -11.58 15.78
N ALA A 1046 -31.98 -10.91 14.62
CA ALA A 1046 -32.97 -9.87 14.42
C ALA A 1046 -34.37 -10.44 14.10
N VAL A 1047 -34.58 -11.77 13.97
CA VAL A 1047 -35.83 -12.39 13.46
C VAL A 1047 -37.11 -11.92 14.15
N ASP A 1048 -37.09 -11.63 15.45
CA ASP A 1048 -38.29 -11.13 16.16
C ASP A 1048 -38.74 -9.71 15.72
N ARG A 1049 -37.91 -8.96 14.98
CA ARG A 1049 -38.34 -7.78 14.19
C ARG A 1049 -38.15 -7.94 12.68
N MET A 1050 -37.23 -8.77 12.18
CA MET A 1050 -37.17 -9.15 10.76
C MET A 1050 -38.40 -9.96 10.29
N GLN A 1051 -39.28 -10.40 11.21
CA GLN A 1051 -40.68 -10.74 10.91
C GLN A 1051 -41.46 -9.61 10.20
N ALA A 1052 -40.96 -8.36 10.16
CA ALA A 1052 -41.48 -7.25 9.36
C ALA A 1052 -40.69 -6.97 8.06
N CYS A 1053 -39.53 -7.60 7.85
CA CYS A 1053 -38.64 -7.32 6.72
C CYS A 1053 -38.82 -8.34 5.60
N GLN A 1054 -39.45 -7.97 4.47
CA GLN A 1054 -39.28 -8.67 3.19
C GLN A 1054 -37.82 -8.50 2.74
N LEU A 1055 -36.95 -9.37 3.27
CA LEU A 1055 -35.58 -9.52 2.85
C LEU A 1055 -35.50 -10.72 1.91
N SER A 1056 -36.10 -10.56 0.74
CA SER A 1056 -36.06 -11.49 -0.38
C SER A 1056 -34.64 -11.60 -0.92
N ILE A 1057 -33.75 -12.24 -0.16
CA ILE A 1057 -32.42 -12.65 -0.61
C ILE A 1057 -32.63 -13.78 -1.63
N ASP A 1058 -33.07 -13.43 -2.83
CA ASP A 1058 -33.35 -14.36 -3.91
C ASP A 1058 -32.04 -14.84 -4.56
N CYS A 1059 -31.16 -15.38 -3.71
CA CYS A 1059 -29.86 -16.00 -3.98
C CYS A 1059 -30.02 -17.12 -5.00
N VAL A 1060 -30.21 -16.75 -6.26
CA VAL A 1060 -30.21 -17.68 -7.36
C VAL A 1060 -28.77 -18.09 -7.58
N ASN A 1061 -28.47 -19.22 -6.94
CA ASN A 1061 -27.28 -20.01 -7.18
C ASN A 1061 -27.10 -20.12 -8.70
N ILE A 1062 -25.97 -19.64 -9.24
CA ILE A 1062 -25.65 -19.97 -10.63
C ILE A 1062 -25.54 -21.48 -10.61
N PRO A 1063 -26.34 -22.18 -11.41
CA PRO A 1063 -26.49 -23.60 -11.22
C PRO A 1063 -25.20 -24.32 -11.53
N TYR A 1064 -24.54 -24.70 -10.44
CA TYR A 1064 -23.39 -25.57 -10.35
C TYR A 1064 -23.75 -26.66 -9.35
N ARG A 1065 -23.84 -27.89 -9.84
CA ARG A 1065 -24.07 -29.15 -9.11
C ARG A 1065 -23.43 -30.29 -9.91
N VAL A 1066 -23.62 -31.57 -9.56
CA VAL A 1066 -23.10 -32.63 -10.45
C VAL A 1066 -23.77 -32.56 -11.84
N ASN A 1067 -25.04 -32.17 -11.92
CA ASN A 1067 -25.73 -31.84 -13.19
C ASN A 1067 -25.33 -30.49 -13.82
N THR A 1068 -24.09 -30.05 -13.61
CA THR A 1068 -23.51 -28.89 -14.31
C THR A 1068 -22.35 -29.29 -15.19
N GLY A 1069 -21.63 -30.34 -14.82
CA GLY A 1069 -20.70 -31.00 -15.71
C GLY A 1069 -19.26 -30.49 -15.58
N GLU A 1070 -18.78 -29.84 -16.64
CA GLU A 1070 -17.36 -29.74 -16.95
C GLU A 1070 -16.58 -28.81 -16.01
N ASP A 1071 -17.23 -27.79 -15.46
CA ASP A 1071 -16.58 -26.77 -14.62
C ASP A 1071 -16.01 -27.36 -13.30
N GLY A 1072 -16.59 -28.44 -12.78
CA GLY A 1072 -16.03 -29.22 -11.67
C GLY A 1072 -16.44 -28.78 -10.25
N PRO A 1073 -15.92 -29.45 -9.21
CA PRO A 1073 -16.48 -29.41 -7.85
C PRO A 1073 -16.34 -28.06 -7.15
N SER A 1074 -15.34 -27.24 -7.49
CA SER A 1074 -15.08 -25.92 -6.90
C SER A 1074 -16.23 -24.92 -7.08
N GLN A 1075 -17.10 -25.19 -8.06
CA GLN A 1075 -18.31 -24.41 -8.29
C GLN A 1075 -19.56 -25.12 -7.74
N MET A 1076 -19.52 -26.44 -7.55
CA MET A 1076 -20.72 -27.27 -7.32
C MET A 1076 -21.30 -27.09 -5.92
N GLY A 1077 -22.37 -26.30 -5.83
CA GLY A 1077 -23.09 -26.06 -4.59
C GLY A 1077 -23.93 -27.25 -4.17
N LEU A 1078 -23.39 -28.06 -3.25
CA LEU A 1078 -24.00 -29.30 -2.76
C LEU A 1078 -24.39 -29.27 -1.27
N GLU A 1079 -24.19 -28.15 -0.59
CA GLU A 1079 -24.62 -27.93 0.80
C GLU A 1079 -25.44 -26.62 0.96
N ASP A 1080 -25.94 -26.06 -0.15
CA ASP A 1080 -26.75 -24.83 -0.17
C ASP A 1080 -28.13 -25.02 0.50
N ILE A 1081 -28.80 -26.15 0.24
CA ILE A 1081 -30.07 -26.47 0.92
C ILE A 1081 -29.83 -26.64 2.41
N ALA A 1082 -28.77 -27.36 2.82
CA ALA A 1082 -28.40 -27.50 4.22
C ALA A 1082 -28.17 -26.13 4.89
N MET A 1083 -27.31 -25.30 4.31
CA MET A 1083 -26.94 -23.99 4.84
C MET A 1083 -28.17 -23.10 5.04
N PHE A 1084 -28.98 -22.87 4.00
CA PHE A 1084 -30.16 -22.01 4.12
C PHE A 1084 -31.25 -22.62 5.01
N ARG A 1085 -31.37 -23.95 5.12
CA ARG A 1085 -32.29 -24.59 6.07
C ARG A 1085 -31.93 -24.29 7.53
N THR A 1086 -30.65 -24.12 7.88
CA THR A 1086 -30.26 -23.80 9.27
C THR A 1086 -30.71 -22.41 9.74
N LEU A 1087 -30.83 -21.44 8.83
CA LEU A 1087 -31.12 -20.03 9.19
C LEU A 1087 -32.55 -19.85 9.75
N PRO A 1088 -32.75 -19.36 10.98
CA PRO A 1088 -34.09 -19.01 11.48
C PRO A 1088 -34.85 -18.07 10.53
N GLY A 1089 -36.16 -18.30 10.38
CA GLY A 1089 -37.03 -17.49 9.52
C GLY A 1089 -36.86 -17.67 8.00
N SER A 1090 -35.95 -18.53 7.52
CA SER A 1090 -35.72 -18.66 6.07
C SER A 1090 -36.77 -19.49 5.31
N THR A 1091 -36.98 -19.13 4.04
CA THR A 1091 -37.78 -19.87 3.05
C THR A 1091 -36.87 -20.36 1.92
N VAL A 1092 -36.87 -21.67 1.64
CA VAL A 1092 -36.03 -22.32 0.63
C VAL A 1092 -36.91 -22.88 -0.49
N PHE A 1093 -36.95 -22.17 -1.61
CA PHE A 1093 -37.56 -22.62 -2.86
C PHE A 1093 -36.58 -23.44 -3.69
N TYR A 1094 -37.05 -24.52 -4.31
CA TYR A 1094 -36.30 -25.26 -5.32
C TYR A 1094 -37.22 -25.54 -6.54
N PRO A 1095 -37.42 -24.54 -7.42
CA PRO A 1095 -38.33 -24.68 -8.57
C PRO A 1095 -37.78 -25.63 -9.63
N SER A 1096 -38.68 -26.47 -10.17
CA SER A 1096 -38.35 -27.55 -11.11
C SER A 1096 -38.40 -27.12 -12.58
N ASP A 1097 -39.23 -26.15 -12.92
CA ASP A 1097 -39.41 -25.63 -14.28
C ASP A 1097 -39.55 -24.09 -14.32
N ALA A 1098 -39.78 -23.54 -15.50
CA ALA A 1098 -39.87 -22.09 -15.69
C ALA A 1098 -41.09 -21.46 -15.00
N VAL A 1099 -42.25 -22.12 -15.02
CA VAL A 1099 -43.49 -21.61 -14.40
C VAL A 1099 -43.33 -21.57 -12.88
N SER A 1100 -42.91 -22.67 -12.28
CA SER A 1100 -42.62 -22.74 -10.84
C SER A 1100 -41.52 -21.76 -10.43
N CYS A 1101 -40.52 -21.49 -11.30
CA CYS A 1101 -39.48 -20.51 -11.01
C CYS A 1101 -39.98 -19.05 -11.01
N GLU A 1102 -40.80 -18.63 -11.98
CA GLU A 1102 -41.40 -17.29 -11.93
C GLU A 1102 -42.31 -17.13 -10.70
N ARG A 1103 -43.05 -18.18 -10.33
CA ARG A 1103 -43.90 -18.19 -9.13
C ARG A 1103 -43.10 -18.19 -7.82
N ALA A 1104 -41.91 -18.79 -7.78
CA ALA A 1104 -41.01 -18.71 -6.63
C ALA A 1104 -40.55 -17.26 -6.38
N VAL A 1105 -40.14 -16.54 -7.43
CA VAL A 1105 -39.81 -15.10 -7.34
C VAL A 1105 -41.00 -14.27 -6.89
N GLU A 1106 -42.18 -14.53 -7.45
CA GLU A 1106 -43.42 -13.83 -7.06
C GLU A 1106 -43.79 -14.03 -5.59
N LEU A 1107 -43.55 -15.21 -5.03
CA LEU A 1107 -43.84 -15.52 -3.64
C LEU A 1107 -42.75 -14.99 -2.69
N ALA A 1108 -41.48 -15.11 -3.07
CA ALA A 1108 -40.35 -14.59 -2.30
C ALA A 1108 -40.44 -13.07 -2.10
N ALA A 1109 -40.85 -12.35 -3.16
CA ALA A 1109 -41.11 -10.90 -3.16
C ALA A 1109 -42.12 -10.41 -2.10
N ARG A 1110 -42.97 -11.30 -1.56
CA ARG A 1110 -44.05 -10.97 -0.61
C ARG A 1110 -43.72 -11.29 0.85
N VAL A 1111 -42.75 -12.16 1.10
CA VAL A 1111 -42.56 -12.82 2.41
C VAL A 1111 -41.38 -12.25 3.20
N ASN A 1112 -41.58 -12.16 4.52
CA ASN A 1112 -40.60 -11.64 5.47
C ASN A 1112 -39.61 -12.73 5.91
N GLY A 1113 -38.36 -12.33 6.16
CA GLY A 1113 -37.24 -13.24 6.39
C GLY A 1113 -36.49 -13.65 5.12
N ILE A 1114 -35.39 -14.38 5.29
CA ILE A 1114 -34.43 -14.72 4.23
C ILE A 1114 -35.04 -15.74 3.25
N CYS A 1115 -35.33 -15.32 2.02
CA CYS A 1115 -35.63 -16.26 0.94
C CYS A 1115 -34.35 -16.94 0.40
N PHE A 1116 -34.51 -17.95 -0.45
CA PHE A 1116 -33.48 -18.59 -1.26
C PHE A 1116 -34.16 -19.34 -2.41
N ILE A 1117 -33.69 -19.19 -3.65
CA ILE A 1117 -34.29 -19.82 -4.84
C ILE A 1117 -33.23 -20.64 -5.59
N ARG A 1118 -33.31 -21.97 -5.51
CA ARG A 1118 -32.29 -22.87 -6.06
C ARG A 1118 -32.53 -23.19 -7.55
N THR A 1119 -32.01 -22.38 -8.49
CA THR A 1119 -32.20 -22.63 -9.95
C THR A 1119 -31.25 -23.68 -10.55
N GLY A 1120 -31.51 -24.15 -11.78
CA GLY A 1120 -30.80 -25.23 -12.50
C GLY A 1120 -30.25 -24.81 -13.88
N ARG A 1121 -29.15 -25.44 -14.34
CA ARG A 1121 -28.35 -25.06 -15.54
C ARG A 1121 -28.94 -25.60 -16.85
N PRO A 1122 -29.36 -26.88 -16.91
CA PRO A 1122 -29.94 -27.45 -18.12
C PRO A 1122 -31.31 -26.84 -18.41
N ASN A 1123 -31.71 -26.87 -19.68
CA ASN A 1123 -33.06 -26.50 -20.08
C ASN A 1123 -34.04 -27.64 -19.74
N THR A 1124 -34.74 -27.53 -18.61
CA THR A 1124 -35.75 -28.51 -18.19
C THR A 1124 -37.09 -28.30 -18.93
N PRO A 1125 -37.85 -29.36 -19.24
CA PRO A 1125 -39.21 -29.23 -19.77
C PRO A 1125 -40.13 -28.49 -18.80
N VAL A 1126 -40.95 -27.57 -19.32
CA VAL A 1126 -42.09 -27.00 -18.58
C VAL A 1126 -43.17 -28.06 -18.41
N ILE A 1127 -43.60 -28.27 -17.17
CA ILE A 1127 -44.57 -29.30 -16.77
C ILE A 1127 -45.87 -28.71 -16.22
N TYR A 1128 -45.82 -27.49 -15.67
CA TYR A 1128 -47.01 -26.82 -15.13
C TYR A 1128 -47.69 -25.92 -16.18
N ALA A 1129 -48.99 -25.70 -16.04
CA ALA A 1129 -49.72 -24.67 -16.79
C ALA A 1129 -49.37 -23.28 -16.24
N ASN A 1130 -49.43 -22.23 -17.07
CA ASN A 1130 -49.06 -20.87 -16.65
C ASN A 1130 -49.95 -20.32 -15.51
N GLU A 1131 -51.19 -20.81 -15.49
CA GLU A 1131 -52.25 -20.51 -14.54
C GLU A 1131 -52.09 -21.29 -13.22
N GLU A 1132 -51.14 -22.23 -13.13
CA GLU A 1132 -50.90 -23.04 -11.94
C GLU A 1132 -50.56 -22.16 -10.73
N GLN A 1133 -51.24 -22.44 -9.61
CA GLN A 1133 -51.11 -21.68 -8.38
C GLN A 1133 -50.12 -22.36 -7.43
N PHE A 1134 -49.14 -21.60 -6.95
CA PHE A 1134 -48.14 -22.07 -6.00
C PHE A 1134 -48.31 -21.41 -4.64
N SER A 1135 -47.82 -22.06 -3.58
CA SER A 1135 -47.83 -21.52 -2.22
C SER A 1135 -46.64 -22.07 -1.45
N ILE A 1136 -46.12 -21.27 -0.52
CA ILE A 1136 -44.98 -21.64 0.31
C ILE A 1136 -45.40 -22.75 1.28
N GLY A 1137 -44.61 -23.82 1.37
CA GLY A 1137 -44.94 -24.99 2.18
C GLY A 1137 -46.00 -25.91 1.57
N GLN A 1138 -46.31 -25.78 0.27
CA GLN A 1138 -47.20 -26.67 -0.47
C GLN A 1138 -46.43 -27.41 -1.57
N ALA A 1139 -46.45 -28.75 -1.52
CA ALA A 1139 -45.87 -29.61 -2.54
C ALA A 1139 -46.86 -29.92 -3.68
N LYS A 1140 -46.36 -30.44 -4.80
CA LYS A 1140 -47.13 -30.76 -6.00
C LYS A 1140 -46.98 -32.24 -6.35
N ILE A 1141 -48.12 -32.95 -6.47
CA ILE A 1141 -48.14 -34.34 -6.92
C ILE A 1141 -48.26 -34.37 -8.44
N VAL A 1142 -47.11 -34.36 -9.11
CA VAL A 1142 -46.98 -34.22 -10.57
C VAL A 1142 -47.19 -35.53 -11.34
N ARG A 1143 -47.24 -36.66 -10.64
CA ARG A 1143 -47.60 -37.98 -11.19
C ARG A 1143 -48.25 -38.82 -10.10
N HIS A 1144 -49.41 -39.42 -10.37
CA HIS A 1144 -50.05 -40.38 -9.48
C HIS A 1144 -50.99 -41.34 -10.23
N SER A 1145 -51.33 -42.45 -9.58
CA SER A 1145 -52.34 -43.42 -10.01
C SER A 1145 -52.84 -44.24 -8.82
N ASP A 1146 -53.97 -44.95 -8.97
CA ASP A 1146 -54.49 -45.87 -7.95
C ASP A 1146 -53.62 -47.14 -7.77
N LYS A 1147 -52.53 -47.27 -8.55
CA LYS A 1147 -51.58 -48.40 -8.52
C LYS A 1147 -50.24 -48.06 -7.87
N ASP A 1148 -50.05 -46.83 -7.41
CA ASP A 1148 -48.75 -46.34 -6.91
C ASP A 1148 -48.29 -47.15 -5.68
N CYS A 1149 -47.13 -47.81 -5.79
CA CYS A 1149 -46.59 -48.68 -4.73
C CYS A 1149 -45.38 -48.09 -3.97
N LEU A 1150 -44.98 -46.87 -4.33
CA LEU A 1150 -44.06 -45.99 -3.60
C LEU A 1150 -44.25 -44.53 -4.05
N MET A 1151 -43.68 -43.59 -3.29
CA MET A 1151 -43.60 -42.17 -3.64
C MET A 1151 -42.13 -41.76 -3.80
N ILE A 1152 -41.80 -41.18 -4.95
CA ILE A 1152 -40.54 -40.47 -5.18
C ILE A 1152 -40.76 -39.00 -4.81
N VAL A 1153 -39.89 -38.45 -3.95
CA VAL A 1153 -39.89 -37.04 -3.54
C VAL A 1153 -38.63 -36.37 -4.07
N SER A 1154 -38.78 -35.30 -4.82
CA SER A 1154 -37.66 -34.55 -5.40
C SER A 1154 -38.03 -33.08 -5.63
N ALA A 1155 -37.10 -32.32 -6.19
CA ALA A 1155 -37.29 -30.96 -6.66
C ALA A 1155 -36.18 -30.62 -7.67
N GLY A 1156 -36.41 -29.64 -8.54
CA GLY A 1156 -35.40 -29.24 -9.51
C GLY A 1156 -35.17 -30.29 -10.59
N VAL A 1157 -33.89 -30.55 -10.89
CA VAL A 1157 -33.51 -31.38 -12.04
C VAL A 1157 -33.69 -32.89 -11.81
N THR A 1158 -33.55 -33.36 -10.57
CA THR A 1158 -33.79 -34.77 -10.19
C THR A 1158 -35.26 -35.19 -10.31
N LEU A 1159 -36.19 -34.23 -10.44
CA LEU A 1159 -37.58 -34.52 -10.78
C LEU A 1159 -37.72 -35.14 -12.19
N PHE A 1160 -36.86 -34.76 -13.14
CA PHE A 1160 -36.89 -35.28 -14.51
C PHE A 1160 -36.23 -36.66 -14.64
N GLU A 1161 -35.23 -36.94 -13.79
CA GLU A 1161 -34.73 -38.30 -13.57
C GLU A 1161 -35.83 -39.18 -12.96
N ALA A 1162 -36.61 -38.66 -12.00
CA ALA A 1162 -37.74 -39.37 -11.40
C ALA A 1162 -38.88 -39.66 -12.40
N PHE A 1163 -39.22 -38.71 -13.30
CA PHE A 1163 -40.16 -38.97 -14.40
C PHE A 1163 -39.66 -40.08 -15.33
N THR A 1164 -38.39 -40.02 -15.73
CA THR A 1164 -37.75 -41.02 -16.60
C THR A 1164 -37.74 -42.40 -15.95
N ALA A 1165 -37.38 -42.47 -14.67
CA ALA A 1165 -37.42 -43.69 -13.87
C ALA A 1165 -38.85 -44.28 -13.78
N ALA A 1166 -39.86 -43.43 -13.54
CA ALA A 1166 -41.26 -43.85 -13.44
C ALA A 1166 -41.82 -44.41 -14.75
N ASP A 1167 -41.41 -43.90 -15.91
CA ASP A 1167 -41.79 -44.45 -17.22
C ASP A 1167 -41.18 -45.84 -17.46
N VAL A 1168 -39.90 -46.02 -17.11
CA VAL A 1168 -39.22 -47.32 -17.24
C VAL A 1168 -39.79 -48.34 -16.24
N LEU A 1169 -40.02 -47.95 -14.97
CA LEU A 1169 -40.64 -48.79 -13.94
C LEU A 1169 -42.03 -49.28 -14.36
N ALA A 1170 -42.88 -48.39 -14.87
CA ALA A 1170 -44.23 -48.74 -15.30
C ALA A 1170 -44.20 -49.66 -16.55
N LYS A 1171 -43.32 -49.37 -17.51
CA LYS A 1171 -43.23 -50.09 -18.79
C LYS A 1171 -42.56 -51.47 -18.67
N GLU A 1172 -41.49 -51.59 -17.88
CA GLU A 1172 -40.63 -52.79 -17.85
C GLU A 1172 -40.79 -53.64 -16.60
N LYS A 1173 -41.33 -53.09 -15.50
CA LYS A 1173 -41.54 -53.80 -14.23
C LYS A 1173 -43.01 -53.83 -13.79
N GLY A 1174 -43.89 -53.08 -14.44
CA GLY A 1174 -45.29 -52.89 -14.00
C GLY A 1174 -45.43 -52.12 -12.68
N LEU A 1175 -44.35 -51.45 -12.24
CA LEU A 1175 -44.31 -50.70 -10.99
C LEU A 1175 -44.75 -49.25 -11.25
N HIS A 1176 -45.87 -48.86 -10.66
CA HIS A 1176 -46.37 -47.49 -10.70
C HIS A 1176 -45.89 -46.72 -9.46
N VAL A 1177 -45.51 -45.46 -9.64
CA VAL A 1177 -44.94 -44.63 -8.58
C VAL A 1177 -45.57 -43.23 -8.58
N CYS A 1178 -45.85 -42.74 -7.38
CA CYS A 1178 -46.22 -41.34 -7.16
C CYS A 1178 -44.97 -40.47 -7.28
N ILE A 1179 -45.06 -39.28 -7.87
CA ILE A 1179 -43.97 -38.28 -7.87
C ILE A 1179 -44.45 -37.00 -7.21
N CYS A 1180 -43.72 -36.57 -6.19
CA CYS A 1180 -43.90 -35.35 -5.44
C CYS A 1180 -42.77 -34.36 -5.74
N ASP A 1181 -43.09 -33.24 -6.36
CA ASP A 1181 -42.24 -32.05 -6.46
C ASP A 1181 -42.44 -31.21 -5.20
N LEU A 1182 -41.39 -30.99 -4.40
CA LEU A 1182 -41.52 -30.28 -3.13
C LEU A 1182 -41.88 -28.79 -3.29
N PHE A 1183 -41.45 -28.15 -4.39
CA PHE A 1183 -41.46 -26.69 -4.59
C PHE A 1183 -40.69 -25.85 -3.54
N THR A 1184 -40.98 -26.01 -2.24
CA THR A 1184 -40.21 -25.48 -1.12
C THR A 1184 -39.68 -26.60 -0.21
N VAL A 1185 -38.37 -26.62 0.04
CA VAL A 1185 -37.74 -27.53 1.02
C VAL A 1185 -37.85 -26.98 2.45
N LYS A 1186 -38.10 -25.68 2.60
CA LYS A 1186 -38.43 -25.03 3.87
C LYS A 1186 -39.38 -23.84 3.65
N PRO A 1187 -40.50 -23.74 4.40
CA PRO A 1187 -41.15 -24.85 5.11
C PRO A 1187 -41.45 -26.02 4.15
N ILE A 1188 -41.51 -27.23 4.69
CA ILE A 1188 -41.79 -28.46 3.93
C ILE A 1188 -43.24 -28.89 4.13
N ASP A 1189 -43.88 -29.39 3.08
CA ASP A 1189 -45.27 -29.88 3.12
C ASP A 1189 -45.38 -31.24 3.82
N LYS A 1190 -45.20 -31.23 5.15
CA LYS A 1190 -45.33 -32.41 6.01
C LYS A 1190 -46.68 -33.11 5.83
N ARG A 1191 -47.75 -32.36 5.54
CA ARG A 1191 -49.10 -32.91 5.40
C ARG A 1191 -49.22 -33.74 4.13
N THR A 1192 -48.96 -33.15 2.96
CA THR A 1192 -49.08 -33.88 1.68
C THR A 1192 -48.07 -35.02 1.61
N LEU A 1193 -46.86 -34.85 2.15
CA LEU A 1193 -45.90 -35.96 2.24
C LEU A 1193 -46.43 -37.13 3.07
N ALA A 1194 -47.02 -36.89 4.24
CA ALA A 1194 -47.56 -37.96 5.09
C ALA A 1194 -48.82 -38.61 4.49
N GLU A 1195 -49.73 -37.83 3.90
CA GLU A 1195 -50.93 -38.35 3.23
C GLU A 1195 -50.55 -39.24 2.03
N GLN A 1196 -49.61 -38.80 1.19
CA GLN A 1196 -49.19 -39.54 -0.01
C GLN A 1196 -48.31 -40.74 0.32
N ALA A 1197 -47.38 -40.62 1.28
CA ALA A 1197 -46.58 -41.76 1.75
C ALA A 1197 -47.46 -42.90 2.28
N LYS A 1198 -48.54 -42.57 3.00
CA LYS A 1198 -49.52 -43.58 3.47
C LYS A 1198 -50.34 -44.17 2.33
N ARG A 1199 -50.79 -43.35 1.37
CA ARG A 1199 -51.53 -43.82 0.18
C ARG A 1199 -50.76 -44.91 -0.59
N VAL A 1200 -49.44 -44.78 -0.70
CA VAL A 1200 -48.56 -45.72 -1.43
C VAL A 1200 -48.01 -46.87 -0.57
N GLY A 1201 -48.54 -47.09 0.63
CA GLY A 1201 -48.11 -48.20 1.51
C GLY A 1201 -46.78 -47.96 2.25
N GLY A 1202 -46.49 -46.72 2.61
CA GLY A 1202 -45.38 -46.34 3.49
C GLY A 1202 -44.01 -46.19 2.80
N LYS A 1203 -43.89 -46.50 1.51
CA LYS A 1203 -42.62 -46.54 0.79
C LYS A 1203 -42.27 -45.18 0.18
N VAL A 1204 -41.19 -44.54 0.66
CA VAL A 1204 -40.74 -43.22 0.19
C VAL A 1204 -39.28 -43.26 -0.25
N LEU A 1205 -38.99 -42.68 -1.43
CA LEU A 1205 -37.64 -42.48 -1.96
C LEU A 1205 -37.40 -40.99 -2.16
N THR A 1206 -36.40 -40.40 -1.51
CA THR A 1206 -35.92 -39.05 -1.84
C THR A 1206 -34.78 -39.12 -2.85
N VAL A 1207 -34.73 -38.15 -3.78
CA VAL A 1207 -33.64 -38.04 -4.77
C VAL A 1207 -33.25 -36.58 -4.92
N GLU A 1208 -31.95 -36.27 -4.77
CA GLU A 1208 -31.45 -34.90 -4.86
C GLU A 1208 -30.02 -34.77 -5.39
N ASP A 1209 -29.77 -33.67 -6.11
CA ASP A 1209 -28.42 -33.21 -6.49
C ASP A 1209 -27.90 -32.24 -5.41
N HIS A 1210 -27.48 -32.81 -4.28
CA HIS A 1210 -27.00 -32.20 -3.03
C HIS A 1210 -26.32 -33.31 -2.20
N TYR A 1211 -25.53 -32.98 -1.18
CA TYR A 1211 -25.02 -33.95 -0.18
C TYR A 1211 -26.18 -34.53 0.68
N PRO A 1212 -26.05 -35.73 1.27
CA PRO A 1212 -27.13 -36.29 2.09
C PRO A 1212 -27.43 -35.45 3.35
N GLU A 1213 -26.41 -34.86 3.97
CA GLU A 1213 -26.55 -34.05 5.17
C GLU A 1213 -27.29 -32.73 4.90
N GLY A 1214 -28.37 -32.48 5.64
CA GLY A 1214 -29.15 -31.24 5.56
C GLY A 1214 -29.93 -31.02 4.26
N GLY A 1215 -29.95 -31.98 3.34
CA GLY A 1215 -30.68 -31.91 2.07
C GLY A 1215 -32.21 -32.09 2.19
N ILE A 1216 -32.82 -32.42 1.06
CA ILE A 1216 -34.20 -32.90 0.90
C ILE A 1216 -34.43 -34.18 1.72
N GLY A 1217 -33.49 -35.12 1.69
CA GLY A 1217 -33.55 -36.38 2.44
C GLY A 1217 -33.76 -36.13 3.93
N ASP A 1218 -32.89 -35.33 4.55
CA ASP A 1218 -33.02 -34.91 5.96
C ASP A 1218 -34.29 -34.10 6.23
N ALA A 1219 -34.74 -33.27 5.29
CA ALA A 1219 -35.97 -32.49 5.44
C ALA A 1219 -37.23 -33.39 5.47
N VAL A 1220 -37.30 -34.36 4.57
CA VAL A 1220 -38.39 -35.35 4.48
C VAL A 1220 -38.32 -36.33 5.66
N ALA A 1221 -37.12 -36.79 6.04
CA ALA A 1221 -36.91 -37.62 7.23
C ALA A 1221 -37.43 -36.91 8.49
N SER A 1222 -37.04 -35.65 8.70
CA SER A 1222 -37.50 -34.83 9.82
C SER A 1222 -39.02 -34.60 9.81
N ALA A 1223 -39.61 -34.42 8.63
CA ALA A 1223 -41.05 -34.24 8.49
C ALA A 1223 -41.85 -35.53 8.79
N LEU A 1224 -41.30 -36.69 8.44
CA LEU A 1224 -41.99 -37.98 8.52
C LEU A 1224 -41.60 -38.84 9.73
N ALA A 1225 -40.67 -38.39 10.59
CA ALA A 1225 -40.14 -39.14 11.74
C ALA A 1225 -41.18 -39.61 12.77
N GLU A 1226 -42.38 -39.04 12.80
CA GLU A 1226 -43.49 -39.46 13.69
C GLU A 1226 -44.33 -40.64 13.15
N TYR A 1227 -44.07 -41.07 11.91
CA TYR A 1227 -44.82 -42.12 11.22
C TYR A 1227 -44.01 -43.42 11.14
N SER A 1228 -44.16 -44.29 12.15
CA SER A 1228 -43.48 -45.59 12.22
C SER A 1228 -43.85 -46.56 11.09
N ASP A 1229 -44.89 -46.27 10.32
CA ASP A 1229 -45.33 -46.99 9.13
C ASP A 1229 -44.62 -46.54 7.84
N ILE A 1230 -43.78 -45.51 7.88
CA ILE A 1230 -43.06 -44.98 6.70
C ILE A 1230 -41.60 -45.47 6.67
N LYS A 1231 -41.22 -46.13 5.57
CA LYS A 1231 -39.84 -46.49 5.23
C LYS A 1231 -39.31 -45.51 4.18
N LEU A 1232 -38.41 -44.63 4.62
CA LEU A 1232 -37.68 -43.70 3.76
C LEU A 1232 -36.36 -44.32 3.25
N THR A 1233 -35.97 -44.00 2.03
CA THR A 1233 -34.64 -44.21 1.46
C THR A 1233 -34.24 -42.93 0.70
N SER A 1234 -32.94 -42.66 0.58
CA SER A 1234 -32.44 -41.40 0.01
C SER A 1234 -31.31 -41.65 -0.99
N LEU A 1235 -31.38 -41.00 -2.14
CA LEU A 1235 -30.30 -40.90 -3.13
C LEU A 1235 -29.81 -39.46 -3.19
N ALA A 1236 -28.53 -39.28 -2.88
CA ALA A 1236 -27.85 -37.99 -2.79
C ALA A 1236 -26.38 -38.16 -3.21
N VAL A 1237 -25.71 -37.05 -3.52
CA VAL A 1237 -24.29 -37.05 -3.92
C VAL A 1237 -23.45 -37.42 -2.70
N ASN A 1238 -22.71 -38.54 -2.76
CA ASN A 1238 -22.08 -39.15 -1.58
C ASN A 1238 -20.56 -38.94 -1.45
N ALA A 1239 -19.96 -38.12 -2.32
CA ALA A 1239 -18.53 -37.84 -2.35
C ALA A 1239 -18.25 -36.50 -3.04
N LEU A 1240 -17.06 -35.94 -2.84
CA LEU A 1240 -16.61 -34.74 -3.55
C LEU A 1240 -16.67 -34.97 -5.09
N PRO A 1241 -17.35 -34.11 -5.87
CA PRO A 1241 -17.49 -34.31 -7.30
C PRO A 1241 -16.22 -34.15 -8.13
N ARG A 1242 -16.39 -34.24 -9.45
CA ARG A 1242 -15.34 -34.01 -10.46
C ARG A 1242 -15.95 -33.41 -11.73
N SER A 1243 -15.11 -32.84 -12.59
CA SER A 1243 -15.47 -32.50 -13.97
C SER A 1243 -15.81 -33.75 -14.80
N GLY A 1244 -16.84 -33.63 -15.65
CA GLY A 1244 -17.31 -34.60 -16.65
C GLY A 1244 -18.63 -34.13 -17.26
N PRO A 1245 -19.24 -34.81 -18.24
CA PRO A 1245 -20.55 -34.42 -18.78
C PRO A 1245 -21.67 -34.57 -17.73
N PRO A 1246 -22.70 -33.69 -17.68
CA PRO A 1246 -23.71 -33.69 -16.61
C PRO A 1246 -24.37 -35.04 -16.34
N ASP A 1247 -24.92 -35.69 -17.38
CA ASP A 1247 -25.58 -37.01 -17.27
C ASP A 1247 -24.61 -38.11 -16.75
N SER A 1248 -23.33 -38.00 -17.11
CA SER A 1248 -22.29 -38.94 -16.65
C SER A 1248 -21.94 -38.74 -15.18
N LEU A 1249 -22.07 -37.53 -14.65
CA LEU A 1249 -21.89 -37.25 -13.23
C LEU A 1249 -23.13 -37.64 -12.41
N MET A 1250 -24.33 -37.42 -12.96
CA MET A 1250 -25.59 -37.92 -12.36
C MET A 1250 -25.57 -39.45 -12.17
N ASP A 1251 -25.06 -40.21 -13.15
CA ASP A 1251 -24.87 -41.66 -12.99
C ASP A 1251 -23.73 -41.98 -12.01
N MET A 1252 -22.58 -41.30 -12.12
CA MET A 1252 -21.42 -41.54 -11.24
C MET A 1252 -21.72 -41.36 -9.75
N PHE A 1253 -22.59 -40.40 -9.40
CA PHE A 1253 -22.97 -40.11 -8.00
C PHE A 1253 -24.31 -40.71 -7.58
N GLY A 1254 -24.85 -41.67 -8.36
CA GLY A 1254 -25.97 -42.51 -7.91
C GLY A 1254 -27.36 -41.85 -7.93
N ILE A 1255 -27.55 -40.76 -8.67
CA ILE A 1255 -28.80 -39.97 -8.68
C ILE A 1255 -29.47 -39.86 -10.07
N SER A 1256 -28.92 -40.54 -11.08
CA SER A 1256 -29.56 -40.75 -12.38
C SER A 1256 -30.81 -41.65 -12.29
N ALA A 1257 -31.68 -41.58 -13.31
CA ALA A 1257 -32.87 -42.40 -13.44
C ALA A 1257 -32.60 -43.91 -13.27
N LYS A 1258 -31.43 -44.40 -13.71
CA LYS A 1258 -30.97 -45.79 -13.51
C LYS A 1258 -30.93 -46.17 -12.02
N HIS A 1259 -30.30 -45.34 -11.18
CA HIS A 1259 -30.20 -45.61 -9.75
C HIS A 1259 -31.54 -45.40 -9.02
N ILE A 1260 -32.38 -44.48 -9.50
CA ILE A 1260 -33.76 -44.33 -9.01
C ILE A 1260 -34.56 -45.61 -9.29
N ILE A 1261 -34.45 -46.21 -10.48
CA ILE A 1261 -35.10 -47.50 -10.83
C ILE A 1261 -34.61 -48.62 -9.90
N GLU A 1262 -33.29 -48.74 -9.72
CA GLU A 1262 -32.67 -49.75 -8.84
C GLU A 1262 -33.15 -49.61 -7.39
N ALA A 1263 -33.15 -48.39 -6.83
CA ALA A 1263 -33.63 -48.11 -5.48
C ALA A 1263 -35.15 -48.33 -5.33
N CYS A 1264 -35.96 -47.98 -6.33
CA CYS A 1264 -37.40 -48.26 -6.34
C CYS A 1264 -37.69 -49.76 -6.27
N ILE A 1265 -36.97 -50.57 -7.04
CA ILE A 1265 -37.12 -52.03 -7.03
C ILE A 1265 -36.71 -52.60 -5.65
N GLN A 1266 -35.60 -52.13 -5.07
CA GLN A 1266 -35.14 -52.53 -3.74
C GLN A 1266 -36.04 -52.08 -2.58
N LEU A 1267 -36.81 -51.00 -2.77
CA LEU A 1267 -37.76 -50.49 -1.77
C LEU A 1267 -39.13 -51.17 -1.86
N VAL A 1268 -39.53 -51.65 -3.04
CA VAL A 1268 -40.76 -52.42 -3.26
C VAL A 1268 -40.62 -53.87 -2.79
N ALA A 1269 -39.45 -54.50 -2.98
CA ALA A 1269 -39.13 -55.83 -2.46
C ALA A 1269 -39.10 -55.89 -0.92
#